data_AF-A0A2E0SG75-F1
#
_entry.id   AF-A0A2E0SG75-F1
#
_cell.length_a   1.000
_cell.length_b   1.000
_cell.length_c   1.000
_cell.angle_alpha   90.00
_cell.angle_beta   90.00
_cell.angle_gamma   90.00
#
_symmetry.space_group_name_H-M   'P 1'
#
loop_
_entity.id
_entity.type
_entity.pdbx_description
1 polymer ?
#
loop_
_entity_poly.entity_id
_entity_poly.type
_entity_poly.pdbx_seq_one_letter_code
_entity_poly.pdbx_strand_id
1 'polypeptide(L)'
;MRISPWFQLTNRFLKSYSQRRHRAVTSQAGQVEQLEDKIMLSADMAAFFDLESTGNGQLPYTVSYPEVDELVTDSGTVFFDPLVEVQTFDDVSMIPGDGSFWNDVEAYNLEEVFKLHSNPGSNHTIYLDFDGHTTSGTDWNTFAGMDTIVSPAYDFDDNPQAFSEEELIEIIKIWARVAEDFAPFNVNVTTELPQDIEDLRKVNTVEGEIDQRWGVRVVIGDDGMNTGAGGIAFLNSFNSELDIPVFAFNGQNQFGSNVAAMTVSHEVGHALGLTHDGTSDLEYYRGHGNGATSWGPIMGAPFTTQVTQWSKGEYFDASNQQDDLTLITTNNGFGYYPDDYGDTFGSSFELIALGDTEPAEDLHGIIGRTEDTDFFRFWAGQGEIDFSVDVPSLGGGEPSMSNLDVLVGLYDQNGILLELFNNSGAVGTSFIYDLPASGLYYLQVTGVGFGVPQADPPTGYTDYGSLGNYRIRARVQPLDDTIVQIGDAVASEHEGTISFNVGINFAQQDDVLLQISTVDGTALAGRDYEAKTQTIRIPAGQTRAETTFDVSLINDLIAEPTETFTLVVQQVLAGDVDRFDDIGTGTILDNDDPLSLYLDIDKTSVREDAGPRAAKATVSRNGDLRDPLTVQLLNSDDSELYVPKTLTFPVGVDTIEVDIETVNDGAIDGTQAGITLTAVSQGYFSTPDSITVVDDDRSNYRTLGGHLYEPITPYGDYLVLLDIHVDEDRVLEIRGSNSVSTALKFAPGTGLYIEGAVLADASETRTITFRDQTERDNEVPPWAGIFYSAEGQQPTAFDNVSVTDAINGFTVYGTDTPDFLVTNSTVSGHVENGFVVTARNGDNIGEDEVKILNNLIYGNGEHGVLVSSFNTEFNISRSAPTIEGNTIHGHRQGAGVFLMANTSIVEITPEKAESIVAPRIFANDIQNNKTGIEGVSVRVLNDQNYTIVAPIAHNNLIANNTGNGIDLKVTTPLGLINADIINNTVVENGGIGLYHSNSVGDSFSVRNNIFAHNNGGGIVASGPFTPRIESIMRNLVWENGGNNWVNYPAQFGTMTELNVNRTPSDPEKNISGDPHFVNDGSFKIMPDSIAKNAGTRSDDDSQFGGYEGVEAPRIDFFGNARDFLRDIGYHEVSEGGFPFSEDFNDGAAQFFVPTNPNDWTVDLQGGNYSYLANTVGTGNVAVSVFGFNQLPQDFDISVEMTAVTGPNRWYDGFIVFDYKSPTDFKYAGMFTGQNQWVVGHYQGQFGQRYVNVDWDNSGRKINADQKYL
;
A
#
# COMPACT_ATOMS: atom_id res chain seq x y z
N MET A 1 16.67 14.09 -20.47
CA MET A 1 16.50 13.99 -19.01
C MET A 1 15.94 15.30 -18.50
N ARG A 2 14.67 15.29 -18.14
CA ARG A 2 14.01 16.26 -17.24
C ARG A 2 13.46 15.41 -16.10
N ILE A 3 13.66 15.84 -14.86
CA ILE A 3 13.14 15.16 -13.68
C ILE A 3 11.73 15.69 -13.45
N SER A 4 10.76 14.80 -13.22
CA SER A 4 9.35 15.12 -13.00
C SER A 4 9.06 15.45 -11.52
N PRO A 5 8.01 16.24 -11.22
CA PRO A 5 7.77 16.79 -9.89
C PRO A 5 6.88 15.90 -9.01
N TRP A 6 7.36 14.70 -8.62
CA TRP A 6 6.58 13.76 -7.80
C TRP A 6 7.06 13.62 -6.34
N PHE A 7 8.11 14.34 -5.93
CA PHE A 7 8.81 14.10 -4.66
C PHE A 7 8.31 14.92 -3.45
N GLN A 8 7.05 15.37 -3.44
CA GLN A 8 6.51 16.19 -2.33
C GLN A 8 5.20 15.69 -1.67
N LEU A 9 4.51 14.67 -2.19
CA LEU A 9 3.25 14.20 -1.58
C LEU A 9 3.43 13.22 -0.40
N THR A 10 4.51 12.43 -0.37
CA THR A 10 4.71 11.38 0.64
C THR A 10 4.99 11.87 2.06
N ASN A 11 5.28 13.17 2.25
CA ASN A 11 5.59 13.74 3.58
C ASN A 11 4.37 14.34 4.32
N ARG A 12 3.18 14.41 3.71
CA ARG A 12 1.97 14.96 4.36
C ARG A 12 1.16 13.93 5.15
N PHE A 13 1.21 12.64 4.77
CA PHE A 13 0.38 11.61 5.41
C PHE A 13 0.81 11.21 6.84
N LEU A 14 2.05 11.50 7.24
CA LEU A 14 2.58 11.13 8.57
C LEU A 14 2.38 12.20 9.66
N LYS A 15 1.96 13.44 9.33
CA LYS A 15 1.71 14.50 10.33
C LYS A 15 0.27 14.54 10.87
N SER A 16 -0.71 13.97 10.19
CA SER A 16 -2.14 14.10 10.58
C SER A 16 -2.59 13.22 11.76
N TYR A 17 -1.76 12.25 12.19
CA TYR A 17 -2.13 11.28 13.23
C TYR A 17 -1.81 11.72 14.68
N SER A 18 -1.06 12.82 14.89
CA SER A 18 -0.64 13.26 16.23
C SER A 18 -1.57 14.27 16.91
N GLN A 19 -2.34 15.07 16.16
CA GLN A 19 -3.12 16.20 16.72
C GLN A 19 -4.56 15.86 17.17
N ARG A 20 -5.15 14.70 16.82
CA ARG A 20 -6.56 14.37 17.17
C ARG A 20 -6.77 13.85 18.61
N ARG A 21 -5.88 14.19 19.55
CA ARG A 21 -6.14 14.08 20.99
C ARG A 21 -5.79 15.39 21.69
N HIS A 22 -6.69 16.38 21.71
CA HIS A 22 -6.92 17.35 22.81
C HIS A 22 -7.99 18.42 22.45
N ARG A 23 -9.31 18.11 22.44
CA ARG A 23 -10.39 19.09 22.79
C ARG A 23 -11.75 18.42 23.01
N ALA A 24 -12.01 18.04 24.27
CA ALA A 24 -13.30 17.85 24.97
C ALA A 24 -12.95 17.19 26.31
N VAL A 25 -13.24 17.74 27.50
CA VAL A 25 -14.46 18.41 27.96
C VAL A 25 -14.12 19.41 29.08
N THR A 26 -14.75 20.59 29.07
CA THR A 26 -14.99 21.36 30.30
C THR A 26 -16.38 22.03 30.31
N SER A 27 -17.29 21.50 31.16
CA SER A 27 -18.04 22.33 32.11
C SER A 27 -18.84 21.48 33.10
N GLN A 28 -18.42 21.44 34.37
CA GLN A 28 -19.17 22.01 35.51
C GLN A 28 -18.66 21.54 36.88
N ALA A 29 -18.19 22.51 37.67
CA ALA A 29 -18.38 22.59 39.13
C ALA A 29 -17.96 21.42 40.04
N GLY A 30 -16.64 21.27 40.23
CA GLY A 30 -16.02 21.43 41.55
C GLY A 30 -16.21 20.36 42.64
N GLN A 31 -15.11 19.70 42.99
CA GLN A 31 -14.57 19.73 44.35
C GLN A 31 -13.05 19.48 44.36
N VAL A 32 -12.37 20.09 45.33
CA VAL A 32 -10.91 20.01 45.51
C VAL A 32 -10.57 18.77 46.35
N GLU A 33 -9.70 17.88 45.86
CA GLU A 33 -8.68 17.27 46.71
C GLU A 33 -7.47 16.73 45.93
N GLN A 34 -6.32 16.84 46.59
CA GLN A 34 -4.94 16.70 46.10
C GLN A 34 -4.59 15.32 45.52
N LEU A 35 -3.67 15.29 44.56
CA LEU A 35 -2.31 14.75 44.77
C LEU A 35 -1.34 15.24 43.69
N GLU A 36 -0.12 15.59 44.11
CA GLU A 36 0.96 16.08 43.23
C GLU A 36 1.72 14.90 42.62
N ASP A 37 2.06 14.97 41.33
CA ASP A 37 3.17 14.19 40.78
C ASP A 37 4.25 15.10 40.20
N LYS A 38 5.50 14.78 40.50
CA LYS A 38 6.67 15.63 40.22
C LYS A 38 7.45 15.14 39.02
N ILE A 39 7.60 16.04 38.05
CA ILE A 39 8.63 15.97 37.01
C ILE A 39 10.03 15.98 37.65
N MET A 40 10.89 15.06 37.25
CA MET A 40 12.35 15.25 37.22
C MET A 40 12.93 14.45 36.04
N LEU A 41 13.62 15.15 35.14
CA LEU A 41 14.38 14.53 34.04
C LEU A 41 15.69 13.91 34.54
N SER A 42 16.17 12.90 33.82
CA SER A 42 17.60 12.78 33.47
C SER A 42 17.79 11.88 32.25
N ALA A 43 18.56 12.35 31.26
CA ALA A 43 18.96 11.58 30.09
C ALA A 43 20.13 10.64 30.39
N ASP A 44 20.27 9.58 29.60
CA ASP A 44 21.45 9.32 28.75
C ASP A 44 21.41 7.88 28.21
N MET A 45 21.58 7.71 26.89
CA MET A 45 21.73 6.40 26.26
C MET A 45 22.78 6.46 25.15
N ALA A 46 23.98 5.94 25.40
CA ALA A 46 25.00 5.72 24.37
C ALA A 46 26.04 4.64 24.77
N ALA A 47 26.40 3.81 23.79
CA ALA A 47 27.57 2.94 23.69
C ALA A 47 27.67 1.66 24.55
N PHE A 48 27.26 0.54 23.92
CA PHE A 48 28.08 -0.64 23.59
C PHE A 48 29.20 -1.15 24.54
N PHE A 49 29.19 -2.47 24.76
CA PHE A 49 30.32 -3.27 25.22
C PHE A 49 31.54 -3.15 24.29
N ASP A 50 32.76 -3.12 24.86
CA ASP A 50 33.66 -4.28 24.71
C ASP A 50 34.79 -4.38 25.77
N LEU A 51 35.17 -5.64 26.04
CA LEU A 51 36.40 -6.21 26.61
C LEU A 51 37.30 -5.43 27.59
N GLU A 52 37.43 -6.00 28.79
CA GLU A 52 38.55 -5.77 29.70
C GLU A 52 39.90 -6.14 29.05
N SER A 53 40.87 -5.21 29.03
CA SER A 53 42.27 -5.61 29.11
C SER A 53 43.13 -4.61 29.90
N THR A 54 44.08 -5.17 30.65
CA THR A 54 44.86 -4.52 31.71
C THR A 54 45.88 -3.47 31.25
N GLY A 55 46.10 -2.42 32.04
CA GLY A 55 47.48 -1.93 32.29
C GLY A 55 47.77 -0.42 32.20
N ASN A 56 47.98 0.21 33.36
CA ASN A 56 48.58 1.54 33.55
C ASN A 56 49.75 1.91 32.60
N GLY A 57 49.81 3.17 32.12
CA GLY A 57 51.04 3.69 31.50
C GLY A 57 51.07 5.09 30.88
N GLN A 58 50.98 6.16 31.69
CA GLN A 58 51.51 7.54 31.48
C GLN A 58 51.71 8.13 30.04
N LEU A 59 51.02 9.26 29.78
CA LEU A 59 51.42 10.40 28.90
C LEU A 59 52.84 10.93 29.28
N PRO A 60 53.60 11.77 28.47
CA PRO A 60 53.09 12.92 27.68
C PRO A 60 53.90 13.49 26.46
N TYR A 61 53.39 14.61 25.88
CA TYR A 61 54.02 15.68 25.01
C TYR A 61 54.13 15.58 23.45
N THR A 62 53.18 16.23 22.76
CA THR A 62 53.32 17.51 21.99
C THR A 62 54.00 17.62 20.59
N VAL A 63 53.13 17.86 19.58
CA VAL A 63 53.14 18.89 18.48
C VAL A 63 54.35 19.06 17.54
N SER A 64 54.11 18.94 16.21
CA SER A 64 54.41 19.99 15.19
C SER A 64 53.96 19.62 13.76
N TYR A 65 53.22 20.52 13.08
CA TYR A 65 53.17 20.65 11.62
C TYR A 65 54.29 21.61 11.17
N PRO A 66 54.75 21.60 9.89
CA PRO A 66 54.14 22.55 8.94
C PRO A 66 54.15 22.15 7.43
N GLU A 67 53.40 22.99 6.70
CA GLU A 67 53.68 23.50 5.34
C GLU A 67 53.17 22.78 4.06
N VAL A 68 52.81 23.66 3.12
CA VAL A 68 52.00 23.51 1.90
C VAL A 68 52.84 24.05 0.74
N ASP A 69 52.64 23.55 -0.47
CA ASP A 69 53.00 24.29 -1.69
C ASP A 69 51.97 24.03 -2.80
N GLU A 70 51.58 25.10 -3.52
CA GLU A 70 50.49 25.17 -4.51
C GLU A 70 50.95 24.87 -5.94
N LEU A 71 50.04 24.41 -6.83
CA LEU A 71 49.59 25.16 -8.03
C LEU A 71 48.60 24.38 -8.94
N VAL A 72 47.38 24.92 -9.05
CA VAL A 72 46.47 25.09 -10.22
C VAL A 72 46.94 24.45 -11.55
N THR A 73 46.15 23.77 -12.40
CA THR A 73 44.76 23.98 -12.90
C THR A 73 44.08 22.61 -13.24
N ASP A 74 42.79 22.45 -13.59
CA ASP A 74 41.69 23.39 -13.93
C ASP A 74 40.29 22.77 -13.69
N SER A 75 39.23 23.58 -13.82
CA SER A 75 37.79 23.26 -14.01
C SER A 75 37.15 22.02 -13.34
N GLY A 76 36.37 22.25 -12.28
CA GLY A 76 35.06 21.57 -12.11
C GLY A 76 34.90 20.53 -10.99
N THR A 77 35.22 20.88 -9.74
CA THR A 77 34.88 20.03 -8.57
C THR A 77 33.89 20.74 -7.65
N VAL A 78 32.81 20.04 -7.28
CA VAL A 78 31.89 20.42 -6.19
C VAL A 78 32.60 20.23 -4.85
N PHE A 79 32.44 21.18 -3.93
CA PHE A 79 32.90 21.00 -2.55
C PHE A 79 31.94 20.09 -1.78
N PHE A 80 32.48 19.06 -1.12
CA PHE A 80 31.85 18.47 0.05
C PHE A 80 32.26 19.31 1.27
N ASP A 81 31.29 19.94 1.93
CA ASP A 81 31.45 20.49 3.28
C ASP A 81 30.61 19.66 4.26
N PRO A 82 31.21 18.94 5.22
CA PRO A 82 30.49 18.09 6.16
C PRO A 82 30.13 18.86 7.44
N LEU A 83 29.21 19.84 7.36
CA LEU A 83 28.57 20.48 8.51
C LEU A 83 27.27 21.20 8.11
N VAL A 84 26.17 20.44 8.06
CA VAL A 84 24.81 21.00 8.13
C VAL A 84 24.09 20.29 9.25
N GLU A 85 23.89 20.99 10.37
CA GLU A 85 22.82 20.66 11.31
C GLU A 85 21.50 20.76 10.53
N VAL A 86 20.76 19.66 10.46
CA VAL A 86 19.37 19.71 10.00
C VAL A 86 18.56 20.35 11.10
N GLN A 87 18.51 21.69 11.12
CA GLN A 87 17.42 22.39 11.76
C GLN A 87 16.15 22.06 11.00
N THR A 88 15.29 21.25 11.62
CA THR A 88 13.91 21.08 11.16
C THR A 88 13.16 22.37 11.43
N PHE A 89 13.05 23.23 10.41
CA PHE A 89 12.08 24.32 10.41
C PHE A 89 10.67 23.70 10.35
N ASP A 90 10.06 23.54 11.53
CA ASP A 90 8.60 23.44 11.66
C ASP A 90 8.00 24.86 11.60
N ASP A 91 8.21 25.51 10.45
CA ASP A 91 7.51 26.73 10.08
C ASP A 91 6.15 26.32 9.49
N VAL A 92 5.07 26.79 10.13
CA VAL A 92 3.71 26.68 9.58
C VAL A 92 3.57 27.74 8.49
N SER A 93 4.24 27.49 7.38
CA SER A 93 4.16 28.32 6.17
C SER A 93 2.79 28.15 5.52
N MET A 94 1.81 28.95 5.99
CA MET A 94 0.61 29.21 5.20
C MET A 94 1.05 29.86 3.89
N ILE A 95 0.72 29.20 2.78
CA ILE A 95 0.96 29.70 1.42
C ILE A 95 -0.35 30.39 1.01
N PRO A 96 -0.29 31.59 0.42
CA PRO A 96 -1.51 32.22 -0.09
C PRO A 96 -2.09 31.31 -1.18
N GLY A 97 -3.28 30.77 -0.92
CA GLY A 97 -3.91 29.71 -1.72
C GLY A 97 -4.31 28.44 -0.95
N ASP A 98 -3.97 28.29 0.34
CA ASP A 98 -4.29 27.08 1.14
C ASP A 98 -5.71 27.02 1.75
N GLY A 99 -6.55 28.03 1.49
CA GLY A 99 -7.94 28.08 1.93
C GLY A 99 -8.19 28.47 3.38
N SER A 100 -7.16 28.74 4.19
CA SER A 100 -7.32 29.16 5.60
C SER A 100 -8.13 30.46 5.78
N PHE A 101 -8.01 31.40 4.84
CA PHE A 101 -8.62 32.75 4.87
C PHE A 101 -10.17 32.82 4.84
N TRP A 102 -10.87 31.69 4.68
CA TRP A 102 -12.08 31.67 3.83
C TRP A 102 -13.44 31.36 4.48
N ASN A 103 -13.56 31.40 5.82
CA ASN A 103 -14.76 31.88 6.57
C ASN A 103 -14.71 31.57 8.08
N ASP A 104 -13.93 30.58 8.53
CA ASP A 104 -13.92 30.15 9.95
C ASP A 104 -12.64 30.59 10.67
N VAL A 105 -12.73 31.68 11.45
CA VAL A 105 -11.69 32.01 12.44
C VAL A 105 -11.58 30.90 13.50
N GLU A 106 -12.64 30.11 13.69
CA GLU A 106 -12.65 28.90 14.54
C GLU A 106 -11.82 27.74 13.97
N ALA A 107 -11.37 27.79 12.71
CA ALA A 107 -10.51 26.78 12.09
C ALA A 107 -9.00 27.04 12.30
N TYR A 108 -8.61 28.25 12.72
CA TYR A 108 -7.22 28.58 13.01
C TYR A 108 -6.78 27.95 14.34
N ASN A 109 -5.56 27.40 14.38
CA ASN A 109 -4.96 26.97 15.63
C ASN A 109 -4.54 28.22 16.43
N LEU A 110 -5.22 28.48 17.55
CA LEU A 110 -4.93 29.64 18.40
C LEU A 110 -3.52 29.60 19.04
N GLU A 111 -2.88 28.43 19.07
CA GLU A 111 -1.48 28.29 19.52
C GLU A 111 -0.46 28.77 18.46
N GLU A 112 -0.90 29.00 17.21
CA GLU A 112 -0.06 29.38 16.05
C GLU A 112 -0.30 30.83 15.58
N VAL A 113 -1.04 31.63 16.36
CA VAL A 113 -1.41 33.03 16.02
C VAL A 113 -0.20 33.95 15.80
N PHE A 114 0.94 33.62 16.40
CA PHE A 114 2.22 34.32 16.22
C PHE A 114 3.17 33.62 15.23
N LYS A 115 2.60 32.84 14.30
CA LYS A 115 3.28 32.10 13.22
C LYS A 115 2.59 32.26 11.86
N LEU A 116 1.74 33.28 11.70
CA LEU A 116 0.96 33.48 10.48
C LEU A 116 1.82 34.18 9.43
N HIS A 117 1.73 33.76 8.16
CA HIS A 117 2.45 34.34 7.04
C HIS A 117 1.54 34.41 5.81
N SER A 118 1.54 35.55 5.11
CA SER A 118 0.78 35.70 3.85
C SER A 118 1.59 35.34 2.61
N ASN A 119 2.92 35.36 2.69
CA ASN A 119 3.83 34.99 1.61
C ASN A 119 5.24 34.70 2.19
N PRO A 120 5.45 33.55 2.85
CA PRO A 120 6.72 33.23 3.51
C PRO A 120 7.92 33.10 2.57
N GLY A 121 7.70 33.02 1.24
CA GLY A 121 8.76 33.03 0.23
C GLY A 121 9.25 34.43 -0.19
N SER A 122 8.62 35.50 0.30
CA SER A 122 9.06 36.87 0.02
C SER A 122 10.27 37.28 0.87
N ASN A 123 11.24 37.94 0.25
CA ASN A 123 12.35 38.59 0.95
C ASN A 123 11.94 39.87 1.70
N HIS A 124 10.74 40.40 1.47
CA HIS A 124 10.26 41.65 2.06
C HIS A 124 9.13 41.39 3.05
N THR A 125 9.14 42.08 4.19
CA THR A 125 8.32 41.75 5.37
C THR A 125 7.53 42.95 5.91
N ILE A 126 6.27 42.71 6.26
CA ILE A 126 5.43 43.58 7.08
C ILE A 126 5.13 42.77 8.35
N TYR A 127 5.85 43.05 9.43
CA TYR A 127 5.69 42.34 10.71
C TYR A 127 4.66 43.06 11.60
N LEU A 128 3.62 42.36 12.01
CA LEU A 128 2.55 42.84 12.89
C LEU A 128 2.89 42.49 14.34
N ASP A 129 3.44 43.46 15.06
CA ASP A 129 3.92 43.37 16.44
C ASP A 129 2.77 43.69 17.42
N PHE A 130 2.10 42.62 17.88
CA PHE A 130 1.06 42.68 18.92
C PHE A 130 1.60 42.42 20.34
N ASP A 131 2.81 41.86 20.47
CA ASP A 131 3.45 41.51 21.75
C ASP A 131 3.95 42.74 22.54
N GLY A 132 4.04 43.89 21.87
CA GLY A 132 4.42 45.15 22.46
C GLY A 132 5.91 45.45 22.26
N HIS A 133 6.21 46.72 22.00
CA HIS A 133 7.52 47.14 21.50
C HIS A 133 8.07 48.35 22.27
N THR A 134 9.39 48.37 22.51
CA THR A 134 10.09 49.54 23.08
C THR A 134 10.96 50.22 22.02
N THR A 135 10.41 51.28 21.43
CA THR A 135 11.10 52.07 20.39
C THR A 135 12.18 52.95 21.03
N SER A 136 13.42 52.77 20.59
CA SER A 136 14.56 53.57 21.06
C SER A 136 15.58 53.82 19.95
N GLY A 137 16.23 54.99 19.96
CA GLY A 137 17.25 55.35 18.98
C GLY A 137 16.75 55.70 17.57
N THR A 138 15.44 55.87 17.36
CA THR A 138 14.83 56.21 16.06
C THR A 138 14.40 57.68 15.98
N ASP A 139 13.96 58.13 14.81
CA ASP A 139 13.40 59.49 14.63
C ASP A 139 12.16 59.72 15.50
N TRP A 140 11.41 58.69 15.88
CA TRP A 140 10.27 58.79 16.80
C TRP A 140 10.68 59.29 18.19
N ASN A 141 11.83 58.86 18.71
CA ASN A 141 12.34 59.33 20.00
C ASN A 141 12.64 60.83 19.96
N THR A 142 13.15 61.32 18.83
CA THR A 142 13.38 62.76 18.59
C THR A 142 12.08 63.53 18.44
N PHE A 143 11.09 62.97 17.73
CA PHE A 143 9.77 63.56 17.53
C PHE A 143 8.98 63.70 18.85
N ALA A 144 8.89 62.61 19.63
CA ALA A 144 8.19 62.59 20.92
C ALA A 144 8.97 63.33 22.03
N GLY A 145 10.28 63.55 21.86
CA GLY A 145 11.15 64.12 22.88
C GLY A 145 11.36 63.16 24.08
N MET A 146 11.36 61.85 23.81
CA MET A 146 11.45 60.78 24.81
C MET A 146 12.61 59.83 24.50
N ASP A 147 13.45 59.53 25.50
CA ASP A 147 14.60 58.62 25.35
C ASP A 147 14.18 57.19 24.91
N THR A 148 12.98 56.76 25.31
CA THR A 148 12.34 55.48 24.96
C THR A 148 10.83 55.69 24.86
N ILE A 149 10.18 55.04 23.89
CA ILE A 149 8.72 55.00 23.75
C ILE A 149 8.30 53.54 23.95
N VAL A 150 7.39 53.29 24.88
CA VAL A 150 6.92 51.94 25.21
C VAL A 150 5.48 51.81 24.74
N SER A 151 5.25 50.93 23.77
CA SER A 151 3.93 50.44 23.40
C SER A 151 3.70 49.10 24.12
N PRO A 152 2.65 48.97 24.94
CA PRO A 152 2.32 47.69 25.57
C PRO A 152 1.83 46.69 24.52
N ALA A 153 1.72 45.41 24.94
CA ALA A 153 1.02 44.40 24.17
C ALA A 153 -0.43 44.81 23.91
N TYR A 154 -1.01 44.24 22.85
CA TYR A 154 -2.41 44.40 22.50
C TYR A 154 -3.32 43.74 23.56
N ASP A 155 -4.22 44.52 24.16
CA ASP A 155 -4.95 44.16 25.40
C ASP A 155 -6.39 44.69 25.35
N PHE A 156 -7.36 43.83 25.66
CA PHE A 156 -8.80 44.09 25.68
C PHE A 156 -9.45 43.79 27.04
N ASP A 157 -8.83 42.95 27.88
CA ASP A 157 -9.37 42.53 29.18
C ASP A 157 -8.65 43.17 30.39
N ASP A 158 -7.79 44.16 30.14
CA ASP A 158 -6.89 44.85 31.07
C ASP A 158 -5.80 43.91 31.67
N ASN A 159 -5.37 42.89 30.93
CA ASN A 159 -4.28 41.96 31.30
C ASN A 159 -3.14 41.94 30.25
N PRO A 160 -2.23 42.94 30.25
CA PRO A 160 -1.17 43.10 29.25
C PRO A 160 0.03 42.14 29.48
N GLN A 161 -0.23 40.92 29.97
CA GLN A 161 0.74 39.88 30.32
C GLN A 161 0.39 38.51 29.71
N ALA A 162 -0.80 38.32 29.14
CA ALA A 162 -1.18 37.12 28.41
C ALA A 162 -2.42 37.40 27.55
N PHE A 163 -2.42 36.91 26.30
CA PHE A 163 -3.56 37.02 25.39
C PHE A 163 -4.69 36.04 25.76
N SER A 164 -5.92 36.54 25.67
CA SER A 164 -7.19 35.83 25.76
C SER A 164 -7.57 35.17 24.42
N GLU A 165 -8.50 34.20 24.46
CA GLU A 165 -9.03 33.52 23.25
C GLU A 165 -9.70 34.55 22.31
N GLU A 166 -10.38 35.56 22.87
CA GLU A 166 -10.97 36.67 22.13
C GLU A 166 -9.95 37.60 21.45
N GLU A 167 -8.81 37.91 22.08
CA GLU A 167 -7.74 38.72 21.46
C GLU A 167 -7.06 37.96 20.32
N LEU A 168 -6.74 36.68 20.53
CA LEU A 168 -6.14 35.82 19.51
C LEU A 168 -7.02 35.74 18.25
N ILE A 169 -8.34 35.63 18.44
CA ILE A 169 -9.34 35.67 17.34
C ILE A 169 -9.35 37.02 16.61
N GLU A 170 -9.23 38.16 17.31
CA GLU A 170 -9.17 39.47 16.66
C GLU A 170 -7.81 39.72 15.98
N ILE A 171 -6.70 39.19 16.51
CA ILE A 171 -5.37 39.23 15.87
C ILE A 171 -5.42 38.51 14.50
N ILE A 172 -6.00 37.30 14.44
CA ILE A 172 -6.19 36.57 13.18
C ILE A 172 -7.00 37.42 12.17
N LYS A 173 -8.11 38.03 12.60
CA LYS A 173 -8.94 38.89 11.74
C LYS A 173 -8.22 40.14 11.25
N ILE A 174 -7.33 40.71 12.05
CA ILE A 174 -6.51 41.87 11.65
C ILE A 174 -5.46 41.42 10.63
N TRP A 175 -4.69 40.38 10.95
CA TRP A 175 -3.69 39.82 10.04
C TRP A 175 -4.29 39.43 8.69
N ALA A 176 -5.42 38.71 8.68
CA ALA A 176 -6.03 38.22 7.44
C ALA A 176 -6.54 39.35 6.52
N ARG A 177 -7.00 40.48 7.09
CA ARG A 177 -7.40 41.66 6.31
C ARG A 177 -6.20 42.44 5.77
N VAL A 178 -5.16 42.64 6.58
CA VAL A 178 -3.91 43.27 6.12
C VAL A 178 -3.24 42.40 5.05
N ALA A 179 -3.27 41.07 5.21
CA ALA A 179 -2.78 40.13 4.21
C ALA A 179 -3.58 40.19 2.89
N GLU A 180 -4.90 40.40 2.92
CA GLU A 180 -5.70 40.67 1.71
C GLU A 180 -5.34 42.03 1.07
N ASP A 181 -5.16 43.10 1.87
CA ASP A 181 -4.72 44.42 1.37
C ASP A 181 -3.37 44.38 0.64
N PHE A 182 -2.49 43.45 1.02
CA PHE A 182 -1.16 43.28 0.42
C PHE A 182 -1.02 42.05 -0.49
N ALA A 183 -2.06 41.22 -0.66
CA ALA A 183 -2.05 40.02 -1.52
C ALA A 183 -1.58 40.25 -2.97
N PRO A 184 -1.85 41.41 -3.62
CA PRO A 184 -1.34 41.69 -4.97
C PRO A 184 0.18 41.84 -5.07
N PHE A 185 0.91 41.92 -3.94
CA PHE A 185 2.34 42.26 -3.92
C PHE A 185 3.21 41.13 -3.39
N ASN A 186 4.47 41.07 -3.86
CA ASN A 186 5.44 40.11 -3.36
C ASN A 186 6.06 40.57 -2.02
N VAL A 187 5.23 40.61 -0.97
CA VAL A 187 5.56 40.99 0.40
C VAL A 187 4.91 40.03 1.39
N ASN A 188 5.57 39.70 2.50
CA ASN A 188 5.07 38.82 3.55
C ASN A 188 4.43 39.63 4.68
N VAL A 189 3.11 39.54 4.85
CA VAL A 189 2.43 40.03 6.06
C VAL A 189 2.45 38.92 7.09
N THR A 190 3.06 39.18 8.26
CA THR A 190 3.29 38.14 9.26
C THR A 190 3.10 38.60 10.70
N THR A 191 2.67 37.69 11.56
CA THR A 191 2.65 37.84 13.03
C THR A 191 3.83 37.17 13.72
N GLU A 192 4.73 36.50 12.98
CA GLU A 192 5.96 35.92 13.53
C GLU A 192 7.07 36.97 13.59
N LEU A 193 7.69 37.12 14.77
CA LEU A 193 8.81 38.03 14.97
C LEU A 193 10.02 37.56 14.14
N PRO A 194 10.53 38.36 13.18
CA PRO A 194 11.69 37.96 12.39
C PRO A 194 12.91 37.71 13.27
N GLN A 195 13.57 36.56 13.05
CA GLN A 195 14.74 36.14 13.84
C GLN A 195 15.96 37.04 13.62
N ASP A 196 16.04 37.72 12.46
CA ASP A 196 17.05 38.72 12.15
C ASP A 196 16.41 40.11 12.03
N ILE A 197 17.05 41.11 12.61
CA ILE A 197 16.59 42.50 12.56
C ILE A 197 16.74 43.10 11.16
N GLU A 198 17.61 42.52 10.32
CA GLU A 198 17.76 42.98 8.92
C GLU A 198 16.49 42.75 8.09
N ASP A 199 15.63 41.78 8.45
CA ASP A 199 14.31 41.61 7.83
C ASP A 199 13.34 42.79 8.09
N LEU A 200 13.73 43.76 8.92
CA LEU A 200 12.95 44.95 9.29
C LEU A 200 13.70 46.28 9.09
N ARG A 201 14.88 46.27 8.46
CA ARG A 201 15.60 47.50 8.08
C ARG A 201 16.50 47.27 6.87
N LYS A 202 16.59 48.27 6.00
CA LYS A 202 17.34 48.21 4.75
C LYS A 202 18.79 48.61 4.96
N VAL A 203 19.70 47.65 5.14
CA VAL A 203 21.13 47.93 5.40
C VAL A 203 22.06 47.09 4.53
N ASN A 204 22.95 47.77 3.79
CA ASN A 204 24.03 47.10 3.08
C ASN A 204 25.13 46.71 4.10
N THR A 205 25.07 45.50 4.63
CA THR A 205 26.05 44.97 5.60
C THR A 205 27.45 44.75 5.00
N VAL A 206 27.56 44.72 3.66
CA VAL A 206 28.81 44.54 2.90
C VAL A 206 29.00 45.67 1.87
N GLU A 207 30.21 46.26 1.83
CA GLU A 207 30.54 47.35 0.90
C GLU A 207 30.55 46.87 -0.57
N GLY A 208 29.49 47.18 -1.30
CA GLY A 208 29.33 46.87 -2.73
C GLY A 208 28.25 45.85 -3.05
N GLU A 209 27.60 45.25 -2.03
CA GLU A 209 26.41 44.43 -2.21
C GLU A 209 25.15 45.29 -2.11
N ILE A 210 24.08 44.83 -2.76
CA ILE A 210 22.75 45.43 -2.67
C ILE A 210 21.96 44.54 -1.73
N ASP A 211 21.50 45.11 -0.62
CA ASP A 211 20.56 44.45 0.29
C ASP A 211 19.35 43.89 -0.49
N GLN A 212 18.93 42.67 -0.15
CA GLN A 212 17.89 41.92 -0.85
C GLN A 212 16.71 41.55 0.05
N ARG A 213 16.78 41.80 1.37
CA ARG A 213 15.73 41.47 2.33
C ARG A 213 15.61 42.57 3.39
N TRP A 214 14.42 43.16 3.51
CA TRP A 214 14.11 44.16 4.54
C TRP A 214 12.61 44.36 4.64
N GLY A 215 12.17 45.13 5.63
CA GLY A 215 10.75 45.26 5.91
C GLY A 215 10.40 46.44 6.80
N VAL A 216 9.23 46.36 7.41
CA VAL A 216 8.76 47.32 8.41
C VAL A 216 8.06 46.59 9.57
N ARG A 217 8.32 47.07 10.79
CA ARG A 217 7.56 46.69 11.98
C ARG A 217 6.32 47.57 12.10
N VAL A 218 5.17 46.95 12.33
CA VAL A 218 3.91 47.63 12.68
C VAL A 218 3.59 47.31 14.13
N VAL A 219 3.71 48.30 15.01
CA VAL A 219 3.44 48.15 16.44
C VAL A 219 1.98 48.45 16.71
N ILE A 220 1.23 47.44 17.19
CA ILE A 220 -0.22 47.48 17.34
C ILE A 220 -0.56 47.42 18.82
N GLY A 221 -1.05 48.53 19.38
CA GLY A 221 -1.24 48.65 20.83
C GLY A 221 -1.77 50.02 21.24
N ASP A 222 -1.53 50.41 22.50
CA ASP A 222 -1.99 51.69 23.04
C ASP A 222 -1.11 52.89 22.61
N ASP A 223 -1.68 54.10 22.58
CA ASP A 223 -0.97 55.35 22.24
C ASP A 223 -0.02 55.79 23.37
N GLY A 224 1.12 55.12 23.47
CA GLY A 224 2.23 55.44 24.38
C GLY A 224 2.83 56.84 24.16
N MET A 225 2.56 57.50 23.01
CA MET A 225 3.01 58.86 22.70
C MET A 225 2.00 59.94 23.09
N ASN A 226 0.74 59.59 23.35
CA ASN A 226 -0.39 60.50 23.61
C ASN A 226 -0.59 61.53 22.48
N THR A 227 -0.50 61.07 21.23
CA THR A 227 -0.75 61.86 20.01
C THR A 227 -2.22 62.16 19.79
N GLY A 228 -3.11 61.23 20.15
CA GLY A 228 -4.54 61.28 19.82
C GLY A 228 -4.86 61.01 18.34
N ALA A 229 -3.93 60.41 17.60
CA ALA A 229 -4.15 59.88 16.25
C ALA A 229 -4.67 58.43 16.28
N GLY A 230 -5.16 57.92 15.14
CA GLY A 230 -5.50 56.50 14.98
C GLY A 230 -4.28 55.62 14.74
N GLY A 231 -3.31 56.14 13.98
CA GLY A 231 -1.98 55.59 13.78
C GLY A 231 -1.02 56.72 13.41
N ILE A 232 0.27 56.38 13.25
CA ILE A 232 1.30 57.26 12.67
C ILE A 232 2.43 56.46 12.01
N ALA A 233 2.92 56.98 10.87
CA ALA A 233 4.07 56.47 10.14
C ALA A 233 4.98 57.61 9.63
N PHE A 234 6.25 57.28 9.37
CA PHE A 234 7.16 58.16 8.62
C PHE A 234 7.10 57.83 7.13
N LEU A 235 6.95 58.85 6.28
CA LEU A 235 6.86 58.67 4.84
C LEU A 235 8.15 58.02 4.27
N ASN A 236 8.00 56.90 3.55
CA ASN A 236 9.08 56.05 3.02
C ASN A 236 9.90 55.26 4.07
N SER A 237 9.42 55.08 5.31
CA SER A 237 10.17 54.37 6.36
C SER A 237 10.43 52.88 6.05
N PHE A 238 9.70 52.27 5.10
CA PHE A 238 9.96 50.90 4.65
C PHE A 238 11.38 50.73 4.06
N ASN A 239 12.00 51.81 3.55
CA ASN A 239 13.37 51.81 3.02
C ASN A 239 14.42 52.35 4.04
N SER A 240 14.11 52.38 5.33
CA SER A 240 14.96 52.93 6.38
C SER A 240 16.15 52.03 6.75
N GLU A 241 17.32 52.62 7.02
CA GLU A 241 18.50 51.92 7.58
C GLU A 241 18.34 51.59 9.09
N LEU A 242 17.23 52.00 9.71
CA LEU A 242 16.84 51.73 11.09
C LEU A 242 15.47 51.05 11.11
N ASP A 243 15.22 50.17 12.10
CA ASP A 243 13.86 49.68 12.44
C ASP A 243 13.04 50.87 12.96
N ILE A 244 12.41 51.61 12.04
CA ILE A 244 11.51 52.72 12.31
C ILE A 244 10.09 52.14 12.25
N PRO A 245 9.48 51.82 13.40
CA PRO A 245 8.15 51.23 13.40
C PRO A 245 7.11 52.19 12.85
N VAL A 246 6.12 51.60 12.20
CA VAL A 246 4.78 52.14 12.01
C VAL A 246 3.97 51.87 13.29
N PHE A 247 3.07 52.77 13.68
CA PHE A 247 2.19 52.57 14.85
C PHE A 247 0.71 52.57 14.45
N ALA A 248 -0.02 51.59 14.96
CA ALA A 248 -1.49 51.55 14.92
C ALA A 248 -2.04 51.54 16.36
N PHE A 249 -2.70 52.62 16.76
CA PHE A 249 -3.12 52.88 18.14
C PHE A 249 -4.50 52.28 18.44
N ASN A 250 -4.58 50.95 18.45
CA ASN A 250 -5.82 50.18 18.56
C ASN A 250 -5.95 49.32 19.83
N GLY A 251 -5.02 49.44 20.79
CA GLY A 251 -4.83 48.57 21.96
C GLY A 251 -5.90 48.57 23.07
N GLN A 252 -7.19 48.80 22.74
CA GLN A 252 -8.35 48.62 23.63
C GLN A 252 -9.64 48.22 22.88
N ASN A 253 -9.52 47.67 21.67
CA ASN A 253 -10.62 47.37 20.73
C ASN A 253 -11.68 48.48 20.52
N GLN A 254 -11.33 49.76 20.72
CA GLN A 254 -12.35 50.83 20.78
C GLN A 254 -13.19 50.97 19.49
N PHE A 255 -12.77 50.36 18.38
CA PHE A 255 -13.38 50.45 17.06
C PHE A 255 -13.46 49.13 16.25
N GLY A 256 -13.07 47.98 16.80
CA GLY A 256 -13.11 46.68 16.10
C GLY A 256 -11.90 46.37 15.19
N SER A 257 -11.71 45.08 14.87
CA SER A 257 -10.62 44.61 13.98
C SER A 257 -10.67 45.18 12.56
N ASN A 258 -11.84 45.59 12.04
CA ASN A 258 -11.95 46.30 10.75
C ASN A 258 -11.15 47.61 10.76
N VAL A 259 -11.29 48.40 11.83
CA VAL A 259 -10.59 49.69 11.95
C VAL A 259 -9.11 49.48 12.26
N ALA A 260 -8.76 48.46 13.04
CA ALA A 260 -7.36 48.13 13.31
C ALA A 260 -6.61 47.71 12.02
N ALA A 261 -7.16 46.78 11.24
CA ALA A 261 -6.57 46.37 9.96
C ALA A 261 -6.42 47.56 8.99
N MET A 262 -7.47 48.35 8.82
CA MET A 262 -7.43 49.51 7.93
C MET A 262 -6.41 50.57 8.39
N THR A 263 -6.27 50.82 9.69
CA THR A 263 -5.20 51.68 10.22
C THR A 263 -3.82 51.09 9.90
N VAL A 264 -3.61 49.79 10.10
CA VAL A 264 -2.34 49.13 9.75
C VAL A 264 -1.99 49.33 8.28
N SER A 265 -2.90 48.99 7.36
CA SER A 265 -2.66 49.10 5.92
C SER A 265 -2.44 50.56 5.47
N HIS A 266 -3.18 51.51 6.03
CA HIS A 266 -3.02 52.95 5.78
C HIS A 266 -1.63 53.46 6.19
N GLU A 267 -1.19 53.14 7.40
CA GLU A 267 0.09 53.63 7.93
C GLU A 267 1.29 52.90 7.30
N VAL A 268 1.14 51.62 6.92
CA VAL A 268 2.11 50.93 6.05
C VAL A 268 2.15 51.58 4.66
N GLY A 269 1.01 52.05 4.13
CA GLY A 269 0.96 52.85 2.90
C GLY A 269 1.85 54.09 2.96
N HIS A 270 1.88 54.82 4.09
CA HIS A 270 2.85 55.89 4.31
C HIS A 270 4.31 55.40 4.34
N ALA A 271 4.58 54.28 5.01
CA ALA A 271 5.92 53.66 5.00
C ALA A 271 6.38 53.28 3.57
N LEU A 272 5.44 52.97 2.68
CA LEU A 272 5.65 52.65 1.25
C LEU A 272 5.63 53.89 0.33
N GLY A 273 5.38 55.09 0.87
CA GLY A 273 5.49 56.39 0.16
C GLY A 273 4.17 57.05 -0.27
N LEU A 274 3.02 56.54 0.16
CA LEU A 274 1.70 57.09 -0.16
C LEU A 274 1.30 58.25 0.76
N THR A 275 0.32 59.06 0.34
CA THR A 275 -0.26 60.18 1.10
C THR A 275 -1.78 60.08 1.15
N HIS A 276 -2.43 60.87 2.02
CA HIS A 276 -3.87 60.78 2.25
C HIS A 276 -4.73 60.99 1.00
N ASP A 277 -5.71 60.10 0.86
CA ASP A 277 -6.79 60.18 -0.11
C ASP A 277 -7.99 60.91 0.49
N GLY A 278 -8.21 62.14 0.03
CA GLY A 278 -9.23 63.05 0.52
C GLY A 278 -10.12 63.65 -0.57
N THR A 279 -10.93 64.62 -0.17
CA THR A 279 -11.67 65.49 -1.08
C THR A 279 -11.20 66.94 -0.94
N SER A 280 -11.76 67.88 -1.71
CA SER A 280 -11.41 69.30 -1.58
C SER A 280 -11.72 69.91 -0.20
N ASP A 281 -12.66 69.31 0.54
CA ASP A 281 -13.12 69.76 1.87
C ASP A 281 -12.70 68.82 3.04
N LEU A 282 -12.17 67.61 2.77
CA LEU A 282 -11.81 66.61 3.78
C LEU A 282 -10.45 65.98 3.49
N GLU A 283 -9.58 65.90 4.50
CA GLU A 283 -8.26 65.25 4.38
C GLU A 283 -8.35 63.73 4.16
N TYR A 284 -9.29 63.07 4.83
CA TYR A 284 -9.54 61.63 4.72
C TYR A 284 -10.92 61.38 4.12
N TYR A 285 -10.98 60.73 2.95
CA TYR A 285 -12.22 60.37 2.30
C TYR A 285 -12.81 59.09 2.90
N ARG A 286 -14.08 59.16 3.30
CA ARG A 286 -14.78 58.05 4.01
C ARG A 286 -15.41 57.01 3.08
N GLY A 287 -15.18 57.12 1.78
CA GLY A 287 -15.89 56.33 0.78
C GLY A 287 -17.36 56.73 0.56
N HIS A 288 -18.07 55.91 -0.19
CA HIS A 288 -19.46 56.10 -0.61
C HIS A 288 -20.15 54.77 -0.96
N GLY A 289 -21.38 54.82 -1.48
CA GLY A 289 -22.17 53.63 -1.82
C GLY A 289 -22.90 53.03 -0.60
N ASN A 290 -23.53 51.87 -0.79
CA ASN A 290 -24.22 51.09 0.26
C ASN A 290 -24.16 49.59 -0.08
N GLY A 291 -24.16 48.72 0.93
CA GLY A 291 -24.13 47.26 0.74
C GLY A 291 -22.75 46.74 0.36
N ALA A 292 -22.68 45.55 -0.25
CA ALA A 292 -21.42 44.88 -0.57
C ALA A 292 -20.54 45.65 -1.55
N THR A 293 -21.11 46.49 -2.42
CA THR A 293 -20.37 47.35 -3.37
C THR A 293 -20.23 48.81 -2.86
N SER A 294 -20.31 49.03 -1.55
CA SER A 294 -19.90 50.30 -0.95
C SER A 294 -18.38 50.39 -0.90
N TRP A 295 -17.78 51.51 -1.28
CA TRP A 295 -16.35 51.60 -1.61
C TRP A 295 -15.66 52.81 -0.96
N GLY A 296 -14.41 52.63 -0.52
CA GLY A 296 -13.52 53.73 -0.13
C GLY A 296 -12.04 53.39 -0.26
N PRO A 297 -11.15 54.40 -0.40
CA PRO A 297 -9.72 54.18 -0.58
C PRO A 297 -9.01 53.87 0.75
N ILE A 298 -8.02 52.98 0.74
CA ILE A 298 -7.22 52.59 1.93
C ILE A 298 -6.51 53.81 2.54
N MET A 299 -5.90 54.65 1.71
CA MET A 299 -5.27 55.92 2.15
C MET A 299 -6.29 57.00 2.59
N GLY A 300 -7.59 56.69 2.64
CA GLY A 300 -8.64 57.54 3.20
C GLY A 300 -9.00 57.16 4.63
N ALA A 301 -10.31 57.05 4.92
CA ALA A 301 -10.84 56.55 6.19
C ALA A 301 -12.11 55.71 5.97
N PRO A 302 -12.02 54.57 5.24
CA PRO A 302 -13.16 53.84 4.69
C PRO A 302 -13.82 52.87 5.69
N PHE A 303 -13.86 53.22 6.99
CA PHE A 303 -14.23 52.34 8.11
C PHE A 303 -15.67 51.76 8.09
N THR A 304 -16.50 52.09 7.10
CA THR A 304 -17.90 51.64 7.00
C THR A 304 -18.27 51.10 5.62
N THR A 305 -17.31 50.98 4.70
CA THR A 305 -17.53 50.43 3.35
C THR A 305 -17.20 48.93 3.32
N GLN A 306 -17.65 48.23 2.29
CA GLN A 306 -17.40 46.78 2.12
C GLN A 306 -16.32 46.45 1.10
N VAL A 307 -16.03 47.39 0.21
CA VAL A 307 -14.90 47.37 -0.69
C VAL A 307 -13.89 48.41 -0.22
N THR A 308 -12.65 47.98 -0.03
CA THR A 308 -11.53 48.85 0.32
C THR A 308 -10.35 48.55 -0.58
N GLN A 309 -9.79 49.57 -1.20
CA GLN A 309 -8.83 49.40 -2.29
C GLN A 309 -7.76 50.50 -2.28
N TRP A 310 -6.59 50.16 -2.84
CA TRP A 310 -5.60 51.15 -3.28
C TRP A 310 -6.20 52.03 -4.39
N SER A 311 -5.82 53.30 -4.45
CA SER A 311 -6.45 54.26 -5.36
C SER A 311 -5.48 54.92 -6.34
N LYS A 312 -6.07 55.59 -7.33
CA LYS A 312 -5.40 56.64 -8.10
C LYS A 312 -6.17 57.94 -8.22
N GLY A 313 -7.05 58.20 -7.24
CA GLY A 313 -7.90 59.40 -7.22
C GLY A 313 -9.03 59.38 -8.25
N GLU A 314 -9.52 58.19 -8.64
CA GLU A 314 -10.54 58.06 -9.70
C GLU A 314 -11.97 58.37 -9.25
N TYR A 315 -12.19 58.76 -8.00
CA TYR A 315 -13.48 59.21 -7.46
C TYR A 315 -13.71 60.73 -7.59
N PHE A 316 -14.98 61.12 -7.51
CA PHE A 316 -15.40 62.52 -7.58
C PHE A 316 -14.77 63.37 -6.47
N ASP A 317 -14.23 64.53 -6.86
CA ASP A 317 -13.56 65.52 -5.99
C ASP A 317 -12.28 65.03 -5.27
N ALA A 318 -11.64 63.96 -5.73
CA ALA A 318 -10.38 63.45 -5.17
C ALA A 318 -9.28 64.53 -5.09
N SER A 319 -8.75 64.76 -3.89
CA SER A 319 -7.68 65.75 -3.64
C SER A 319 -6.27 65.21 -3.95
N ASN A 320 -6.11 63.89 -3.96
CA ASN A 320 -4.91 63.16 -4.34
C ASN A 320 -5.08 62.49 -5.72
N GLN A 321 -3.97 62.29 -6.43
CA GLN A 321 -3.88 61.57 -7.72
C GLN A 321 -2.54 60.79 -7.80
N GLN A 322 -2.02 60.31 -6.66
CA GLN A 322 -0.93 59.33 -6.66
C GLN A 322 -1.41 58.03 -7.31
N ASP A 323 -0.53 57.28 -7.98
CA ASP A 323 -0.84 55.93 -8.45
C ASP A 323 -0.27 54.96 -7.41
N ASP A 324 -1.11 54.52 -6.48
CA ASP A 324 -0.70 53.75 -5.30
C ASP A 324 0.02 52.46 -5.68
N LEU A 325 -0.58 51.66 -6.58
CA LEU A 325 0.00 50.39 -7.04
C LEU A 325 1.38 50.58 -7.69
N THR A 326 1.55 51.62 -8.50
CA THR A 326 2.84 51.97 -9.11
C THR A 326 3.88 52.38 -8.04
N LEU A 327 3.48 53.18 -7.05
CA LEU A 327 4.39 53.65 -5.99
C LEU A 327 4.84 52.49 -5.08
N ILE A 328 3.92 51.62 -4.68
CA ILE A 328 4.20 50.42 -3.88
C ILE A 328 5.25 49.56 -4.61
N THR A 329 4.97 49.16 -5.85
CA THR A 329 5.77 48.20 -6.63
C THR A 329 7.07 48.74 -7.24
N THR A 330 7.24 50.06 -7.30
CA THR A 330 8.45 50.66 -7.91
C THR A 330 9.51 51.08 -6.88
N ASN A 331 9.09 51.53 -5.69
CA ASN A 331 9.99 52.22 -4.75
C ASN A 331 10.48 51.37 -3.56
N ASN A 332 9.86 50.21 -3.32
CA ASN A 332 9.99 49.50 -2.04
C ASN A 332 10.72 48.15 -2.12
N GLY A 333 11.30 47.80 -3.26
CA GLY A 333 12.17 46.62 -3.45
C GLY A 333 11.47 45.36 -3.97
N PHE A 334 10.17 45.26 -3.74
CA PHE A 334 9.30 44.21 -4.26
C PHE A 334 8.37 44.75 -5.36
N GLY A 335 7.92 43.86 -6.25
CA GLY A 335 6.90 44.12 -7.26
C GLY A 335 5.58 43.44 -6.90
N TYR A 336 4.74 43.22 -7.92
CA TYR A 336 3.55 42.38 -7.78
C TYR A 336 3.90 40.93 -7.40
N TYR A 337 2.94 40.22 -6.81
CA TYR A 337 3.00 38.77 -6.64
C TYR A 337 3.09 38.10 -8.04
N PRO A 338 3.81 36.97 -8.20
CA PRO A 338 3.85 36.25 -9.48
C PRO A 338 2.48 35.68 -9.86
N ASP A 339 2.11 35.73 -11.15
CA ASP A 339 0.94 35.02 -11.71
C ASP A 339 0.85 33.59 -11.19
N ASP A 340 -0.30 33.21 -10.64
CA ASP A 340 -0.59 31.87 -10.18
C ASP A 340 -1.30 31.02 -11.26
N TYR A 341 -2.20 31.61 -12.04
CA TYR A 341 -2.76 31.01 -13.26
C TYR A 341 -2.46 31.85 -14.52
N GLY A 342 -3.06 31.48 -15.66
CA GLY A 342 -2.60 31.93 -16.96
C GLY A 342 -3.63 32.73 -17.76
N ASP A 343 -3.25 33.94 -18.17
CA ASP A 343 -3.99 34.97 -18.95
C ASP A 343 -4.74 34.55 -20.24
N THR A 344 -4.70 33.29 -20.68
CA THR A 344 -5.22 32.87 -22.00
C THR A 344 -5.77 31.44 -22.04
N PHE A 345 -6.66 31.17 -23.00
CA PHE A 345 -7.11 29.82 -23.37
C PHE A 345 -5.95 28.79 -23.54
N GLY A 346 -4.80 29.24 -24.06
CA GLY A 346 -3.63 28.37 -24.32
C GLY A 346 -2.72 28.15 -23.10
N SER A 347 -2.87 28.96 -22.06
CA SER A 347 -2.20 28.84 -20.75
C SER A 347 -3.15 28.45 -19.63
N SER A 348 -4.41 28.15 -19.96
CA SER A 348 -5.47 27.85 -19.01
C SER A 348 -5.14 26.68 -18.09
N PHE A 349 -5.45 26.84 -16.81
CA PHE A 349 -5.35 25.77 -15.82
C PHE A 349 -6.52 24.79 -15.94
N GLU A 350 -6.34 23.53 -15.53
CA GLU A 350 -7.40 22.52 -15.65
C GLU A 350 -8.22 22.43 -14.37
N LEU A 351 -9.50 22.81 -14.45
CA LEU A 351 -10.44 22.72 -13.35
C LEU A 351 -11.06 21.33 -13.34
N ILE A 352 -10.60 20.49 -12.42
CA ILE A 352 -11.17 19.17 -12.15
C ILE A 352 -12.47 19.37 -11.35
N ALA A 353 -13.58 19.51 -12.06
CA ALA A 353 -14.90 19.60 -11.43
C ALA A 353 -15.45 18.19 -11.16
N LEU A 354 -15.76 17.90 -9.88
CA LEU A 354 -16.36 16.63 -9.47
C LEU A 354 -17.87 16.62 -9.76
N GLY A 355 -18.40 15.42 -10.02
CA GLY A 355 -19.82 15.20 -10.30
C GLY A 355 -20.73 15.39 -9.08
N ASP A 356 -22.02 15.08 -9.26
CA ASP A 356 -23.13 15.49 -8.37
C ASP A 356 -23.03 15.10 -6.87
N THR A 357 -22.12 14.22 -6.47
CA THR A 357 -22.11 13.63 -5.11
C THR A 357 -21.16 14.28 -4.10
N GLU A 358 -20.08 14.96 -4.52
CA GLU A 358 -19.11 15.60 -3.62
C GLU A 358 -18.83 17.04 -4.06
N PRO A 359 -18.57 18.01 -3.16
CA PRO A 359 -17.97 19.28 -3.56
C PRO A 359 -16.52 19.04 -4.01
N ALA A 360 -16.08 19.73 -5.07
CA ALA A 360 -14.66 19.80 -5.40
C ALA A 360 -13.85 20.40 -4.24
N GLU A 361 -12.55 20.11 -4.16
CA GLU A 361 -11.65 20.93 -3.35
C GLU A 361 -11.72 22.39 -3.84
N ASP A 362 -11.86 23.33 -2.90
CA ASP A 362 -11.97 24.76 -3.22
C ASP A 362 -10.67 25.21 -3.94
N LEU A 363 -10.79 25.70 -5.18
CA LEU A 363 -9.64 26.21 -5.93
C LEU A 363 -9.44 27.70 -5.62
N HIS A 364 -8.24 28.08 -5.21
CA HIS A 364 -7.91 29.46 -4.82
C HIS A 364 -6.99 30.13 -5.83
N GLY A 365 -7.13 31.46 -5.99
CA GLY A 365 -6.20 32.26 -6.80
C GLY A 365 -6.18 33.74 -6.40
N ILE A 366 -5.32 34.53 -7.05
CA ILE A 366 -5.08 35.95 -6.75
C ILE A 366 -5.10 36.77 -8.04
N ILE A 367 -6.05 37.71 -8.16
CA ILE A 367 -5.98 38.76 -9.18
C ILE A 367 -4.95 39.79 -8.70
N GLY A 368 -3.72 39.70 -9.19
CA GLY A 368 -2.55 40.47 -8.70
C GLY A 368 -2.36 41.84 -9.36
N ARG A 369 -2.99 42.10 -10.51
CA ARG A 369 -2.92 43.40 -11.24
C ARG A 369 -4.17 43.65 -12.08
N THR A 370 -4.39 44.88 -12.53
CA THR A 370 -5.61 45.23 -13.29
C THR A 370 -5.71 44.52 -14.65
N GLU A 371 -4.57 44.14 -15.24
CA GLU A 371 -4.52 43.34 -16.49
C GLU A 371 -4.58 41.82 -16.28
N ASP A 372 -4.66 41.36 -15.02
CA ASP A 372 -4.63 39.94 -14.64
C ASP A 372 -5.98 39.25 -14.96
N THR A 373 -5.92 38.01 -15.45
CA THR A 373 -7.12 37.31 -15.95
C THR A 373 -6.92 35.79 -15.96
N ASP A 374 -7.35 35.13 -14.89
CA ASP A 374 -7.17 33.69 -14.78
C ASP A 374 -8.13 32.91 -15.67
N PHE A 375 -7.58 32.15 -16.63
CA PHE A 375 -8.34 31.18 -17.40
C PHE A 375 -8.23 29.76 -16.83
N PHE A 376 -9.39 29.14 -16.67
CA PHE A 376 -9.57 27.74 -16.35
C PHE A 376 -10.25 27.03 -17.52
N ARG A 377 -9.91 25.76 -17.76
CA ARG A 377 -10.59 24.88 -18.72
C ARG A 377 -11.26 23.73 -17.98
N PHE A 378 -12.42 23.31 -18.45
CA PHE A 378 -13.11 22.13 -17.92
C PHE A 378 -13.89 21.43 -19.03
N TRP A 379 -14.01 20.12 -18.93
CA TRP A 379 -14.87 19.31 -19.78
C TRP A 379 -16.22 19.11 -19.10
N ALA A 380 -17.31 19.20 -19.86
CA ALA A 380 -18.65 18.98 -19.34
C ALA A 380 -19.57 18.34 -20.39
N GLY A 381 -20.49 17.50 -19.92
CA GLY A 381 -21.63 17.01 -20.68
C GLY A 381 -22.61 18.15 -21.04
N GLN A 382 -23.56 17.85 -21.93
CA GLN A 382 -24.67 18.77 -22.19
C GLN A 382 -25.59 18.80 -20.96
N GLY A 383 -25.78 19.97 -20.35
CA GLY A 383 -26.70 20.15 -19.23
C GLY A 383 -26.25 21.20 -18.22
N GLU A 384 -26.79 21.09 -17.01
CA GLU A 384 -26.61 22.06 -15.94
C GLU A 384 -25.18 22.02 -15.34
N ILE A 385 -24.58 23.20 -15.19
CA ILE A 385 -23.38 23.45 -14.39
C ILE A 385 -23.70 24.46 -13.29
N ASP A 386 -23.08 24.30 -12.12
CA ASP A 386 -23.22 25.18 -10.95
C ASP A 386 -21.83 25.64 -10.49
N PHE A 387 -21.64 26.95 -10.40
CA PHE A 387 -20.36 27.59 -10.07
C PHE A 387 -20.54 28.66 -8.99
N SER A 388 -19.58 28.76 -8.08
CA SER A 388 -19.43 29.88 -7.13
C SER A 388 -17.99 30.40 -7.22
N VAL A 389 -17.83 31.69 -7.46
CA VAL A 389 -16.57 32.42 -7.35
C VAL A 389 -16.71 33.45 -6.23
N ASP A 390 -16.18 33.08 -5.07
CA ASP A 390 -16.27 33.87 -3.84
C ASP A 390 -15.03 34.79 -3.71
N VAL A 391 -15.18 35.91 -2.99
CA VAL A 391 -14.07 36.78 -2.53
C VAL A 391 -14.04 36.78 -0.98
N PRO A 392 -12.89 37.06 -0.31
CA PRO A 392 -12.78 36.90 1.14
C PRO A 392 -13.81 37.72 1.91
N SER A 393 -14.53 37.04 2.81
CA SER A 393 -15.59 37.62 3.64
C SER A 393 -15.41 37.20 5.10
N LEU A 394 -14.35 37.70 5.72
CA LEU A 394 -13.96 37.40 7.11
C LEU A 394 -15.08 37.78 8.11
N GLY A 395 -15.88 36.77 8.47
CA GLY A 395 -17.20 36.92 9.07
C GLY A 395 -17.24 37.45 10.51
N GLY A 396 -18.44 37.89 10.92
CA GLY A 396 -18.71 38.38 12.29
C GLY A 396 -19.96 39.25 12.45
N GLY A 397 -20.65 39.60 11.35
CA GLY A 397 -21.80 40.53 11.38
C GLY A 397 -21.41 42.00 11.17
N GLU A 398 -20.11 42.29 11.13
CA GLU A 398 -19.53 43.53 10.63
C GLU A 398 -19.47 43.52 9.08
N PRO A 399 -19.26 44.69 8.42
CA PRO A 399 -19.06 44.75 6.97
C PRO A 399 -17.86 43.90 6.55
N SER A 400 -18.05 43.01 5.56
CA SER A 400 -16.94 42.35 4.85
C SER A 400 -16.04 43.43 4.25
N MET A 401 -14.72 43.35 4.41
CA MET A 401 -13.77 44.25 3.77
C MET A 401 -13.03 43.45 2.71
N SER A 402 -13.61 43.41 1.51
CA SER A 402 -13.10 42.64 0.36
C SER A 402 -12.44 43.61 -0.62
N ASN A 403 -11.30 43.22 -1.21
CA ASN A 403 -10.58 44.13 -2.11
C ASN A 403 -10.94 43.85 -3.57
N LEU A 404 -11.06 42.57 -3.91
CA LEU A 404 -11.53 42.10 -5.20
C LEU A 404 -13.06 42.18 -5.34
N ASP A 405 -13.50 42.60 -6.53
CA ASP A 405 -14.86 42.44 -7.08
C ASP A 405 -14.69 41.68 -8.40
N VAL A 406 -15.33 40.51 -8.54
CA VAL A 406 -15.09 39.61 -9.69
C VAL A 406 -16.08 39.79 -10.84
N LEU A 407 -15.54 39.71 -12.05
CA LEU A 407 -16.28 39.39 -13.26
C LEU A 407 -15.85 38.00 -13.72
N VAL A 408 -16.83 37.12 -13.94
CA VAL A 408 -16.59 35.75 -14.41
C VAL A 408 -17.13 35.58 -15.82
N GLY A 409 -16.32 35.09 -16.74
CA GLY A 409 -16.70 34.83 -18.13
C GLY A 409 -16.73 33.33 -18.45
N LEU A 410 -17.80 32.86 -19.08
CA LEU A 410 -17.92 31.49 -19.56
C LEU A 410 -17.80 31.46 -21.09
N TYR A 411 -16.92 30.61 -21.62
CA TYR A 411 -16.61 30.51 -23.05
C TYR A 411 -16.70 29.06 -23.55
N ASP A 412 -17.03 28.89 -24.85
CA ASP A 412 -16.96 27.59 -25.52
C ASP A 412 -15.52 27.23 -25.97
N GLN A 413 -15.34 25.99 -26.46
CA GLN A 413 -14.08 25.50 -27.04
C GLN A 413 -13.49 26.37 -28.18
N ASN A 414 -14.27 27.24 -28.81
CA ASN A 414 -13.82 28.13 -29.89
C ASN A 414 -13.41 29.52 -29.36
N GLY A 415 -13.48 29.75 -28.04
CA GLY A 415 -13.28 31.05 -27.42
C GLY A 415 -14.45 32.02 -27.64
N ILE A 416 -15.65 31.52 -27.96
CA ILE A 416 -16.87 32.34 -28.04
C ILE A 416 -17.42 32.50 -26.62
N LEU A 417 -17.54 33.75 -26.18
CA LEU A 417 -18.21 34.11 -24.93
C LEU A 417 -19.68 33.67 -24.95
N LEU A 418 -20.06 32.88 -23.97
CA LEU A 418 -21.42 32.36 -23.76
C LEU A 418 -22.21 33.28 -22.84
N GLU A 419 -21.64 33.67 -21.70
CA GLU A 419 -22.28 34.55 -20.70
C GLU A 419 -21.23 35.24 -19.81
N LEU A 420 -21.59 36.39 -19.23
CA LEU A 420 -20.79 37.10 -18.22
C LEU A 420 -21.57 37.16 -16.90
N PHE A 421 -20.91 36.76 -15.81
CA PHE A 421 -21.47 36.74 -14.47
C PHE A 421 -20.80 37.79 -13.60
N ASN A 422 -21.56 38.82 -13.24
CA ASN A 422 -21.29 39.76 -12.15
C ASN A 422 -22.64 40.00 -11.47
N ASN A 423 -22.73 39.70 -10.17
CA ASN A 423 -24.00 39.73 -9.45
C ASN A 423 -24.24 41.13 -8.89
N SER A 424 -25.20 41.88 -9.45
CA SER A 424 -25.39 43.29 -9.12
C SER A 424 -25.65 43.54 -7.64
N GLY A 425 -24.66 44.11 -6.94
CA GLY A 425 -24.72 44.38 -5.50
C GLY A 425 -24.08 43.31 -4.60
N ALA A 426 -23.28 42.41 -5.18
CA ALA A 426 -22.31 41.54 -4.52
C ALA A 426 -20.94 41.72 -5.21
N VAL A 427 -19.86 41.27 -4.55
CA VAL A 427 -18.47 41.30 -5.04
C VAL A 427 -17.93 39.91 -5.41
N GLY A 428 -18.65 38.86 -5.02
CA GLY A 428 -18.52 37.50 -5.55
C GLY A 428 -19.73 37.15 -6.44
N THR A 429 -19.66 36.05 -7.18
CA THR A 429 -20.77 35.60 -8.03
C THR A 429 -20.99 34.10 -7.95
N SER A 430 -22.24 33.67 -7.97
CA SER A 430 -22.60 32.27 -8.17
C SER A 430 -23.68 32.17 -9.24
N PHE A 431 -23.60 31.12 -10.06
CA PHE A 431 -24.45 30.96 -11.22
C PHE A 431 -24.67 29.50 -11.57
N ILE A 432 -25.87 29.23 -12.08
CA ILE A 432 -26.24 27.98 -12.72
C ILE A 432 -26.44 28.27 -14.21
N TYR A 433 -25.85 27.47 -15.09
CA TYR A 433 -25.93 27.63 -16.54
C TYR A 433 -26.22 26.29 -17.24
N ASP A 434 -27.02 26.29 -18.29
CA ASP A 434 -27.39 25.11 -19.07
C ASP A 434 -26.55 25.07 -20.37
N LEU A 435 -25.55 24.18 -20.41
CA LEU A 435 -24.59 24.09 -21.51
C LEU A 435 -25.27 23.56 -22.79
N PRO A 436 -25.05 24.22 -23.96
CA PRO A 436 -25.79 23.90 -25.17
C PRO A 436 -25.36 22.59 -25.86
N ALA A 437 -24.21 22.03 -25.48
CA ALA A 437 -23.63 20.80 -26.00
C ALA A 437 -22.67 20.19 -24.96
N SER A 438 -22.22 18.96 -25.19
CA SER A 438 -21.05 18.42 -24.50
C SER A 438 -19.75 18.94 -25.14
N GLY A 439 -18.69 19.08 -24.34
CA GLY A 439 -17.35 19.43 -24.84
C GLY A 439 -16.49 20.22 -23.86
N LEU A 440 -15.45 20.86 -24.41
CA LEU A 440 -14.54 21.72 -23.67
C LEU A 440 -15.13 23.13 -23.50
N TYR A 441 -15.05 23.64 -22.28
CA TYR A 441 -15.45 24.99 -21.89
C TYR A 441 -14.32 25.67 -21.12
N TYR A 442 -14.37 27.00 -21.06
CA TYR A 442 -13.43 27.79 -20.29
C TYR A 442 -14.14 28.76 -19.36
N LEU A 443 -13.63 28.87 -18.13
CA LEU A 443 -13.99 29.91 -17.18
C LEU A 443 -12.88 30.96 -17.18
N GLN A 444 -13.24 32.23 -17.09
CA GLN A 444 -12.36 33.37 -16.91
C GLN A 444 -12.71 34.04 -15.58
N VAL A 445 -11.73 34.36 -14.74
CA VAL A 445 -11.90 35.21 -13.55
C VAL A 445 -11.04 36.47 -13.72
N THR A 446 -11.60 37.64 -13.44
CA THR A 446 -10.86 38.92 -13.50
C THR A 446 -11.50 39.94 -12.56
N GLY A 447 -10.72 40.96 -12.15
CA GLY A 447 -11.22 42.09 -11.39
C GLY A 447 -12.13 43.00 -12.21
N VAL A 448 -13.09 43.66 -11.57
CA VAL A 448 -14.04 44.56 -12.25
C VAL A 448 -14.42 45.78 -11.40
N GLY A 449 -14.82 46.86 -12.08
CA GLY A 449 -15.34 48.07 -11.44
C GLY A 449 -16.87 48.13 -11.42
N PHE A 450 -17.42 48.82 -10.43
CA PHE A 450 -18.87 49.03 -10.25
C PHE A 450 -19.27 50.49 -10.46
N GLY A 451 -20.47 50.75 -11.00
CA GLY A 451 -21.08 52.08 -10.99
C GLY A 451 -20.33 53.16 -11.79
N VAL A 452 -20.29 54.39 -11.28
CA VAL A 452 -19.58 55.54 -11.89
C VAL A 452 -18.89 56.35 -10.80
N PRO A 453 -17.56 56.24 -10.62
CA PRO A 453 -16.84 56.89 -9.52
C PRO A 453 -16.77 58.43 -9.65
N GLN A 454 -16.86 58.96 -10.87
CA GLN A 454 -16.82 60.41 -11.16
C GLN A 454 -18.21 61.10 -11.18
N ALA A 455 -19.27 60.42 -10.73
CA ALA A 455 -20.60 61.03 -10.62
C ALA A 455 -20.71 61.97 -9.40
N ASP A 456 -21.69 62.88 -9.41
CA ASP A 456 -22.05 63.72 -8.26
C ASP A 456 -23.50 63.41 -7.83
N PRO A 457 -23.73 62.69 -6.72
CA PRO A 457 -22.73 62.00 -5.88
C PRO A 457 -22.15 60.75 -6.57
N PRO A 458 -20.96 60.28 -6.16
CA PRO A 458 -20.31 59.11 -6.76
C PRO A 458 -21.04 57.81 -6.42
N THR A 459 -20.97 56.82 -7.32
CA THR A 459 -21.77 55.58 -7.25
C THR A 459 -21.00 54.27 -7.38
N GLY A 460 -19.67 54.29 -7.30
CA GLY A 460 -18.82 53.10 -7.33
C GLY A 460 -17.34 53.40 -7.63
N TYR A 461 -16.66 52.48 -8.31
CA TYR A 461 -15.20 52.40 -8.47
C TYR A 461 -14.80 51.86 -9.85
N THR A 462 -13.54 52.05 -10.22
CA THR A 462 -12.91 51.40 -11.38
C THR A 462 -12.40 50.00 -11.02
N ASP A 463 -12.02 49.24 -12.03
CA ASP A 463 -11.31 47.95 -11.91
C ASP A 463 -9.90 48.07 -11.33
N TYR A 464 -9.29 49.26 -11.36
CA TYR A 464 -7.92 49.52 -10.90
C TYR A 464 -7.55 48.87 -9.56
N GLY A 465 -8.41 49.03 -8.56
CA GLY A 465 -8.18 48.53 -7.21
C GLY A 465 -8.79 47.16 -6.92
N SER A 466 -9.54 46.57 -7.87
CA SER A 466 -10.25 45.31 -7.71
C SER A 466 -9.29 44.13 -7.86
N LEU A 467 -8.40 44.00 -6.88
CA LEU A 467 -7.30 43.04 -6.79
C LEU A 467 -7.39 42.31 -5.44
N GLY A 468 -6.97 41.05 -5.36
CA GLY A 468 -7.07 40.26 -4.13
C GLY A 468 -7.32 38.77 -4.39
N ASN A 469 -7.59 38.02 -3.32
CA ASN A 469 -7.84 36.58 -3.43
C ASN A 469 -9.25 36.30 -3.98
N TYR A 470 -9.42 35.18 -4.69
CA TYR A 470 -10.73 34.58 -4.99
C TYR A 470 -10.72 33.07 -4.74
N ARG A 471 -11.92 32.47 -4.78
CA ARG A 471 -12.12 31.02 -4.59
C ARG A 471 -13.22 30.47 -5.48
N ILE A 472 -12.89 29.47 -6.30
CA ILE A 472 -13.81 28.79 -7.21
C ILE A 472 -14.30 27.48 -6.58
N ARG A 473 -15.61 27.26 -6.63
CA ARG A 473 -16.25 25.95 -6.51
C ARG A 473 -17.06 25.66 -7.77
N ALA A 474 -17.05 24.41 -8.21
CA ALA A 474 -17.77 23.98 -9.39
C ALA A 474 -18.42 22.60 -9.20
N ARG A 475 -19.57 22.41 -9.83
CA ARG A 475 -20.20 21.13 -10.14
C ARG A 475 -20.53 21.13 -11.63
N VAL A 476 -20.11 20.09 -12.34
CA VAL A 476 -20.44 19.90 -13.75
C VAL A 476 -20.88 18.47 -13.97
N GLN A 477 -21.77 18.25 -14.94
CA GLN A 477 -22.02 16.91 -15.46
C GLN A 477 -20.75 16.43 -16.18
N PRO A 478 -20.14 15.30 -15.81
CA PRO A 478 -18.96 14.77 -16.51
C PRO A 478 -19.29 14.38 -17.95
N LEU A 479 -18.26 14.20 -18.79
CA LEU A 479 -18.44 13.56 -20.09
C LEU A 479 -18.64 12.05 -19.91
N ASP A 480 -19.55 11.47 -20.70
CA ASP A 480 -19.63 10.03 -20.89
C ASP A 480 -18.48 9.58 -21.83
N ASP A 481 -17.32 9.21 -21.27
CA ASP A 481 -16.16 8.68 -22.00
C ASP A 481 -16.58 7.58 -22.98
N THR A 482 -16.27 7.72 -24.27
CA THR A 482 -16.59 6.68 -25.27
C THR A 482 -15.44 5.68 -25.41
N ILE A 483 -15.64 4.52 -24.81
CA ILE A 483 -14.65 3.43 -24.70
C ILE A 483 -14.98 2.34 -25.73
N VAL A 484 -13.98 1.94 -26.52
CA VAL A 484 -14.08 0.77 -27.42
C VAL A 484 -13.96 -0.53 -26.62
N GLN A 485 -14.84 -1.47 -26.93
CA GLN A 485 -14.89 -2.81 -26.35
C GLN A 485 -14.69 -3.86 -27.45
N ILE A 486 -13.79 -4.82 -27.23
CA ILE A 486 -13.51 -5.97 -28.10
C ILE A 486 -13.60 -7.22 -27.21
N GLY A 487 -14.79 -7.81 -27.11
CA GLY A 487 -14.99 -8.97 -26.25
C GLY A 487 -14.19 -10.19 -26.72
N ASP A 488 -13.52 -10.83 -25.75
CA ASP A 488 -12.76 -12.07 -25.89
C ASP A 488 -13.53 -13.19 -26.60
N ALA A 489 -12.79 -14.13 -27.16
CA ALA A 489 -13.32 -15.32 -27.78
C ALA A 489 -12.47 -16.55 -27.43
N VAL A 490 -13.13 -17.70 -27.31
CA VAL A 490 -12.50 -19.01 -27.13
C VAL A 490 -13.07 -19.96 -28.16
N ALA A 491 -12.21 -20.72 -28.84
CA ALA A 491 -12.62 -21.77 -29.78
C ALA A 491 -11.58 -22.89 -29.80
N SER A 492 -12.00 -24.10 -30.14
CA SER A 492 -11.04 -25.18 -30.42
C SER A 492 -10.48 -25.03 -31.84
N GLU A 493 -9.22 -25.39 -32.06
CA GLU A 493 -8.58 -25.38 -33.38
C GLU A 493 -9.46 -26.04 -34.47
N HIS A 494 -10.18 -27.13 -34.13
CA HIS A 494 -11.05 -27.85 -35.07
C HIS A 494 -12.31 -27.08 -35.50
N GLU A 495 -12.69 -26.03 -34.78
CA GLU A 495 -13.82 -25.17 -35.18
C GLU A 495 -13.47 -24.30 -36.39
N GLY A 496 -12.17 -24.14 -36.69
CA GLY A 496 -11.64 -23.50 -37.91
C GLY A 496 -11.83 -21.97 -37.99
N THR A 497 -12.61 -21.38 -37.08
CA THR A 497 -12.80 -19.93 -36.95
C THR A 497 -13.17 -19.54 -35.52
N ILE A 498 -12.62 -18.43 -35.04
CA ILE A 498 -12.89 -17.79 -33.75
C ILE A 498 -13.42 -16.36 -34.00
N SER A 499 -14.46 -15.91 -33.29
CA SER A 499 -15.25 -14.72 -33.68
C SER A 499 -15.44 -13.73 -32.53
N PHE A 500 -14.97 -12.50 -32.71
CA PHE A 500 -14.95 -11.46 -31.67
C PHE A 500 -16.08 -10.44 -31.86
N ASN A 501 -16.66 -9.98 -30.75
CA ASN A 501 -17.67 -8.93 -30.72
C ASN A 501 -17.02 -7.57 -30.49
N VAL A 502 -17.34 -6.57 -31.32
CA VAL A 502 -16.80 -5.21 -31.20
C VAL A 502 -17.91 -4.21 -30.94
N GLY A 503 -17.71 -3.31 -29.99
CA GLY A 503 -18.69 -2.31 -29.56
C GLY A 503 -18.08 -1.07 -28.91
N ILE A 504 -18.95 -0.23 -28.37
CA ILE A 504 -18.64 0.96 -27.57
C ILE A 504 -19.65 1.06 -26.43
N ASN A 505 -19.25 1.60 -25.28
CA ASN A 505 -20.10 1.72 -24.09
C ASN A 505 -21.31 2.65 -24.27
N PHE A 506 -21.19 3.74 -25.05
CA PHE A 506 -22.29 4.66 -25.38
C PHE A 506 -22.46 4.86 -26.90
N ALA A 507 -23.69 5.20 -27.33
CA ALA A 507 -24.05 5.31 -28.74
C ALA A 507 -23.68 6.68 -29.35
N GLN A 508 -22.68 6.68 -30.24
CA GLN A 508 -22.20 7.90 -30.91
C GLN A 508 -23.16 8.49 -31.96
N GLN A 509 -23.10 9.82 -32.17
CA GLN A 509 -23.99 10.52 -33.12
C GLN A 509 -23.61 10.30 -34.59
N ASP A 510 -22.34 10.02 -34.86
CA ASP A 510 -21.80 9.63 -36.17
C ASP A 510 -21.28 8.18 -36.15
N ASP A 511 -20.94 7.63 -37.33
CA ASP A 511 -20.36 6.28 -37.42
C ASP A 511 -18.95 6.23 -36.80
N VAL A 512 -18.69 5.21 -35.98
CA VAL A 512 -17.32 4.89 -35.52
C VAL A 512 -16.70 3.85 -36.45
N LEU A 513 -15.49 4.12 -36.93
CA LEU A 513 -14.71 3.24 -37.82
C LEU A 513 -13.38 2.86 -37.15
N LEU A 514 -13.20 1.59 -36.83
CA LEU A 514 -12.03 1.06 -36.14
C LEU A 514 -11.23 0.17 -37.08
N GLN A 515 -9.92 0.37 -37.24
CA GLN A 515 -9.06 -0.65 -37.85
C GLN A 515 -8.47 -1.54 -36.76
N ILE A 516 -8.76 -2.83 -36.83
CA ILE A 516 -8.34 -3.84 -35.86
C ILE A 516 -7.42 -4.85 -36.56
N SER A 517 -6.38 -5.32 -35.87
CA SER A 517 -5.46 -6.37 -36.34
C SER A 517 -5.20 -7.41 -35.28
N THR A 518 -4.95 -8.65 -35.69
CA THR A 518 -4.39 -9.68 -34.81
C THR A 518 -2.92 -9.43 -34.52
N VAL A 519 -2.46 -9.76 -33.32
CA VAL A 519 -1.07 -9.77 -32.88
C VAL A 519 -0.79 -11.11 -32.19
N ASP A 520 0.35 -11.71 -32.51
CA ASP A 520 0.77 -13.01 -31.95
C ASP A 520 0.92 -12.94 -30.42
N GLY A 521 0.53 -14.02 -29.75
CA GLY A 521 0.76 -14.25 -28.32
C GLY A 521 1.60 -15.51 -28.15
N THR A 522 1.08 -16.51 -27.42
CA THR A 522 1.62 -17.87 -27.49
C THR A 522 1.24 -18.56 -28.80
N ALA A 523 0.04 -18.29 -29.33
CA ALA A 523 -0.36 -18.66 -30.68
C ALA A 523 0.28 -17.73 -31.72
N LEU A 524 0.79 -18.33 -32.79
CA LEU A 524 1.59 -17.69 -33.84
C LEU A 524 0.90 -17.75 -35.22
N ALA A 525 0.85 -16.60 -35.89
CA ALA A 525 0.28 -16.49 -37.22
C ALA A 525 0.96 -17.39 -38.26
N GLY A 526 0.15 -18.20 -38.96
CA GLY A 526 0.60 -19.14 -39.98
C GLY A 526 1.03 -20.51 -39.45
N ARG A 527 1.01 -20.71 -38.12
CA ARG A 527 1.01 -22.04 -37.50
C ARG A 527 -0.38 -22.36 -36.94
N ASP A 528 -0.91 -21.48 -36.10
CA ASP A 528 -2.03 -21.83 -35.20
C ASP A 528 -3.30 -21.02 -35.58
N TYR A 529 -3.12 -19.85 -36.18
CA TYR A 529 -4.20 -19.03 -36.78
C TYR A 529 -3.73 -18.24 -38.03
N GLU A 530 -4.65 -17.71 -38.84
CA GLU A 530 -4.31 -16.80 -39.96
C GLU A 530 -4.36 -15.31 -39.53
N ALA A 531 -3.22 -14.61 -39.57
CA ALA A 531 -3.15 -13.18 -39.26
C ALA A 531 -4.10 -12.33 -40.11
N LYS A 532 -4.83 -11.42 -39.45
CA LYS A 532 -5.91 -10.64 -40.06
C LYS A 532 -5.83 -9.16 -39.68
N THR A 533 -6.24 -8.30 -40.61
CA THR A 533 -6.52 -6.87 -40.35
C THR A 533 -7.81 -6.49 -41.05
N GLN A 534 -8.73 -5.83 -40.35
CA GLN A 534 -10.05 -5.46 -40.87
C GLN A 534 -10.50 -4.11 -40.29
N THR A 535 -11.23 -3.33 -41.09
CA THR A 535 -11.98 -2.18 -40.57
C THR A 535 -13.38 -2.63 -40.15
N ILE A 536 -13.72 -2.41 -38.88
CA ILE A 536 -15.04 -2.63 -38.30
C ILE A 536 -15.79 -1.28 -38.23
N ARG A 537 -17.10 -1.32 -38.44
CA ARG A 537 -17.99 -0.15 -38.39
C ARG A 537 -19.06 -0.35 -37.34
N ILE A 538 -19.16 0.60 -36.41
CA ILE A 538 -20.28 0.73 -35.47
C ILE A 538 -21.14 1.89 -36.03
N PRO A 539 -22.38 1.64 -36.48
CA PRO A 539 -23.22 2.68 -37.05
C PRO A 539 -23.62 3.74 -36.03
N ALA A 540 -23.83 4.97 -36.48
CA ALA A 540 -24.42 6.05 -35.69
C ALA A 540 -25.68 5.59 -34.92
N GLY A 541 -25.74 5.90 -33.63
CA GLY A 541 -26.82 5.52 -32.72
C GLY A 541 -26.83 4.04 -32.31
N GLN A 542 -25.74 3.29 -32.54
CA GLN A 542 -25.56 1.91 -32.05
C GLN A 542 -24.36 1.82 -31.10
N THR A 543 -24.39 0.85 -30.19
CA THR A 543 -23.27 0.49 -29.29
C THR A 543 -22.51 -0.76 -29.74
N ARG A 544 -22.90 -1.40 -30.85
CA ARG A 544 -22.28 -2.64 -31.36
C ARG A 544 -22.12 -2.60 -32.88
N ALA A 545 -21.07 -3.23 -33.37
CA ALA A 545 -20.86 -3.44 -34.79
C ALA A 545 -21.93 -4.39 -35.38
N GLU A 546 -22.28 -4.19 -36.66
CA GLU A 546 -23.20 -5.10 -37.38
C GLU A 546 -22.55 -6.45 -37.77
N THR A 547 -21.24 -6.56 -37.65
CA THR A 547 -20.42 -7.72 -38.03
C THR A 547 -19.36 -8.01 -36.97
N THR A 548 -19.16 -9.27 -36.64
CA THR A 548 -18.03 -9.76 -35.84
C THR A 548 -16.70 -9.65 -36.60
N PHE A 549 -15.59 -9.72 -35.86
CA PHE A 549 -14.26 -9.88 -36.42
C PHE A 549 -13.88 -11.36 -36.36
N ASP A 550 -13.93 -12.08 -37.48
CA ASP A 550 -13.72 -13.54 -37.49
C ASP A 550 -12.29 -13.91 -37.92
N VAL A 551 -11.53 -14.64 -37.10
CA VAL A 551 -10.16 -15.10 -37.40
C VAL A 551 -10.17 -16.59 -37.73
N SER A 552 -9.47 -17.03 -38.76
CA SER A 552 -9.37 -18.46 -39.13
C SER A 552 -8.36 -19.18 -38.24
N LEU A 553 -8.71 -20.36 -37.76
CA LEU A 553 -7.82 -21.24 -37.01
C LEU A 553 -7.21 -22.31 -37.92
N ILE A 554 -6.05 -22.82 -37.53
CA ILE A 554 -5.34 -23.91 -38.19
C ILE A 554 -5.35 -25.10 -37.22
N ASN A 555 -5.78 -26.27 -37.69
CA ASN A 555 -5.85 -27.50 -36.89
C ASN A 555 -4.86 -28.54 -37.44
N ASP A 556 -4.07 -29.18 -36.56
CA ASP A 556 -3.20 -30.30 -36.96
C ASP A 556 -3.42 -31.66 -36.25
N LEU A 557 -2.39 -32.27 -35.65
CA LEU A 557 -2.36 -33.58 -34.97
C LEU A 557 -1.29 -33.61 -33.85
N ILE A 558 -0.80 -32.45 -33.42
CA ILE A 558 0.25 -32.28 -32.41
C ILE A 558 -0.42 -31.71 -31.17
N ALA A 559 -0.40 -32.44 -30.05
CA ALA A 559 -0.92 -31.95 -28.79
C ALA A 559 -0.11 -30.72 -28.32
N GLU A 560 -0.72 -29.55 -28.36
CA GLU A 560 -0.19 -28.26 -27.95
C GLU A 560 -0.86 -27.78 -26.64
N PRO A 561 -0.23 -26.87 -25.87
CA PRO A 561 -0.90 -26.24 -24.74
C PRO A 561 -2.08 -25.36 -25.21
N THR A 562 -2.86 -24.83 -24.26
CA THR A 562 -3.80 -23.75 -24.62
C THR A 562 -3.01 -22.49 -24.98
N GLU A 563 -3.27 -21.95 -26.17
CA GLU A 563 -2.53 -20.81 -26.71
C GLU A 563 -3.43 -19.59 -26.92
N THR A 564 -2.84 -18.39 -26.95
CA THR A 564 -3.55 -17.12 -27.09
C THR A 564 -2.93 -16.19 -28.14
N PHE A 565 -3.77 -15.37 -28.77
CA PHE A 565 -3.37 -14.22 -29.59
C PHE A 565 -4.32 -13.04 -29.30
N THR A 566 -3.98 -11.81 -29.70
CA THR A 566 -4.75 -10.61 -29.33
C THR A 566 -5.26 -9.80 -30.52
N LEU A 567 -6.36 -9.07 -30.34
CA LEU A 567 -6.90 -8.09 -31.29
C LEU A 567 -6.65 -6.67 -30.76
N VAL A 568 -5.88 -5.89 -31.50
CA VAL A 568 -5.57 -4.49 -31.14
C VAL A 568 -6.21 -3.50 -32.11
N VAL A 569 -6.73 -2.39 -31.59
CA VAL A 569 -7.14 -1.23 -32.40
C VAL A 569 -5.87 -0.52 -32.89
N GLN A 570 -5.59 -0.62 -34.19
CA GLN A 570 -4.44 0.05 -34.83
C GLN A 570 -4.68 1.55 -35.04
N GLN A 571 -5.93 1.94 -35.32
CA GLN A 571 -6.32 3.34 -35.51
C GLN A 571 -7.85 3.49 -35.53
N VAL A 572 -8.33 4.63 -35.01
CA VAL A 572 -9.68 5.15 -35.28
C VAL A 572 -9.63 5.92 -36.60
N LEU A 573 -10.46 5.52 -37.54
CA LEU A 573 -10.58 6.13 -38.87
C LEU A 573 -11.70 7.18 -38.95
N ALA A 574 -12.68 7.11 -38.04
CA ALA A 574 -13.76 8.08 -37.82
C ALA A 574 -14.47 7.79 -36.49
N GLY A 575 -15.12 8.79 -35.90
CA GLY A 575 -15.79 8.73 -34.60
C GLY A 575 -14.97 9.40 -33.49
N ASP A 576 -15.66 9.84 -32.44
CA ASP A 576 -15.03 10.34 -31.20
C ASP A 576 -14.89 9.16 -30.23
N VAL A 577 -13.66 8.82 -29.90
CA VAL A 577 -13.27 7.69 -29.05
C VAL A 577 -12.03 8.11 -28.28
N ASP A 578 -12.22 8.40 -26.99
CA ASP A 578 -11.17 8.99 -26.15
C ASP A 578 -10.18 7.95 -25.60
N ARG A 579 -10.63 6.69 -25.45
CA ARG A 579 -9.84 5.64 -24.79
C ARG A 579 -10.00 4.27 -25.47
N PHE A 580 -8.88 3.56 -25.58
CA PHE A 580 -8.81 2.14 -25.92
C PHE A 580 -8.48 1.38 -24.64
N ASP A 581 -9.51 0.82 -24.00
CA ASP A 581 -9.36 0.13 -22.70
C ASP A 581 -9.48 -1.41 -22.86
N ASP A 582 -9.68 -1.90 -24.09
CA ASP A 582 -9.98 -3.30 -24.36
C ASP A 582 -9.13 -3.88 -25.51
N ILE A 583 -8.47 -5.01 -25.22
CA ILE A 583 -7.69 -5.83 -26.16
C ILE A 583 -8.34 -7.21 -26.16
N GLY A 584 -9.08 -7.53 -27.22
CA GLY A 584 -9.80 -8.81 -27.29
C GLY A 584 -8.83 -9.97 -27.44
N THR A 585 -8.84 -10.88 -26.48
CA THR A 585 -7.98 -12.06 -26.42
C THR A 585 -8.69 -13.27 -27.06
N GLY A 586 -7.99 -13.90 -28.00
CA GLY A 586 -8.41 -15.12 -28.69
C GLY A 586 -7.70 -16.32 -28.12
N THR A 587 -8.42 -17.20 -27.43
CA THR A 587 -7.88 -18.45 -26.88
C THR A 587 -8.18 -19.62 -27.80
N ILE A 588 -7.14 -20.34 -28.20
CA ILE A 588 -7.20 -21.56 -29.00
C ILE A 588 -7.07 -22.76 -28.07
N LEU A 589 -8.06 -23.65 -28.11
CA LEU A 589 -8.05 -24.92 -27.38
C LEU A 589 -7.61 -26.06 -28.31
N ASP A 590 -6.46 -26.65 -28.00
CA ASP A 590 -5.97 -27.91 -28.55
C ASP A 590 -7.01 -29.05 -28.37
N ASN A 591 -6.99 -30.03 -29.29
CA ASN A 591 -7.85 -31.21 -29.22
C ASN A 591 -7.13 -32.55 -29.43
N ASP A 592 -5.83 -32.64 -29.19
CA ASP A 592 -5.01 -33.82 -29.50
C ASP A 592 -4.43 -34.54 -28.25
N ASP A 593 -4.25 -35.86 -28.35
CA ASP A 593 -3.82 -36.70 -27.22
C ASP A 593 -2.28 -36.72 -27.06
N PRO A 594 -1.72 -36.51 -25.84
CA PRO A 594 -0.28 -36.61 -25.60
C PRO A 594 0.33 -37.98 -25.92
N LEU A 595 1.54 -37.97 -26.48
CA LEU A 595 2.28 -39.19 -26.86
C LEU A 595 2.62 -40.07 -25.64
N SER A 596 2.19 -41.33 -25.68
CA SER A 596 2.23 -42.28 -24.56
C SER A 596 2.63 -43.70 -24.98
N LEU A 597 3.41 -44.36 -24.14
CA LEU A 597 3.82 -45.76 -24.19
C LEU A 597 3.24 -46.50 -22.98
N TYR A 598 2.52 -47.60 -23.22
CA TYR A 598 1.96 -48.44 -22.16
C TYR A 598 2.65 -49.80 -22.10
N LEU A 599 2.86 -50.34 -20.90
CA LEU A 599 3.42 -51.66 -20.64
C LEU A 599 2.45 -52.45 -19.75
N ASP A 600 2.18 -53.71 -20.11
CA ASP A 600 1.27 -54.63 -19.41
C ASP A 600 1.92 -56.03 -19.29
N ILE A 601 2.11 -56.53 -18.07
CA ILE A 601 2.73 -57.83 -17.79
C ILE A 601 1.65 -58.87 -17.48
N ASP A 602 1.68 -60.00 -18.19
CA ASP A 602 0.61 -61.03 -18.13
C ASP A 602 0.47 -61.75 -16.78
N LYS A 603 1.38 -61.51 -15.83
CA LYS A 603 1.49 -62.14 -14.51
C LYS A 603 2.08 -61.20 -13.47
N THR A 604 1.44 -61.16 -12.30
CA THR A 604 1.93 -60.41 -11.15
C THR A 604 3.04 -61.12 -10.36
N SER A 605 3.21 -62.44 -10.54
CA SER A 605 4.34 -63.17 -9.96
C SER A 605 4.78 -64.43 -10.72
N VAL A 606 6.06 -64.74 -10.58
CA VAL A 606 6.75 -65.92 -11.13
C VAL A 606 7.71 -66.50 -10.08
N ARG A 607 8.16 -67.75 -10.25
CA ARG A 607 9.27 -68.31 -9.45
C ARG A 607 10.58 -68.10 -10.19
N GLU A 608 11.67 -67.92 -9.45
CA GLU A 608 13.03 -67.84 -10.03
C GLU A 608 13.36 -69.04 -10.95
N ASP A 609 12.93 -70.26 -10.59
CA ASP A 609 13.12 -71.47 -11.41
C ASP A 609 12.20 -71.60 -12.64
N ALA A 610 11.34 -70.61 -12.92
CA ALA A 610 10.44 -70.63 -14.07
C ALA A 610 11.19 -70.62 -15.42
N GLY A 611 12.35 -69.98 -15.47
CA GLY A 611 13.27 -69.96 -16.60
C GLY A 611 12.78 -69.08 -17.77
N PRO A 612 13.20 -69.38 -19.02
CA PRO A 612 12.82 -68.56 -20.15
C PRO A 612 11.31 -68.64 -20.42
N ARG A 613 10.69 -67.48 -20.67
CA ARG A 613 9.24 -67.31 -20.88
C ARG A 613 8.41 -67.49 -19.59
N ALA A 614 8.96 -67.05 -18.47
CA ALA A 614 8.30 -67.02 -17.17
C ALA A 614 7.02 -66.16 -17.19
N ALA A 615 7.04 -65.02 -17.89
CA ALA A 615 5.91 -64.12 -18.14
C ALA A 615 6.02 -63.48 -19.54
N LYS A 616 5.08 -62.60 -19.89
CA LYS A 616 5.10 -61.75 -21.09
C LYS A 616 4.85 -60.29 -20.73
N ALA A 617 5.52 -59.37 -21.40
CA ALA A 617 5.16 -57.96 -21.43
C ALA A 617 4.58 -57.60 -22.81
N THR A 618 3.47 -56.87 -22.81
CA THR A 618 2.92 -56.19 -24.00
C THR A 618 3.27 -54.72 -23.91
N VAL A 619 3.87 -54.15 -24.96
CA VAL A 619 4.18 -52.72 -25.07
C VAL A 619 3.34 -52.11 -26.19
N SER A 620 2.68 -50.98 -25.94
CA SER A 620 1.85 -50.28 -26.94
C SER A 620 2.15 -48.78 -27.00
N ARG A 621 1.77 -48.12 -28.10
CA ARG A 621 1.94 -46.66 -28.33
C ARG A 621 0.70 -46.01 -28.95
N ASN A 622 0.47 -44.72 -28.69
CA ASN A 622 -0.41 -43.86 -29.49
C ASN A 622 0.40 -42.95 -30.45
N GLY A 623 -0.27 -41.95 -31.05
CA GLY A 623 0.36 -40.95 -31.93
C GLY A 623 0.60 -41.41 -33.37
N ASP A 624 1.48 -40.70 -34.08
CA ASP A 624 1.73 -40.98 -35.50
C ASP A 624 2.47 -42.32 -35.71
N LEU A 625 1.84 -43.19 -36.50
CA LEU A 625 2.35 -44.51 -36.87
C LEU A 625 3.07 -44.51 -38.23
N ARG A 626 3.19 -43.36 -38.93
CA ARG A 626 3.83 -43.25 -40.25
C ARG A 626 5.33 -43.56 -40.25
N ASP A 627 6.00 -43.35 -39.11
CA ASP A 627 7.41 -43.66 -38.90
C ASP A 627 7.63 -44.78 -37.84
N PRO A 628 8.77 -45.50 -37.91
CA PRO A 628 9.11 -46.53 -36.94
C PRO A 628 9.67 -45.92 -35.65
N LEU A 629 9.22 -46.41 -34.49
CA LEU A 629 9.67 -45.93 -33.18
C LEU A 629 10.60 -46.96 -32.53
N THR A 630 11.79 -46.53 -32.11
CA THR A 630 12.68 -47.34 -31.24
C THR A 630 12.38 -47.02 -29.79
N VAL A 631 12.22 -48.04 -28.96
CA VAL A 631 11.88 -47.94 -27.54
C VAL A 631 12.94 -48.70 -26.75
N GLN A 632 13.43 -48.13 -25.65
CA GLN A 632 14.28 -48.86 -24.71
C GLN A 632 13.39 -49.52 -23.64
N LEU A 633 13.69 -50.76 -23.28
CA LEU A 633 13.12 -51.39 -22.09
C LEU A 633 14.14 -51.27 -20.96
N LEU A 634 13.78 -50.50 -19.94
CA LEU A 634 14.48 -50.43 -18.67
C LEU A 634 13.92 -51.52 -17.76
N ASN A 635 14.81 -52.14 -17.00
CA ASN A 635 14.51 -53.15 -15.98
C ASN A 635 15.19 -52.71 -14.69
N SER A 636 14.44 -52.64 -13.59
CA SER A 636 14.99 -52.25 -12.30
C SER A 636 15.91 -53.31 -11.68
N ASP A 637 15.80 -54.57 -12.09
CA ASP A 637 16.66 -55.64 -11.58
C ASP A 637 17.04 -56.69 -12.65
N ASP A 638 18.19 -56.47 -13.29
CA ASP A 638 18.81 -57.40 -14.25
C ASP A 638 19.42 -58.65 -13.57
N SER A 639 19.44 -58.72 -12.23
CA SER A 639 19.88 -59.91 -11.47
C SER A 639 18.81 -61.00 -11.48
N GLU A 640 17.54 -60.58 -11.42
CA GLU A 640 16.36 -61.42 -11.16
C GLU A 640 15.59 -61.80 -12.42
N LEU A 641 15.49 -60.88 -13.38
CA LEU A 641 14.80 -61.11 -14.64
C LEU A 641 15.52 -60.47 -15.82
N TYR A 642 15.25 -61.00 -17.00
CA TYR A 642 15.86 -60.56 -18.24
C TYR A 642 14.80 -60.24 -19.31
N VAL A 643 14.98 -59.08 -19.94
CA VAL A 643 14.23 -58.63 -21.13
C VAL A 643 15.19 -58.01 -22.16
N PRO A 644 14.83 -57.99 -23.46
CA PRO A 644 15.61 -57.29 -24.48
C PRO A 644 15.63 -55.78 -24.23
N LYS A 645 16.82 -55.17 -24.09
CA LYS A 645 16.98 -53.74 -23.76
C LYS A 645 16.42 -52.76 -24.80
N THR A 646 16.10 -53.22 -26.02
CA THR A 646 15.53 -52.40 -27.09
C THR A 646 14.45 -53.13 -27.88
N LEU A 647 13.39 -52.41 -28.20
CA LEU A 647 12.32 -52.78 -29.13
C LEU A 647 12.25 -51.79 -30.30
N THR A 648 11.57 -52.17 -31.37
CA THR A 648 11.29 -51.26 -32.48
C THR A 648 9.91 -51.54 -33.05
N PHE A 649 9.01 -50.56 -32.97
CA PHE A 649 7.72 -50.55 -33.63
C PHE A 649 7.91 -50.27 -35.12
N PRO A 650 7.52 -51.19 -36.02
CA PRO A 650 7.47 -50.89 -37.45
C PRO A 650 6.42 -49.82 -37.77
N VAL A 651 6.54 -49.23 -38.96
CA VAL A 651 5.51 -48.34 -39.53
C VAL A 651 4.14 -49.03 -39.53
N GLY A 652 3.11 -48.34 -39.03
CA GLY A 652 1.74 -48.84 -38.92
C GLY A 652 1.50 -49.84 -37.79
N VAL A 653 2.45 -50.01 -36.86
CA VAL A 653 2.32 -50.89 -35.68
C VAL A 653 2.26 -50.06 -34.40
N ASP A 654 1.27 -50.39 -33.58
CA ASP A 654 0.91 -49.78 -32.29
C ASP A 654 1.21 -50.68 -31.09
N THR A 655 1.53 -51.98 -31.30
CA THR A 655 1.65 -53.02 -30.26
C THR A 655 2.78 -54.03 -30.53
N ILE A 656 3.51 -54.44 -29.48
CA ILE A 656 4.57 -55.48 -29.52
C ILE A 656 4.48 -56.37 -28.26
N GLU A 657 4.62 -57.69 -28.41
CA GLU A 657 4.82 -58.62 -27.28
C GLU A 657 6.30 -58.99 -27.08
N VAL A 658 6.71 -59.20 -25.82
CA VAL A 658 8.05 -59.62 -25.38
C VAL A 658 7.91 -60.74 -24.35
N ASP A 659 8.71 -61.82 -24.45
CA ASP A 659 8.79 -62.84 -23.40
C ASP A 659 9.76 -62.36 -22.29
N ILE A 660 9.39 -62.51 -21.01
CA ILE A 660 10.22 -62.26 -19.82
C ILE A 660 10.86 -63.57 -19.36
N GLU A 661 12.16 -63.55 -19.03
CA GLU A 661 12.90 -64.71 -18.52
C GLU A 661 13.31 -64.47 -17.05
N THR A 662 13.17 -65.46 -16.16
CA THR A 662 13.75 -65.36 -14.80
C THR A 662 15.17 -65.88 -14.76
N VAL A 663 15.97 -65.30 -13.88
CA VAL A 663 17.30 -65.77 -13.51
C VAL A 663 17.17 -66.58 -12.22
N ASN A 664 17.85 -67.72 -12.14
CA ASN A 664 17.98 -68.51 -10.92
C ASN A 664 19.48 -68.54 -10.58
N ASP A 665 19.87 -67.89 -9.49
CA ASP A 665 21.27 -67.66 -9.13
C ASP A 665 21.76 -68.59 -8.00
N GLY A 666 20.84 -69.12 -7.19
CA GLY A 666 21.10 -70.00 -6.05
C GLY A 666 21.44 -69.27 -4.75
N ALA A 667 21.00 -68.02 -4.59
CA ALA A 667 21.12 -67.21 -3.39
C ALA A 667 19.79 -67.11 -2.63
N ILE A 668 19.87 -67.18 -1.29
CA ILE A 668 18.70 -66.93 -0.42
C ILE A 668 18.67 -65.44 -0.09
N ASP A 669 18.21 -64.61 -1.02
CA ASP A 669 18.02 -63.17 -0.79
C ASP A 669 16.56 -62.73 -0.63
N GLY A 670 15.60 -63.62 -0.93
CA GLY A 670 14.18 -63.47 -0.65
C GLY A 670 13.32 -63.20 -1.88
N THR A 671 12.00 -63.22 -1.70
CA THR A 671 11.06 -62.86 -2.77
C THR A 671 11.23 -61.39 -3.16
N GLN A 672 11.83 -61.14 -4.32
CA GLN A 672 12.02 -59.80 -4.88
C GLN A 672 10.70 -59.32 -5.51
N ALA A 673 10.07 -58.35 -4.84
CA ALA A 673 8.76 -57.81 -5.22
C ALA A 673 8.91 -56.39 -5.80
N GLY A 674 8.13 -56.09 -6.84
CA GLY A 674 8.11 -54.77 -7.46
C GLY A 674 9.23 -54.54 -8.48
N ILE A 675 9.81 -55.60 -9.05
CA ILE A 675 10.77 -55.43 -10.16
C ILE A 675 10.01 -54.83 -11.33
N THR A 676 10.44 -53.64 -11.74
CA THR A 676 9.68 -52.75 -12.61
C THR A 676 10.27 -52.72 -14.01
N LEU A 677 9.41 -52.88 -15.02
CA LEU A 677 9.74 -52.72 -16.43
C LEU A 677 9.15 -51.41 -16.95
N THR A 678 9.98 -50.59 -17.60
CA THR A 678 9.56 -49.31 -18.18
C THR A 678 9.96 -49.24 -19.65
N ALA A 679 8.98 -49.00 -20.53
CA ALA A 679 9.20 -48.77 -21.95
C ALA A 679 9.36 -47.27 -22.23
N VAL A 680 10.57 -46.82 -22.52
CA VAL A 680 10.88 -45.39 -22.71
C VAL A 680 11.29 -45.06 -24.15
N SER A 681 10.84 -43.92 -24.66
CA SER A 681 11.34 -43.30 -25.88
C SER A 681 11.23 -41.77 -25.80
N GLN A 682 12.01 -41.06 -26.60
CA GLN A 682 12.05 -39.59 -26.55
C GLN A 682 10.69 -39.02 -26.96
N GLY A 683 10.12 -38.16 -26.12
CA GLY A 683 8.82 -37.51 -26.36
C GLY A 683 7.60 -38.39 -26.05
N TYR A 684 7.75 -39.53 -25.37
CA TYR A 684 6.63 -40.39 -24.96
C TYR A 684 6.55 -40.53 -23.44
N PHE A 685 5.40 -40.21 -22.84
CA PHE A 685 5.08 -40.60 -21.47
C PHE A 685 5.06 -42.12 -21.35
N SER A 686 5.49 -42.67 -20.22
CA SER A 686 5.70 -44.12 -20.06
C SER A 686 4.95 -44.63 -18.83
N THR A 687 4.03 -45.59 -19.00
CA THR A 687 3.43 -46.28 -17.84
C THR A 687 4.20 -47.57 -17.54
N PRO A 688 4.96 -47.65 -16.43
CA PRO A 688 5.65 -48.88 -16.04
C PRO A 688 4.67 -49.93 -15.51
N ASP A 689 5.11 -51.19 -15.50
CA ASP A 689 4.43 -52.27 -14.79
C ASP A 689 5.45 -53.15 -14.05
N SER A 690 5.00 -53.91 -13.05
CA SER A 690 5.87 -54.60 -12.11
C SER A 690 5.50 -56.07 -11.87
N ILE A 691 6.53 -56.89 -11.62
CA ILE A 691 6.39 -58.32 -11.36
C ILE A 691 7.16 -58.72 -10.09
N THR A 692 6.68 -59.76 -9.42
CA THR A 692 7.36 -60.36 -8.25
C THR A 692 8.04 -61.67 -8.64
N VAL A 693 9.33 -61.81 -8.34
CA VAL A 693 10.10 -63.07 -8.47
C VAL A 693 10.19 -63.73 -7.09
N VAL A 694 9.80 -64.99 -7.00
CA VAL A 694 9.70 -65.75 -5.74
C VAL A 694 10.88 -66.72 -5.59
N ASP A 695 11.81 -66.35 -4.69
CA ASP A 695 12.89 -67.18 -4.12
C ASP A 695 12.41 -68.59 -3.71
N ASP A 696 13.16 -69.63 -4.09
CA ASP A 696 12.90 -71.03 -3.76
C ASP A 696 13.95 -71.74 -2.90
N ASP A 697 15.04 -71.05 -2.54
CA ASP A 697 16.10 -71.52 -1.66
C ASP A 697 15.74 -71.42 -0.15
N ARG A 698 16.60 -71.93 0.75
CA ARG A 698 16.27 -72.09 2.20
C ARG A 698 17.39 -71.79 3.20
N SER A 699 17.08 -70.86 4.12
CA SER A 699 17.97 -70.34 5.18
C SER A 699 18.32 -71.30 6.34
N ASN A 700 19.52 -71.12 6.91
CA ASN A 700 19.97 -71.64 8.20
C ASN A 700 20.40 -70.48 9.13
N TYR A 701 19.72 -70.32 10.27
CA TYR A 701 19.82 -69.19 11.22
C TYR A 701 21.22 -68.86 11.81
N ARG A 702 21.48 -67.55 12.07
CA ARG A 702 22.14 -67.04 13.30
C ARG A 702 22.02 -65.51 13.51
N THR A 703 22.18 -65.06 14.75
CA THR A 703 21.98 -63.67 15.24
C THR A 703 23.27 -63.08 15.85
N LEU A 704 23.46 -61.76 15.76
CA LEU A 704 24.37 -60.87 16.52
C LEU A 704 23.74 -59.46 16.53
N GLY A 705 23.84 -58.58 17.54
CA GLY A 705 24.38 -58.70 18.90
C GLY A 705 25.11 -57.42 19.37
N GLY A 706 24.48 -56.57 20.21
CA GLY A 706 25.05 -55.33 20.78
C GLY A 706 24.52 -55.02 22.19
N HIS A 707 25.29 -54.30 23.03
CA HIS A 707 25.09 -54.22 24.49
C HIS A 707 24.73 -52.82 25.04
N LEU A 708 23.92 -52.79 26.10
CA LEU A 708 23.67 -51.64 26.99
C LEU A 708 24.69 -51.57 28.14
N TYR A 709 24.94 -50.37 28.67
CA TYR A 709 25.67 -50.12 29.93
C TYR A 709 24.74 -49.51 31.01
N GLU A 710 25.00 -49.85 32.28
CA GLU A 710 24.24 -49.36 33.45
C GLU A 710 24.84 -48.06 34.08
N PRO A 711 24.04 -47.25 34.81
CA PRO A 711 24.37 -45.87 35.15
C PRO A 711 25.16 -45.67 36.45
N ILE A 712 25.77 -44.49 36.61
CA ILE A 712 26.35 -44.01 37.88
C ILE A 712 25.89 -42.56 38.20
N THR A 713 24.58 -42.29 38.15
CA THR A 713 23.94 -41.13 38.83
C THR A 713 22.41 -41.31 38.93
N PRO A 714 21.70 -40.58 39.82
CA PRO A 714 20.29 -40.85 40.16
C PRO A 714 19.23 -40.30 39.18
N TYR A 715 19.63 -39.57 38.14
CA TYR A 715 18.74 -39.02 37.11
C TYR A 715 19.13 -39.67 35.78
N GLY A 716 18.15 -40.30 35.13
CA GLY A 716 18.34 -41.43 34.23
C GLY A 716 18.30 -41.07 32.75
N ASP A 717 19.27 -40.29 32.29
CA ASP A 717 19.41 -39.96 30.87
C ASP A 717 20.25 -41.01 30.15
N TYR A 718 19.77 -41.45 28.98
CA TYR A 718 20.53 -42.32 28.06
C TYR A 718 20.89 -41.52 26.81
N LEU A 719 22.20 -41.37 26.55
CA LEU A 719 22.68 -40.85 25.27
C LEU A 719 22.59 -41.95 24.21
N VAL A 720 21.86 -41.69 23.12
CA VAL A 720 21.88 -42.52 21.90
C VAL A 720 22.59 -41.72 20.82
N LEU A 721 23.76 -42.20 20.41
CA LEU A 721 24.42 -41.76 19.17
C LEU A 721 24.01 -42.73 18.06
N LEU A 722 23.42 -42.20 16.99
CA LEU A 722 23.10 -42.93 15.76
C LEU A 722 23.81 -42.23 14.60
N ASP A 723 25.03 -42.70 14.29
CA ASP A 723 25.60 -42.50 12.96
C ASP A 723 24.81 -43.39 11.98
N ILE A 724 24.03 -42.80 11.08
CA ILE A 724 23.45 -43.49 9.93
C ILE A 724 23.87 -42.78 8.65
N HIS A 725 24.44 -43.55 7.73
CA HIS A 725 24.70 -43.16 6.35
C HIS A 725 23.73 -43.95 5.46
N VAL A 726 23.13 -43.31 4.46
CA VAL A 726 22.18 -43.93 3.53
C VAL A 726 22.51 -43.45 2.12
N ASP A 727 22.66 -44.38 1.18
CA ASP A 727 22.79 -44.10 -0.26
C ASP A 727 21.41 -43.80 -0.89
N GLU A 728 21.41 -43.16 -2.05
CA GLU A 728 20.41 -42.15 -2.46
C GLU A 728 18.93 -42.62 -2.65
N ASP A 729 18.64 -43.92 -2.77
CA ASP A 729 17.33 -44.42 -3.24
C ASP A 729 16.45 -45.13 -2.19
N ARG A 730 16.34 -44.65 -0.92
CA ARG A 730 15.51 -45.34 0.11
C ARG A 730 14.67 -44.47 1.05
N VAL A 731 13.38 -44.84 1.12
CA VAL A 731 12.46 -44.51 2.23
C VAL A 731 12.85 -45.28 3.49
N LEU A 732 12.85 -44.60 4.64
CA LEU A 732 13.18 -45.18 5.95
C LEU A 732 11.96 -45.89 6.59
N GLU A 733 11.87 -47.21 6.48
CA GLU A 733 10.81 -48.01 7.14
C GLU A 733 11.33 -48.77 8.38
N ILE A 734 10.84 -48.42 9.57
CA ILE A 734 11.22 -49.08 10.84
C ILE A 734 10.25 -50.23 11.16
N ARG A 735 10.62 -51.47 10.80
CA ARG A 735 9.82 -52.68 11.10
C ARG A 735 10.30 -53.43 12.34
N GLY A 736 9.39 -53.69 13.28
CA GLY A 736 9.63 -54.59 14.43
C GLY A 736 9.20 -56.03 14.15
N SER A 737 10.13 -56.99 14.17
CA SER A 737 9.80 -58.42 13.97
C SER A 737 9.80 -59.23 15.28
N ASN A 738 8.72 -59.98 15.47
CA ASN A 738 8.36 -60.78 16.66
C ASN A 738 9.51 -61.55 17.35
N SER A 739 9.91 -61.14 18.56
CA SER A 739 9.69 -61.91 19.82
C SER A 739 10.53 -61.37 20.99
N VAL A 740 9.87 -61.20 22.14
CA VAL A 740 10.38 -60.59 23.40
C VAL A 740 10.50 -59.07 23.32
N SER A 741 9.60 -58.42 24.06
CA SER A 741 9.37 -56.99 24.11
C SER A 741 10.52 -56.19 24.72
N THR A 742 11.01 -55.21 23.98
CA THR A 742 11.30 -53.88 24.54
C THR A 742 10.45 -52.89 23.77
N ALA A 743 9.37 -52.41 24.38
CA ALA A 743 8.68 -51.24 23.85
C ALA A 743 9.57 -50.02 24.09
N LEU A 744 9.67 -49.11 23.11
CA LEU A 744 10.10 -47.74 23.36
C LEU A 744 9.00 -47.04 24.17
N LYS A 745 9.02 -47.29 25.48
CA LYS A 745 8.22 -46.54 26.45
C LYS A 745 9.02 -45.33 26.87
N PHE A 746 8.73 -44.19 26.25
CA PHE A 746 9.07 -42.90 26.82
C PHE A 746 8.29 -42.75 28.14
N ALA A 747 9.01 -42.35 29.20
CA ALA A 747 8.35 -41.87 30.40
C ALA A 747 7.83 -40.44 30.14
N PRO A 748 6.86 -39.94 30.93
CA PRO A 748 6.53 -38.52 30.90
C PRO A 748 7.80 -37.69 31.18
N GLY A 749 8.22 -36.85 30.23
CA GLY A 749 9.40 -35.99 30.35
C GLY A 749 10.67 -36.47 29.63
N THR A 750 10.58 -37.13 28.47
CA THR A 750 11.75 -37.40 27.61
C THR A 750 11.45 -37.00 26.17
N GLY A 751 11.99 -35.87 25.73
CA GLY A 751 11.87 -35.36 24.36
C GLY A 751 12.96 -35.89 23.43
N LEU A 752 12.71 -35.91 22.13
CA LEU A 752 13.72 -36.15 21.11
C LEU A 752 14.51 -34.85 20.88
N TYR A 753 15.80 -34.88 21.20
CA TYR A 753 16.73 -33.77 20.92
C TYR A 753 17.28 -33.90 19.50
N ILE A 754 17.22 -32.83 18.71
CA ILE A 754 17.90 -32.72 17.41
C ILE A 754 18.97 -31.64 17.58
N GLU A 755 20.25 -32.05 17.65
CA GLU A 755 21.38 -31.12 17.53
C GLU A 755 21.79 -31.03 16.05
N GLY A 756 21.84 -29.81 15.50
CA GLY A 756 22.37 -29.54 14.15
C GLY A 756 21.36 -28.86 13.24
N ALA A 757 21.79 -27.78 12.59
CA ALA A 757 20.97 -26.86 11.80
C ALA A 757 20.32 -27.48 10.55
N VAL A 758 19.17 -26.92 10.17
CA VAL A 758 18.45 -27.03 8.88
C VAL A 758 18.07 -28.45 8.44
N LEU A 759 16.76 -28.74 8.47
CA LEU A 759 16.14 -29.95 7.89
C LEU A 759 15.20 -29.66 6.71
N ALA A 760 15.42 -28.56 5.99
CA ALA A 760 14.97 -28.38 4.60
C ALA A 760 15.80 -27.26 3.94
N ASP A 761 16.42 -27.57 2.80
CA ASP A 761 16.82 -26.61 1.76
C ASP A 761 16.16 -27.11 0.47
N ALA A 762 15.71 -26.19 -0.38
CA ALA A 762 14.69 -26.45 -1.40
C ALA A 762 15.17 -27.40 -2.51
N SER A 763 14.33 -28.37 -2.90
CA SER A 763 14.46 -29.17 -4.13
C SER A 763 13.29 -30.14 -4.34
N GLU A 764 12.76 -30.77 -3.29
CA GLU A 764 11.65 -31.75 -3.38
C GLU A 764 10.74 -31.73 -2.14
N THR A 765 9.44 -31.98 -2.31
CA THR A 765 8.46 -32.09 -1.20
C THR A 765 8.78 -33.29 -0.30
N ARG A 766 9.30 -33.04 0.90
CA ARG A 766 9.68 -34.11 1.85
C ARG A 766 8.48 -34.54 2.68
N THR A 767 7.98 -35.74 2.40
CA THR A 767 6.87 -36.33 3.16
C THR A 767 7.38 -37.11 4.38
N ILE A 768 7.00 -36.66 5.57
CA ILE A 768 7.29 -37.30 6.85
C ILE A 768 6.02 -38.02 7.34
N THR A 769 5.84 -39.28 6.92
CA THR A 769 4.73 -40.13 7.36
C THR A 769 5.18 -41.14 8.41
N PHE A 770 4.51 -41.15 9.57
CA PHE A 770 4.63 -42.23 10.56
C PHE A 770 3.33 -43.04 10.59
N ARG A 771 3.40 -44.37 10.46
CA ARG A 771 2.21 -45.25 10.46
C ARG A 771 2.26 -46.27 11.60
N ASP A 772 1.15 -46.44 12.31
CA ASP A 772 0.92 -47.60 13.16
C ASP A 772 0.56 -48.81 12.28
N GLN A 773 1.23 -49.95 12.46
CA GLN A 773 0.97 -51.20 11.72
C GLN A 773 -0.10 -52.10 12.36
N THR A 774 -0.76 -51.67 13.44
CA THR A 774 -1.74 -52.48 14.16
C THR A 774 -3.19 -52.01 14.01
N GLU A 775 -3.77 -52.32 12.83
CA GLU A 775 -5.21 -52.60 12.73
C GLU A 775 -5.57 -53.86 13.56
N ARG A 776 -5.67 -53.69 14.88
CA ARG A 776 -6.52 -54.48 15.78
C ARG A 776 -6.67 -53.80 17.14
N ASP A 777 -7.91 -53.42 17.43
CA ASP A 777 -8.44 -53.07 18.75
C ASP A 777 -8.01 -51.72 19.38
N ASN A 778 -8.46 -50.61 18.78
CA ASN A 778 -9.00 -49.39 19.42
C ASN A 778 -8.30 -48.65 20.61
N GLU A 779 -7.11 -49.02 21.09
CA GLU A 779 -6.54 -48.43 22.35
C GLU A 779 -5.04 -48.03 22.31
N VAL A 780 -4.44 -47.68 21.16
CA VAL A 780 -3.07 -47.10 21.10
C VAL A 780 -3.10 -45.76 20.33
N PRO A 781 -2.55 -44.65 20.88
CA PRO A 781 -2.52 -43.35 20.22
C PRO A 781 -1.35 -43.23 19.21
N PRO A 782 -1.44 -42.31 18.22
CA PRO A 782 -0.33 -42.02 17.32
C PRO A 782 0.88 -41.40 18.05
N TRP A 783 1.98 -41.26 17.30
CA TRP A 783 3.17 -40.54 17.73
C TRP A 783 2.85 -39.06 18.04
N ALA A 784 3.59 -38.45 18.97
CA ALA A 784 3.14 -37.22 19.62
C ALA A 784 3.26 -35.93 18.79
N GLY A 785 4.05 -35.93 17.71
CA GLY A 785 4.33 -34.75 16.88
C GLY A 785 5.80 -34.33 16.83
N ILE A 786 6.08 -33.29 16.05
CA ILE A 786 7.35 -32.54 16.07
C ILE A 786 7.29 -31.57 17.25
N PHE A 787 8.27 -31.63 18.15
CA PHE A 787 8.38 -30.73 19.30
C PHE A 787 9.57 -29.77 19.12
N TYR A 788 9.32 -28.48 19.28
CA TYR A 788 10.34 -27.43 19.32
C TYR A 788 10.33 -26.76 20.69
N SER A 789 11.52 -26.64 21.28
CA SER A 789 11.74 -26.17 22.66
C SER A 789 12.81 -25.07 22.62
N ALA A 790 12.48 -23.88 23.10
CA ALA A 790 13.29 -22.68 22.92
C ALA A 790 14.73 -22.74 23.48
N GLU A 791 14.95 -23.47 24.58
CA GLU A 791 16.18 -23.39 25.37
C GLU A 791 17.43 -23.88 24.59
N GLY A 792 18.17 -22.93 24.03
CA GLY A 792 19.50 -23.13 23.41
C GLY A 792 19.52 -23.58 21.95
N GLN A 793 18.38 -23.55 21.25
CA GLN A 793 18.29 -24.00 19.85
C GLN A 793 18.72 -22.92 18.83
N GLN A 794 18.92 -23.34 17.58
CA GLN A 794 19.07 -22.42 16.43
C GLN A 794 17.69 -22.15 15.80
N PRO A 795 17.53 -21.03 15.05
CA PRO A 795 16.40 -20.83 14.16
C PRO A 795 16.14 -22.05 13.27
N THR A 796 14.87 -22.40 13.08
CA THR A 796 14.47 -23.62 12.38
C THR A 796 13.32 -23.32 11.42
N ALA A 797 13.55 -23.56 10.13
CA ALA A 797 12.54 -23.46 9.09
C ALA A 797 12.14 -24.85 8.59
N PHE A 798 10.85 -25.03 8.32
CA PHE A 798 10.29 -26.13 7.54
C PHE A 798 9.60 -25.51 6.32
N ASP A 799 10.04 -25.87 5.13
CA ASP A 799 9.46 -25.42 3.86
C ASP A 799 9.13 -26.64 2.99
N ASN A 800 7.97 -26.61 2.34
CA ASN A 800 7.46 -27.69 1.48
C ASN A 800 7.52 -29.10 2.13
N VAL A 801 7.14 -29.18 3.42
CA VAL A 801 7.10 -30.44 4.19
C VAL A 801 5.67 -30.96 4.31
N SER A 802 5.46 -32.27 4.22
CA SER A 802 4.17 -32.90 4.55
C SER A 802 4.28 -33.68 5.86
N VAL A 803 3.46 -33.32 6.86
CA VAL A 803 3.42 -33.93 8.19
C VAL A 803 2.02 -34.49 8.45
N THR A 804 1.92 -35.79 8.76
CA THR A 804 0.62 -36.48 8.94
C THR A 804 0.58 -37.46 10.13
N ASP A 805 -0.63 -37.91 10.46
CA ASP A 805 -0.89 -39.10 11.31
C ASP A 805 -0.32 -39.03 12.75
N ALA A 806 -0.20 -37.82 13.31
CA ALA A 806 0.32 -37.55 14.66
C ALA A 806 -0.79 -37.26 15.69
N ILE A 807 -0.46 -37.12 16.98
CA ILE A 807 -1.34 -36.48 17.96
C ILE A 807 -1.46 -34.99 17.60
N ASN A 808 -0.33 -34.28 17.58
CA ASN A 808 -0.22 -32.91 17.09
C ASN A 808 0.83 -32.88 15.97
N GLY A 809 0.65 -32.10 14.91
CA GLY A 809 1.66 -32.01 13.84
C GLY A 809 2.95 -31.35 14.34
N PHE A 810 2.85 -30.09 14.74
CA PHE A 810 3.92 -29.31 15.36
C PHE A 810 3.52 -28.82 16.76
N THR A 811 4.45 -28.79 17.71
CA THR A 811 4.27 -28.26 19.06
C THR A 811 5.46 -27.40 19.48
N VAL A 812 5.24 -26.11 19.72
CA VAL A 812 6.25 -25.10 20.09
C VAL A 812 6.02 -24.60 21.53
N TYR A 813 7.07 -24.55 22.35
CA TYR A 813 7.01 -24.06 23.74
C TYR A 813 8.35 -23.49 24.28
N GLY A 814 8.28 -22.58 25.26
CA GLY A 814 9.42 -22.07 26.04
C GLY A 814 9.65 -20.55 26.04
N THR A 815 10.60 -20.09 26.85
CA THR A 815 11.15 -18.71 26.89
C THR A 815 12.15 -18.47 25.77
N ASP A 816 12.15 -17.27 25.18
CA ASP A 816 13.17 -16.82 24.20
C ASP A 816 13.29 -17.76 22.98
N THR A 817 12.14 -18.04 22.34
CA THR A 817 12.06 -18.89 21.14
C THR A 817 12.90 -18.31 19.97
N PRO A 818 13.89 -19.04 19.43
CA PRO A 818 14.50 -18.68 18.16
C PRO A 818 13.49 -18.83 17.01
N ASP A 819 13.67 -18.06 15.93
CA ASP A 819 12.74 -18.01 14.79
C ASP A 819 12.36 -19.42 14.29
N PHE A 820 11.09 -19.77 14.48
CA PHE A 820 10.48 -21.01 14.03
C PHE A 820 9.52 -20.69 12.88
N LEU A 821 9.89 -21.12 11.67
CA LEU A 821 9.11 -20.88 10.45
C LEU A 821 8.57 -22.20 9.91
N VAL A 822 7.28 -22.23 9.59
CA VAL A 822 6.69 -23.29 8.76
C VAL A 822 5.96 -22.63 7.60
N THR A 823 6.44 -22.89 6.38
CA THR A 823 5.92 -22.28 5.15
C THR A 823 5.65 -23.31 4.05
N ASN A 824 4.69 -23.01 3.18
CA ASN A 824 4.32 -23.80 1.99
C ASN A 824 4.09 -25.31 2.25
N SER A 825 3.78 -25.68 3.49
CA SER A 825 3.79 -27.06 3.98
C SER A 825 2.38 -27.61 4.15
N THR A 826 2.24 -28.94 4.14
CA THR A 826 0.97 -29.65 4.35
C THR A 826 0.92 -30.29 5.73
N VAL A 827 -0.11 -30.00 6.51
CA VAL A 827 -0.25 -30.47 7.91
C VAL A 827 -1.64 -31.05 8.12
N SER A 828 -1.76 -32.38 8.09
CA SER A 828 -3.08 -33.03 7.97
C SER A 828 -3.24 -34.39 8.64
N GLY A 829 -4.50 -34.73 8.95
CA GLY A 829 -4.87 -36.05 9.50
C GLY A 829 -4.40 -36.31 10.93
N HIS A 830 -4.03 -35.29 11.70
CA HIS A 830 -3.65 -35.43 13.11
C HIS A 830 -4.87 -35.75 14.00
N VAL A 831 -4.65 -36.46 15.11
CA VAL A 831 -5.72 -36.85 16.04
C VAL A 831 -6.24 -35.69 16.89
N GLU A 832 -5.37 -34.76 17.27
CA GLU A 832 -5.72 -33.51 17.97
C GLU A 832 -5.51 -32.32 17.03
N ASN A 833 -4.31 -31.75 16.92
CA ASN A 833 -4.11 -30.45 16.27
C ASN A 833 -3.08 -30.48 15.12
N GLY A 834 -3.18 -29.55 14.17
CA GLY A 834 -2.10 -29.32 13.20
C GLY A 834 -0.89 -28.66 13.86
N PHE A 835 -1.09 -27.49 14.43
CA PHE A 835 -0.06 -26.73 15.16
C PHE A 835 -0.50 -26.46 16.61
N VAL A 836 0.45 -26.44 17.53
CA VAL A 836 0.28 -26.07 18.94
C VAL A 836 1.38 -25.10 19.35
N VAL A 837 1.07 -23.83 19.62
CA VAL A 837 2.04 -22.81 20.05
C VAL A 837 1.69 -22.38 21.48
N THR A 838 2.53 -22.70 22.47
CA THR A 838 2.16 -22.61 23.89
C THR A 838 3.23 -21.99 24.79
N ALA A 839 2.94 -20.81 25.34
CA ALA A 839 3.75 -20.14 26.36
C ALA A 839 3.30 -20.50 27.79
N ARG A 840 4.24 -20.66 28.74
CA ARG A 840 3.95 -20.98 30.16
C ARG A 840 4.80 -20.19 31.16
N ASN A 841 4.27 -19.96 32.37
CA ASN A 841 4.98 -19.52 33.59
C ASN A 841 5.99 -18.34 33.52
N GLY A 842 6.02 -17.56 32.43
CA GLY A 842 7.01 -16.50 32.21
C GLY A 842 7.47 -16.42 30.75
N ASP A 843 7.24 -17.46 29.97
CA ASP A 843 7.47 -17.51 28.53
C ASP A 843 6.77 -16.35 27.80
N ASN A 844 7.50 -15.73 26.89
CA ASN A 844 7.00 -14.81 25.89
C ASN A 844 7.39 -15.36 24.52
N ILE A 845 6.40 -15.73 23.71
CA ILE A 845 6.57 -16.11 22.30
C ILE A 845 6.10 -14.94 21.45
N GLY A 846 7.03 -14.31 20.75
CA GLY A 846 6.83 -13.10 19.95
C GLY A 846 6.17 -13.30 18.58
N GLU A 847 5.82 -12.19 17.94
CA GLU A 847 5.15 -12.14 16.62
C GLU A 847 6.07 -12.55 15.47
N ASP A 848 7.38 -12.32 15.61
CA ASP A 848 8.39 -12.76 14.65
C ASP A 848 9.01 -14.13 14.96
N GLU A 849 8.88 -14.61 16.20
CA GLU A 849 9.54 -15.84 16.67
C GLU A 849 8.85 -17.12 16.20
N VAL A 850 7.55 -17.08 15.87
CA VAL A 850 6.80 -18.23 15.35
C VAL A 850 5.91 -17.79 14.20
N LYS A 851 6.21 -18.29 13.00
CA LYS A 851 5.54 -17.95 11.74
C LYS A 851 4.98 -19.19 11.06
N ILE A 852 3.68 -19.19 10.83
CA ILE A 852 2.93 -20.25 10.12
C ILE A 852 2.36 -19.58 8.86
N LEU A 853 3.05 -19.72 7.73
CA LEU A 853 2.80 -18.96 6.50
C LEU A 853 2.39 -19.87 5.33
N ASN A 854 1.38 -19.51 4.53
CA ASN A 854 1.08 -20.15 3.24
C ASN A 854 0.89 -21.70 3.28
N ASN A 855 0.48 -22.27 4.42
CA ASN A 855 0.37 -23.72 4.59
C ASN A 855 -1.03 -24.25 4.24
N LEU A 856 -1.09 -25.53 3.85
CA LEU A 856 -2.33 -26.29 3.68
C LEU A 856 -2.59 -27.15 4.93
N ILE A 857 -3.53 -26.72 5.77
CA ILE A 857 -3.82 -27.33 7.09
C ILE A 857 -5.23 -27.94 7.05
N TYR A 858 -5.36 -29.27 7.15
CA TYR A 858 -6.68 -29.88 6.98
C TYR A 858 -6.94 -31.21 7.69
N GLY A 859 -8.21 -31.50 7.95
CA GLY A 859 -8.66 -32.83 8.38
C GLY A 859 -8.22 -33.30 9.78
N ASN A 860 -7.54 -32.44 10.56
CA ASN A 860 -7.15 -32.73 11.95
C ASN A 860 -8.38 -32.88 12.87
N GLY A 861 -8.26 -33.71 13.89
CA GLY A 861 -9.37 -34.20 14.71
C GLY A 861 -10.02 -33.15 15.62
N GLU A 862 -9.22 -32.27 16.23
CA GLU A 862 -9.67 -31.11 17.00
C GLU A 862 -9.48 -29.80 16.19
N HIS A 863 -8.26 -29.26 16.09
CA HIS A 863 -8.02 -27.92 15.53
C HIS A 863 -6.99 -27.87 14.39
N GLY A 864 -7.05 -26.83 13.56
CA GLY A 864 -6.00 -26.51 12.60
C GLY A 864 -4.76 -25.96 13.33
N VAL A 865 -4.91 -24.80 13.97
CA VAL A 865 -3.87 -24.15 14.79
C VAL A 865 -4.41 -23.86 16.19
N LEU A 866 -3.69 -24.31 17.22
CA LEU A 866 -3.94 -24.01 18.63
C LEU A 866 -2.86 -23.07 19.16
N VAL A 867 -3.23 -21.86 19.55
CA VAL A 867 -2.36 -20.91 20.25
C VAL A 867 -2.80 -20.79 21.69
N SER A 868 -1.92 -21.06 22.65
CA SER A 868 -2.26 -20.99 24.07
C SER A 868 -1.21 -20.27 24.93
N SER A 869 -1.66 -19.77 26.06
CA SER A 869 -0.81 -19.32 27.16
C SER A 869 -1.38 -19.88 28.46
N PHE A 870 -0.51 -20.44 29.31
CA PHE A 870 -0.89 -21.07 30.57
C PHE A 870 0.04 -20.66 31.71
N ASN A 871 -0.47 -19.87 32.65
CA ASN A 871 0.35 -19.35 33.75
C ASN A 871 -0.05 -19.90 35.14
N THR A 872 0.93 -20.45 35.84
CA THR A 872 0.84 -20.95 37.22
C THR A 872 1.82 -20.30 38.19
N GLU A 873 2.52 -19.25 37.77
CA GLU A 873 3.53 -18.53 38.56
C GLU A 873 3.29 -17.00 38.53
N PHE A 874 3.91 -16.26 39.44
CA PHE A 874 3.73 -14.81 39.59
C PHE A 874 4.51 -13.99 38.55
N ASN A 875 4.28 -14.32 37.28
CA ASN A 875 4.90 -13.76 36.08
C ASN A 875 3.83 -13.34 35.06
N ILE A 876 4.26 -12.86 33.88
CA ILE A 876 3.42 -12.66 32.70
C ILE A 876 3.80 -13.72 31.67
N SER A 877 2.84 -14.42 31.09
CA SER A 877 3.07 -15.34 29.97
C SER A 877 2.32 -14.84 28.73
N ARG A 878 3.00 -14.78 27.58
CA ARG A 878 2.42 -14.28 26.31
C ARG A 878 2.73 -15.24 25.16
N SER A 879 1.73 -15.52 24.33
CA SER A 879 1.88 -16.26 23.08
C SER A 879 1.25 -15.46 21.94
N ALA A 880 2.05 -15.06 20.95
CA ALA A 880 1.65 -14.13 19.90
C ALA A 880 2.17 -14.49 18.49
N PRO A 881 2.08 -15.76 18.01
CA PRO A 881 2.58 -16.15 16.69
C PRO A 881 1.88 -15.41 15.53
N THR A 882 2.54 -15.39 14.38
CA THR A 882 1.96 -14.93 13.10
C THR A 882 1.44 -16.13 12.30
N ILE A 883 0.17 -16.05 11.87
CA ILE A 883 -0.56 -17.05 11.09
C ILE A 883 -1.10 -16.34 9.84
N GLU A 884 -0.44 -16.50 8.69
CA GLU A 884 -0.71 -15.70 7.49
C GLU A 884 -0.80 -16.51 6.20
N GLY A 885 -1.76 -16.21 5.33
CA GLY A 885 -1.86 -16.80 3.98
C GLY A 885 -2.22 -18.30 3.93
N ASN A 886 -2.59 -18.93 5.05
CA ASN A 886 -2.84 -20.37 5.11
C ASN A 886 -4.26 -20.73 4.65
N THR A 887 -4.41 -21.95 4.11
CA THR A 887 -5.72 -22.58 3.85
C THR A 887 -5.99 -23.60 4.97
N ILE A 888 -7.02 -23.35 5.78
CA ILE A 888 -7.30 -24.09 7.02
C ILE A 888 -8.72 -24.68 6.99
N HIS A 889 -8.85 -25.99 6.76
CA HIS A 889 -10.17 -26.57 6.46
C HIS A 889 -10.49 -28.00 6.93
N GLY A 890 -11.78 -28.27 7.11
CA GLY A 890 -12.31 -29.60 7.36
C GLY A 890 -12.11 -30.15 8.78
N HIS A 891 -11.74 -29.33 9.75
CA HIS A 891 -11.61 -29.70 11.17
C HIS A 891 -12.99 -29.86 11.81
N ARG A 892 -13.54 -31.07 11.79
CA ARG A 892 -14.98 -31.28 12.09
C ARG A 892 -15.37 -31.21 13.57
N GLN A 893 -14.43 -31.29 14.53
CA GLN A 893 -14.75 -31.27 15.97
C GLN A 893 -14.26 -30.01 16.71
N GLY A 894 -13.45 -29.17 16.08
CA GLY A 894 -12.92 -27.92 16.63
C GLY A 894 -12.70 -26.83 15.58
N ALA A 895 -12.13 -25.72 16.02
CA ALA A 895 -11.92 -24.53 15.21
C ALA A 895 -10.76 -24.64 14.21
N GLY A 896 -10.80 -23.86 13.12
CA GLY A 896 -9.63 -23.65 12.26
C GLY A 896 -8.47 -23.05 13.05
N VAL A 897 -8.72 -21.95 13.76
CA VAL A 897 -7.77 -21.37 14.74
C VAL A 897 -8.42 -21.31 16.13
N PHE A 898 -7.75 -21.86 17.15
CA PHE A 898 -8.20 -21.89 18.54
C PHE A 898 -7.22 -21.16 19.46
N LEU A 899 -7.72 -20.22 20.26
CA LEU A 899 -6.94 -19.35 21.13
C LEU A 899 -7.32 -19.58 22.59
N MET A 900 -6.37 -19.86 23.47
CA MET A 900 -6.66 -20.17 24.88
C MET A 900 -5.71 -19.48 25.87
N ALA A 901 -6.21 -18.48 26.60
CA ALA A 901 -5.48 -17.85 27.71
C ALA A 901 -5.99 -18.39 29.05
N ASN A 902 -5.08 -18.85 29.93
CA ASN A 902 -5.47 -19.60 31.13
C ASN A 902 -4.54 -19.33 32.34
N THR A 903 -5.10 -19.16 33.54
CA THR A 903 -4.33 -19.05 34.80
C THR A 903 -4.78 -20.06 35.86
N SER A 904 -3.88 -20.55 36.72
CA SER A 904 -4.25 -21.54 37.74
C SER A 904 -3.50 -21.44 39.08
N ILE A 905 -3.20 -20.21 39.55
CA ILE A 905 -2.62 -19.96 40.89
C ILE A 905 -3.68 -20.00 41.99
N VAL A 906 -3.41 -20.75 43.07
CA VAL A 906 -4.31 -20.92 44.22
C VAL A 906 -3.94 -20.01 45.42
N GLU A 907 -2.74 -19.41 45.42
CA GLU A 907 -2.23 -18.67 46.58
C GLU A 907 -2.73 -17.22 46.69
N ILE A 908 -2.70 -16.69 47.92
CA ILE A 908 -3.22 -15.36 48.30
C ILE A 908 -2.05 -14.45 48.69
N THR A 909 -1.15 -14.22 47.75
CA THR A 909 -0.01 -13.28 47.85
C THR A 909 -0.28 -12.02 47.01
N PRO A 910 0.40 -10.89 47.27
CA PRO A 910 0.09 -9.60 46.64
C PRO A 910 0.69 -9.40 45.23
N GLU A 911 1.16 -10.47 44.58
CA GLU A 911 1.83 -10.41 43.28
C GLU A 911 0.86 -10.85 42.16
N LYS A 912 0.98 -10.23 40.98
CA LYS A 912 0.04 -10.38 39.86
C LYS A 912 0.52 -11.49 38.91
N ALA A 913 -0.40 -12.31 38.39
CA ALA A 913 -0.11 -13.23 37.29
C ALA A 913 -1.01 -12.96 36.08
N GLU A 914 -0.42 -12.98 34.89
CA GLU A 914 -1.13 -12.71 33.63
C GLU A 914 -0.85 -13.79 32.59
N SER A 915 -1.86 -14.11 31.80
CA SER A 915 -1.74 -14.98 30.62
C SER A 915 -2.38 -14.29 29.43
N ILE A 916 -1.62 -14.11 28.35
CA ILE A 916 -1.99 -13.32 27.18
C ILE A 916 -1.85 -14.19 25.92
N VAL A 917 -2.89 -14.25 25.10
CA VAL A 917 -2.83 -14.83 23.74
C VAL A 917 -3.21 -13.75 22.74
N ALA A 918 -2.25 -13.37 21.89
CA ALA A 918 -2.38 -12.22 20.99
C ALA A 918 -1.71 -12.47 19.61
N PRO A 919 -2.14 -13.50 18.85
CA PRO A 919 -1.57 -13.78 17.54
C PRO A 919 -2.05 -12.79 16.48
N ARG A 920 -1.25 -12.69 15.40
CA ARG A 920 -1.66 -12.07 14.14
C ARG A 920 -2.24 -13.16 13.23
N ILE A 921 -3.47 -12.98 12.77
CA ILE A 921 -4.20 -13.91 11.88
C ILE A 921 -4.58 -13.12 10.61
N PHE A 922 -3.77 -13.22 9.56
CA PHE A 922 -3.85 -12.35 8.38
C PHE A 922 -4.10 -13.14 7.08
N ALA A 923 -5.02 -12.69 6.23
CA ALA A 923 -5.19 -13.20 4.87
C ALA A 923 -5.32 -14.75 4.72
N ASN A 924 -5.91 -15.43 5.71
CA ASN A 924 -6.13 -16.88 5.66
C ASN A 924 -7.52 -17.22 5.07
N ASP A 925 -7.64 -18.38 4.43
CA ASP A 925 -8.91 -19.02 4.08
C ASP A 925 -9.27 -20.09 5.13
N ILE A 926 -10.29 -19.83 5.94
CA ILE A 926 -10.67 -20.65 7.10
C ILE A 926 -12.10 -21.19 6.92
N GLN A 927 -12.21 -22.38 6.34
CA GLN A 927 -13.50 -22.90 5.89
C GLN A 927 -13.83 -24.35 6.27
N ASN A 928 -15.12 -24.69 6.31
CA ASN A 928 -15.61 -26.07 6.55
C ASN A 928 -15.20 -26.70 7.90
N ASN A 929 -14.85 -25.90 8.91
CA ASN A 929 -14.49 -26.36 10.26
C ASN A 929 -15.72 -26.38 11.18
N LYS A 930 -15.55 -26.64 12.48
CA LYS A 930 -16.62 -26.44 13.47
C LYS A 930 -16.81 -24.97 13.84
N THR A 931 -15.71 -24.25 13.99
CA THR A 931 -15.68 -22.80 14.19
C THR A 931 -14.58 -22.25 13.29
N GLY A 932 -14.69 -21.02 12.77
CA GLY A 932 -13.57 -20.42 12.03
C GLY A 932 -12.42 -20.09 12.98
N ILE A 933 -12.58 -19.01 13.74
CA ILE A 933 -11.67 -18.58 14.81
C ILE A 933 -12.43 -18.65 16.15
N GLU A 934 -11.92 -19.42 17.12
CA GLU A 934 -12.50 -19.49 18.46
C GLU A 934 -11.46 -19.08 19.51
N GLY A 935 -11.80 -18.11 20.37
CA GLY A 935 -10.90 -17.62 21.42
C GLY A 935 -11.55 -17.68 22.80
N VAL A 936 -10.85 -18.24 23.79
CA VAL A 936 -11.39 -18.49 25.13
C VAL A 936 -10.43 -18.02 26.22
N SER A 937 -10.90 -17.08 27.03
CA SER A 937 -10.30 -16.68 28.30
C SER A 937 -10.83 -17.60 29.42
N VAL A 938 -9.94 -18.38 30.03
CA VAL A 938 -10.27 -19.51 30.91
C VAL A 938 -9.65 -19.38 32.30
N ARG A 939 -10.44 -19.66 33.35
CA ARG A 939 -10.02 -19.85 34.75
C ARG A 939 -9.21 -18.70 35.39
N VAL A 940 -9.84 -18.12 36.41
CA VAL A 940 -9.24 -17.17 37.36
C VAL A 940 -9.71 -17.61 38.75
N LEU A 941 -8.79 -17.67 39.72
CA LEU A 941 -9.04 -18.23 41.05
C LEU A 941 -9.11 -17.17 42.17
N ASN A 942 -8.63 -15.95 41.93
CA ASN A 942 -8.64 -14.82 42.87
C ASN A 942 -8.76 -13.49 42.11
N ASP A 943 -8.98 -12.39 42.82
CA ASP A 943 -9.25 -11.08 42.20
C ASP A 943 -8.00 -10.35 41.63
N GLN A 944 -6.86 -11.04 41.49
CA GLN A 944 -5.58 -10.44 41.06
C GLN A 944 -5.00 -11.05 39.78
N ASN A 945 -5.53 -12.17 39.28
CA ASN A 945 -5.04 -12.83 38.07
C ASN A 945 -5.90 -12.49 36.85
N TYR A 946 -5.25 -12.34 35.69
CA TYR A 946 -5.91 -11.92 34.45
C TYR A 946 -5.61 -12.88 33.28
N THR A 947 -6.60 -13.09 32.44
CA THR A 947 -6.49 -13.80 31.17
C THR A 947 -6.96 -12.90 30.05
N ILE A 948 -6.12 -12.69 29.03
CA ILE A 948 -6.39 -11.77 27.92
C ILE A 948 -6.33 -12.54 26.60
N VAL A 949 -7.40 -12.44 25.81
CA VAL A 949 -7.45 -12.92 24.42
C VAL A 949 -7.54 -11.71 23.51
N ALA A 950 -6.51 -11.48 22.70
CA ALA A 950 -6.30 -10.27 21.92
C ALA A 950 -5.79 -10.56 20.49
N PRO A 951 -6.48 -11.39 19.68
CA PRO A 951 -6.09 -11.60 18.30
C PRO A 951 -6.22 -10.33 17.47
N ILE A 952 -5.28 -10.15 16.55
CA ILE A 952 -5.39 -9.20 15.43
C ILE A 952 -5.78 -10.04 14.21
N ALA A 953 -7.06 -10.07 13.87
CA ALA A 953 -7.62 -10.89 12.81
C ALA A 953 -8.02 -10.00 11.63
N HIS A 954 -7.18 -9.94 10.59
CA HIS A 954 -7.32 -9.01 9.47
C HIS A 954 -7.38 -9.73 8.11
N ASN A 955 -8.14 -9.21 7.15
CA ASN A 955 -8.17 -9.68 5.75
C ASN A 955 -8.53 -11.18 5.54
N ASN A 956 -9.12 -11.89 6.50
CA ASN A 956 -9.41 -13.34 6.37
C ASN A 956 -10.75 -13.62 5.69
N LEU A 957 -10.83 -14.75 4.97
CA LEU A 957 -12.07 -15.39 4.54
C LEU A 957 -12.46 -16.47 5.57
N ILE A 958 -13.67 -16.40 6.11
CA ILE A 958 -14.17 -17.33 7.14
C ILE A 958 -15.55 -17.85 6.73
N ALA A 959 -15.57 -18.96 6.00
CA ALA A 959 -16.75 -19.43 5.28
C ALA A 959 -17.19 -20.86 5.65
N ASN A 960 -18.48 -21.17 5.52
CA ASN A 960 -19.00 -22.54 5.54
C ASN A 960 -18.66 -23.37 6.82
N ASN A 961 -18.31 -22.74 7.93
CA ASN A 961 -18.05 -23.46 9.19
C ASN A 961 -19.38 -23.90 9.81
N THR A 962 -19.44 -25.10 10.41
CA THR A 962 -20.72 -25.68 10.89
C THR A 962 -21.30 -24.99 12.13
N GLY A 963 -20.49 -24.22 12.86
CA GLY A 963 -20.83 -23.36 13.98
C GLY A 963 -20.54 -21.90 13.67
N ASN A 964 -19.95 -21.17 14.62
CA ASN A 964 -19.72 -19.73 14.47
C ASN A 964 -18.54 -19.43 13.52
N GLY A 965 -18.54 -18.25 12.89
CA GLY A 965 -17.38 -17.75 12.14
C GLY A 965 -16.25 -17.36 13.08
N ILE A 966 -16.48 -16.33 13.89
CA ILE A 966 -15.59 -15.87 14.97
C ILE A 966 -16.33 -15.97 16.31
N ASP A 967 -15.68 -16.53 17.34
CA ASP A 967 -16.30 -16.82 18.64
C ASP A 967 -15.37 -16.51 19.82
N LEU A 968 -15.58 -15.37 20.50
CA LEU A 968 -14.71 -14.86 21.56
C LEU A 968 -15.38 -14.92 22.94
N LYS A 969 -14.95 -15.87 23.77
CA LYS A 969 -15.56 -16.22 25.05
C LYS A 969 -14.71 -15.81 26.25
N VAL A 970 -15.34 -15.16 27.22
CA VAL A 970 -14.82 -14.98 28.58
C VAL A 970 -15.61 -15.89 29.51
N THR A 971 -14.92 -16.82 30.17
CA THR A 971 -15.56 -17.77 31.10
C THR A 971 -15.40 -17.37 32.58
N THR A 972 -14.80 -16.21 32.85
CA THR A 972 -14.37 -15.76 34.19
C THR A 972 -14.62 -14.26 34.41
N PRO A 973 -14.88 -13.81 35.66
CA PRO A 973 -15.16 -12.39 35.94
C PRO A 973 -14.02 -11.39 35.61
N LEU A 974 -12.78 -11.87 35.44
CA LEU A 974 -11.57 -11.07 35.21
C LEU A 974 -10.86 -11.44 33.90
N GLY A 975 -11.57 -12.11 33.00
CA GLY A 975 -11.13 -12.33 31.63
C GLY A 975 -11.43 -11.11 30.75
N LEU A 976 -10.52 -10.78 29.83
CA LEU A 976 -10.65 -9.66 28.91
C LEU A 976 -10.50 -10.10 27.45
N ILE A 977 -11.31 -9.51 26.57
CA ILE A 977 -11.16 -9.59 25.12
C ILE A 977 -10.66 -8.23 24.61
N ASN A 978 -9.50 -8.22 23.96
CA ASN A 978 -8.88 -7.05 23.31
C ASN A 978 -8.61 -7.37 21.82
N ALA A 979 -9.60 -7.94 21.14
CA ALA A 979 -9.47 -8.36 19.75
C ALA A 979 -9.63 -7.20 18.77
N ASP A 980 -8.84 -7.18 17.71
CA ASP A 980 -9.00 -6.27 16.58
C ASP A 980 -9.39 -7.07 15.34
N ILE A 981 -10.62 -6.86 14.87
CA ILE A 981 -11.25 -7.63 13.79
C ILE A 981 -11.53 -6.65 12.65
N ILE A 982 -10.66 -6.61 11.64
CA ILE A 982 -10.71 -5.63 10.55
C ILE A 982 -10.71 -6.31 9.19
N ASN A 983 -11.49 -5.80 8.22
CA ASN A 983 -11.47 -6.27 6.83
C ASN A 983 -11.68 -7.79 6.64
N ASN A 984 -12.45 -8.50 7.49
CA ASN A 984 -12.72 -9.93 7.28
C ASN A 984 -14.04 -10.14 6.54
N THR A 985 -14.13 -11.21 5.76
CA THR A 985 -15.38 -11.68 5.14
C THR A 985 -15.80 -12.99 5.78
N VAL A 986 -16.91 -12.93 6.52
CA VAL A 986 -17.38 -13.99 7.42
C VAL A 986 -18.80 -14.40 7.01
N VAL A 987 -18.89 -15.47 6.21
CA VAL A 987 -20.10 -15.80 5.45
C VAL A 987 -20.55 -17.26 5.56
N GLU A 988 -21.84 -17.52 5.39
CA GLU A 988 -22.43 -18.87 5.29
C GLU A 988 -22.15 -19.81 6.48
N ASN A 989 -21.71 -19.29 7.63
CA ASN A 989 -21.44 -20.13 8.79
C ASN A 989 -22.76 -20.61 9.42
N GLY A 990 -22.80 -21.87 9.87
CA GLY A 990 -24.00 -22.51 10.44
C GLY A 990 -24.49 -21.91 11.76
N GLY A 991 -23.62 -21.14 12.42
CA GLY A 991 -23.87 -20.34 13.62
C GLY A 991 -23.77 -18.84 13.36
N ILE A 992 -23.29 -18.10 14.34
CA ILE A 992 -23.17 -16.64 14.34
C ILE A 992 -21.88 -16.22 13.60
N GLY A 993 -21.93 -15.13 12.83
CA GLY A 993 -20.77 -14.53 12.16
C GLY A 993 -19.69 -14.10 13.16
N LEU A 994 -20.00 -13.18 14.08
CA LEU A 994 -19.16 -12.83 15.24
C LEU A 994 -19.96 -12.94 16.55
N TYR A 995 -19.61 -13.90 17.40
CA TYR A 995 -20.02 -13.93 18.79
C TYR A 995 -18.90 -13.40 19.69
N HIS A 996 -19.22 -12.55 20.66
CA HIS A 996 -18.27 -12.16 21.70
C HIS A 996 -18.92 -12.00 23.08
N SER A 997 -18.10 -12.08 24.13
CA SER A 997 -18.53 -11.80 25.50
C SER A 997 -18.56 -10.30 25.79
N ASN A 998 -19.42 -9.88 26.72
CA ASN A 998 -19.53 -8.48 27.15
C ASN A 998 -18.35 -7.97 28.00
N SER A 999 -17.40 -8.84 28.36
CA SER A 999 -16.14 -8.48 29.03
C SER A 999 -15.04 -8.20 28.00
N VAL A 1000 -15.09 -6.99 27.44
CA VAL A 1000 -14.09 -6.48 26.48
C VAL A 1000 -13.27 -5.37 27.14
N GLY A 1001 -12.02 -5.18 26.71
CA GLY A 1001 -11.18 -4.06 27.14
C GLY A 1001 -11.03 -2.99 26.05
N ASP A 1002 -10.09 -2.07 26.30
CA ASP A 1002 -9.95 -0.79 25.61
C ASP A 1002 -9.64 -0.91 24.10
N SER A 1003 -9.00 -2.00 23.69
CA SER A 1003 -8.55 -2.25 22.31
C SER A 1003 -9.47 -3.16 21.51
N PHE A 1004 -10.70 -3.43 21.98
CA PHE A 1004 -11.66 -4.22 21.21
C PHE A 1004 -12.24 -3.41 20.04
N SER A 1005 -11.91 -3.77 18.81
CA SER A 1005 -12.49 -3.18 17.60
C SER A 1005 -13.01 -4.20 16.60
N VAL A 1006 -14.09 -3.82 15.91
CA VAL A 1006 -14.70 -4.58 14.81
C VAL A 1006 -14.99 -3.59 13.70
N ARG A 1007 -14.12 -3.52 12.67
CA ARG A 1007 -14.25 -2.51 11.62
C ARG A 1007 -14.21 -3.06 10.20
N ASN A 1008 -14.99 -2.49 9.30
CA ASN A 1008 -14.87 -2.74 7.86
C ASN A 1008 -15.00 -4.22 7.43
N ASN A 1009 -15.77 -5.02 8.19
CA ASN A 1009 -15.98 -6.45 7.92
C ASN A 1009 -17.31 -6.71 7.20
N ILE A 1010 -17.44 -7.88 6.55
CA ILE A 1010 -18.69 -8.41 6.03
C ILE A 1010 -19.13 -9.61 6.87
N PHE A 1011 -20.37 -9.57 7.36
CA PHE A 1011 -21.01 -10.66 8.10
C PHE A 1011 -22.35 -11.02 7.42
N ALA A 1012 -22.33 -11.96 6.47
CA ALA A 1012 -23.49 -12.26 5.62
C ALA A 1012 -23.92 -13.73 5.63
N HIS A 1013 -25.23 -13.99 5.53
CA HIS A 1013 -25.83 -15.34 5.41
C HIS A 1013 -25.47 -16.35 6.53
N ASN A 1014 -24.95 -15.90 7.69
CA ASN A 1014 -24.64 -16.77 8.82
C ASN A 1014 -25.93 -17.17 9.54
N ASN A 1015 -26.20 -18.48 9.67
CA ASN A 1015 -27.50 -19.02 10.05
C ASN A 1015 -27.90 -18.71 11.52
N GLY A 1016 -26.95 -18.41 12.41
CA GLY A 1016 -27.19 -18.04 13.81
C GLY A 1016 -27.31 -16.54 14.10
N GLY A 1017 -26.89 -15.67 13.18
CA GLY A 1017 -26.85 -14.21 13.36
C GLY A 1017 -25.56 -13.56 12.85
N GLY A 1018 -25.54 -12.24 12.75
CA GLY A 1018 -24.39 -11.43 12.35
C GLY A 1018 -23.43 -11.20 13.53
N ILE A 1019 -23.57 -10.06 14.20
CA ILE A 1019 -22.73 -9.66 15.35
C ILE A 1019 -23.55 -9.75 16.65
N VAL A 1020 -23.05 -10.54 17.62
CA VAL A 1020 -23.76 -10.91 18.85
C VAL A 1020 -22.87 -10.73 20.08
N ALA A 1021 -23.25 -9.83 20.98
CA ALA A 1021 -22.68 -9.75 22.32
C ALA A 1021 -23.44 -10.67 23.30
N SER A 1022 -22.75 -11.27 24.27
CA SER A 1022 -23.35 -12.16 25.29
C SER A 1022 -24.34 -11.45 26.24
N GLY A 1023 -24.29 -10.12 26.31
CA GLY A 1023 -25.16 -9.27 27.10
C GLY A 1023 -25.02 -7.81 26.65
N PRO A 1024 -25.88 -6.88 27.13
CA PRO A 1024 -25.90 -5.48 26.69
C PRO A 1024 -24.51 -4.85 26.68
N PHE A 1025 -24.11 -4.36 25.51
CA PHE A 1025 -22.81 -3.80 25.24
C PHE A 1025 -22.97 -2.43 24.58
N THR A 1026 -22.11 -1.49 24.95
CA THR A 1026 -22.02 -0.17 24.34
C THR A 1026 -20.57 0.04 23.93
N PRO A 1027 -20.25 0.04 22.61
CA PRO A 1027 -18.88 0.24 22.16
C PRO A 1027 -18.33 1.60 22.53
N ARG A 1028 -17.00 1.72 22.52
CA ARG A 1028 -16.34 3.03 22.53
C ARG A 1028 -16.62 3.72 21.19
N ILE A 1029 -16.52 5.05 21.17
CA ILE A 1029 -16.60 5.82 19.93
C ILE A 1029 -15.59 5.24 18.94
N GLU A 1030 -16.03 5.00 17.70
CA GLU A 1030 -15.22 4.47 16.58
C GLU A 1030 -14.60 3.07 16.77
N SER A 1031 -14.95 2.34 17.84
CA SER A 1031 -14.49 0.95 17.98
C SER A 1031 -15.27 -0.01 17.08
N ILE A 1032 -16.48 0.36 16.62
CA ILE A 1032 -17.30 -0.44 15.70
C ILE A 1032 -17.87 0.43 14.59
N MET A 1033 -17.39 0.25 13.37
CA MET A 1033 -17.75 1.05 12.19
C MET A 1033 -17.39 0.36 10.88
N ARG A 1034 -18.03 0.76 9.79
CA ARG A 1034 -17.91 0.25 8.42
C ARG A 1034 -18.26 -1.23 8.24
N ASN A 1035 -18.94 -1.88 9.21
CA ASN A 1035 -19.34 -3.28 9.06
C ASN A 1035 -20.66 -3.39 8.29
N LEU A 1036 -20.65 -4.28 7.29
CA LEU A 1036 -21.83 -4.70 6.53
C LEU A 1036 -22.35 -6.01 7.14
N VAL A 1037 -23.57 -6.00 7.65
CA VAL A 1037 -24.15 -7.15 8.39
C VAL A 1037 -25.52 -7.47 7.84
N TRP A 1038 -25.61 -8.52 7.01
CA TRP A 1038 -26.78 -8.74 6.15
C TRP A 1038 -27.26 -10.21 6.08
N GLU A 1039 -28.56 -10.41 5.86
CA GLU A 1039 -29.21 -11.72 5.58
C GLU A 1039 -28.83 -12.92 6.47
N ASN A 1040 -28.36 -12.66 7.69
CA ASN A 1040 -28.06 -13.71 8.65
C ASN A 1040 -29.38 -14.36 9.12
N GLY A 1041 -29.39 -15.69 9.32
CA GLY A 1041 -30.59 -16.44 9.75
C GLY A 1041 -31.07 -16.12 11.16
N GLY A 1042 -30.19 -15.49 11.96
CA GLY A 1042 -30.52 -14.89 13.25
C GLY A 1042 -30.57 -13.35 13.19
N ASN A 1043 -30.20 -12.71 14.28
CA ASN A 1043 -30.12 -11.25 14.33
C ASN A 1043 -28.83 -10.74 13.69
N ASN A 1044 -28.90 -9.65 12.91
CA ASN A 1044 -27.71 -8.92 12.49
C ASN A 1044 -26.99 -8.27 13.70
N TRP A 1045 -27.73 -7.69 14.66
CA TRP A 1045 -27.15 -7.07 15.85
C TRP A 1045 -27.89 -7.49 17.12
N VAL A 1046 -27.20 -8.16 18.05
CA VAL A 1046 -27.76 -8.58 19.35
C VAL A 1046 -27.02 -7.91 20.49
N ASN A 1047 -27.78 -7.34 21.42
CA ASN A 1047 -27.29 -6.64 22.63
C ASN A 1047 -26.47 -5.36 22.35
N TYR A 1048 -26.56 -4.83 21.13
CA TYR A 1048 -25.98 -3.55 20.72
C TYR A 1048 -26.98 -2.38 20.86
N PRO A 1049 -26.53 -1.11 20.90
CA PRO A 1049 -27.41 0.06 20.85
C PRO A 1049 -28.17 0.13 19.53
N ALA A 1050 -29.42 0.58 19.55
CA ALA A 1050 -30.32 0.53 18.39
C ALA A 1050 -29.82 1.28 17.14
N GLN A 1051 -28.90 2.24 17.29
CA GLN A 1051 -28.27 2.97 16.19
C GLN A 1051 -27.42 2.08 15.26
N PHE A 1052 -26.94 0.92 15.75
CA PHE A 1052 -26.24 -0.08 14.95
C PHE A 1052 -27.20 -1.04 14.23
N GLY A 1053 -28.48 -1.05 14.61
CA GLY A 1053 -29.54 -1.91 14.06
C GLY A 1053 -30.41 -2.57 15.14
N THR A 1054 -31.63 -3.00 14.78
CA THR A 1054 -32.49 -3.87 15.61
C THR A 1054 -33.32 -4.81 14.71
N MET A 1055 -33.84 -5.93 15.24
CA MET A 1055 -34.58 -6.97 14.49
C MET A 1055 -35.71 -6.51 13.54
N THR A 1056 -36.27 -5.32 13.73
CA THR A 1056 -37.70 -5.09 13.45
C THR A 1056 -38.08 -3.87 12.61
N GLU A 1057 -37.12 -3.04 12.17
CA GLU A 1057 -37.43 -1.92 11.26
C GLU A 1057 -36.71 -2.08 9.92
N LEU A 1058 -37.42 -1.76 8.83
CA LEU A 1058 -37.28 -2.41 7.53
C LEU A 1058 -36.61 -1.54 6.46
N ASN A 1059 -35.63 -2.10 5.75
CA ASN A 1059 -35.55 -2.05 4.28
C ASN A 1059 -36.04 -3.40 3.75
N VAL A 1060 -36.88 -3.54 2.73
CA VAL A 1060 -37.07 -2.80 1.46
C VAL A 1060 -37.88 -1.49 1.55
N ASN A 1061 -38.45 -1.13 2.71
CA ASN A 1061 -39.63 -0.25 2.78
C ASN A 1061 -39.61 0.93 3.80
N ARG A 1062 -38.47 1.60 4.07
CA ARG A 1062 -38.28 2.75 5.02
C ARG A 1062 -38.44 2.31 6.50
N THR A 1063 -37.51 2.38 7.46
CA THR A 1063 -36.37 3.25 7.89
C THR A 1063 -35.73 2.56 9.15
N PRO A 1064 -34.82 3.15 9.98
CA PRO A 1064 -33.46 3.67 9.75
C PRO A 1064 -32.38 3.12 10.74
N SER A 1065 -31.09 3.06 10.35
CA SER A 1065 -29.94 2.97 11.28
C SER A 1065 -28.65 3.51 10.64
N ASP A 1066 -28.01 4.49 11.30
CA ASP A 1066 -26.75 5.19 10.98
C ASP A 1066 -26.17 5.04 9.54
N PRO A 1067 -26.55 5.94 8.60
CA PRO A 1067 -26.22 5.79 7.18
C PRO A 1067 -24.73 5.95 6.83
N GLU A 1068 -23.89 6.46 7.73
CA GLU A 1068 -22.47 6.69 7.45
C GLU A 1068 -21.53 5.66 8.09
N LYS A 1069 -22.03 4.82 9.03
CA LYS A 1069 -21.12 4.00 9.87
C LYS A 1069 -21.41 2.51 9.99
N ASN A 1070 -22.62 1.95 9.91
CA ASN A 1070 -22.78 0.48 9.80
C ASN A 1070 -24.13 0.14 9.12
N ILE A 1071 -24.14 -0.76 8.13
CA ILE A 1071 -25.32 -1.10 7.34
C ILE A 1071 -25.84 -2.48 7.72
N SER A 1072 -27.10 -2.52 8.14
CA SER A 1072 -27.89 -3.74 8.39
C SER A 1072 -28.79 -4.10 7.21
N GLY A 1073 -28.38 -3.71 6.00
CA GLY A 1073 -29.20 -3.64 4.79
C GLY A 1073 -28.59 -4.35 3.59
N ASP A 1074 -29.42 -4.61 2.57
CA ASP A 1074 -29.08 -5.31 1.33
C ASP A 1074 -27.94 -4.62 0.57
N PRO A 1075 -26.74 -5.24 0.46
CA PRO A 1075 -25.71 -4.81 -0.46
C PRO A 1075 -26.10 -5.26 -1.87
N HIS A 1076 -27.04 -4.52 -2.48
CA HIS A 1076 -27.71 -4.79 -3.77
C HIS A 1076 -27.12 -5.96 -4.56
N PHE A 1077 -27.58 -7.18 -4.29
CA PHE A 1077 -27.12 -8.34 -5.05
C PHE A 1077 -27.50 -8.18 -6.53
N VAL A 1078 -26.59 -8.58 -7.42
CA VAL A 1078 -26.94 -8.81 -8.83
C VAL A 1078 -27.99 -9.93 -8.91
N ASN A 1079 -28.95 -9.78 -9.80
CA ASN A 1079 -30.14 -10.65 -9.92
C ASN A 1079 -29.82 -12.12 -10.32
N ASP A 1080 -28.55 -12.49 -10.45
CA ASP A 1080 -28.07 -13.83 -10.75
C ASP A 1080 -27.73 -14.68 -9.50
N GLY A 1081 -27.56 -14.05 -8.33
CA GLY A 1081 -27.21 -14.73 -7.09
C GLY A 1081 -25.71 -14.82 -6.79
N SER A 1082 -24.85 -14.08 -7.52
CA SER A 1082 -23.42 -13.97 -7.22
C SER A 1082 -23.12 -12.92 -6.13
N PHE A 1083 -22.13 -13.16 -5.28
CA PHE A 1083 -21.66 -12.21 -4.28
C PHE A 1083 -20.66 -11.23 -4.90
N LYS A 1084 -21.01 -9.94 -4.95
CA LYS A 1084 -20.12 -8.85 -5.38
C LYS A 1084 -20.20 -7.71 -4.35
N ILE A 1085 -19.06 -7.21 -3.89
CA ILE A 1085 -19.01 -6.00 -3.07
C ILE A 1085 -19.22 -4.81 -4.02
N MET A 1086 -20.38 -4.14 -3.93
CA MET A 1086 -20.67 -2.95 -4.73
C MET A 1086 -19.72 -1.79 -4.38
N PRO A 1087 -19.41 -0.87 -5.33
CA PRO A 1087 -18.53 0.30 -5.07
C PRO A 1087 -19.03 1.25 -3.96
N ASP A 1088 -20.33 1.24 -3.67
CA ASP A 1088 -21.00 2.01 -2.62
C ASP A 1088 -21.06 1.28 -1.27
N SER A 1089 -20.57 0.03 -1.19
CA SER A 1089 -20.47 -0.70 0.07
C SER A 1089 -19.61 0.06 1.08
N ILE A 1090 -20.14 0.25 2.29
CA ILE A 1090 -19.37 0.83 3.41
C ILE A 1090 -18.20 -0.06 3.85
N ALA A 1091 -18.23 -1.35 3.51
CA ALA A 1091 -17.22 -2.35 3.85
C ALA A 1091 -16.27 -2.57 2.67
N LYS A 1092 -15.59 -1.50 2.24
CA LYS A 1092 -14.64 -1.53 1.11
C LYS A 1092 -13.46 -2.43 1.46
N ASN A 1093 -13.08 -3.34 0.55
CA ASN A 1093 -11.93 -4.24 0.69
C ASN A 1093 -12.02 -5.27 1.85
N ALA A 1094 -13.22 -5.67 2.26
CA ALA A 1094 -13.38 -6.73 3.25
C ALA A 1094 -13.02 -8.12 2.66
N GLY A 1095 -11.95 -8.73 3.15
CA GLY A 1095 -11.47 -10.06 2.77
C GLY A 1095 -10.82 -10.14 1.39
N THR A 1096 -10.74 -9.02 0.65
CA THR A 1096 -9.99 -8.93 -0.61
C THR A 1096 -8.62 -8.34 -0.30
N ARG A 1097 -7.55 -9.02 -0.76
CA ARG A 1097 -6.13 -8.67 -0.49
C ARG A 1097 -5.65 -7.41 -1.26
N SER A 1098 -6.57 -6.49 -1.53
CA SER A 1098 -6.36 -5.25 -2.28
C SER A 1098 -5.90 -4.15 -1.32
N ASP A 1099 -4.59 -4.04 -1.15
CA ASP A 1099 -3.92 -2.92 -0.46
C ASP A 1099 -3.89 -1.66 -1.35
N ASP A 1100 -4.98 -1.43 -2.10
CA ASP A 1100 -5.19 -0.23 -2.90
C ASP A 1100 -6.10 0.73 -2.13
N ASP A 1101 -5.47 1.61 -1.36
CA ASP A 1101 -6.09 2.79 -0.74
C ASP A 1101 -5.48 4.07 -1.34
N SER A 1102 -5.25 4.06 -2.65
CA SER A 1102 -5.03 5.27 -3.43
C SER A 1102 -5.93 5.26 -4.67
N GLN A 1103 -6.85 6.24 -4.75
CA GLN A 1103 -7.78 6.48 -5.87
C GLN A 1103 -8.99 5.52 -5.96
N PHE A 1104 -10.09 5.90 -5.30
CA PHE A 1104 -11.43 5.36 -5.62
C PHE A 1104 -12.37 6.44 -6.17
N GLY A 1105 -12.29 6.64 -7.48
CA GLY A 1105 -13.31 7.30 -8.29
C GLY A 1105 -13.43 6.59 -9.64
N GLY A 1106 -14.44 5.72 -9.79
CA GLY A 1106 -14.77 5.09 -11.07
C GLY A 1106 -14.20 3.68 -11.31
N TYR A 1107 -14.89 2.66 -10.79
CA TYR A 1107 -14.82 1.29 -11.32
C TYR A 1107 -16.25 0.73 -11.45
N GLU A 1108 -16.84 0.85 -12.63
CA GLU A 1108 -17.82 -0.13 -13.13
C GLU A 1108 -17.12 -0.94 -14.23
N GLY A 1109 -17.11 -2.28 -14.12
CA GLY A 1109 -16.79 -3.11 -15.29
C GLY A 1109 -15.63 -4.12 -15.21
N VAL A 1110 -15.14 -4.51 -14.04
CA VAL A 1110 -14.39 -5.78 -13.91
C VAL A 1110 -15.32 -6.84 -13.30
N GLU A 1111 -15.47 -8.00 -13.94
CA GLU A 1111 -16.20 -9.12 -13.34
C GLU A 1111 -15.41 -9.65 -12.12
N ALA A 1112 -15.85 -9.27 -10.91
CA ALA A 1112 -15.52 -10.05 -9.72
C ALA A 1112 -15.93 -11.53 -9.95
N PRO A 1113 -15.10 -12.50 -9.52
CA PRO A 1113 -15.24 -13.91 -9.90
C PRO A 1113 -16.63 -14.46 -9.54
N ARG A 1114 -17.18 -15.25 -10.47
CA ARG A 1114 -18.51 -15.87 -10.31
C ARG A 1114 -18.48 -16.90 -9.19
N ILE A 1115 -19.11 -16.57 -8.06
CA ILE A 1115 -19.55 -17.56 -7.08
C ILE A 1115 -20.94 -18.04 -7.50
N ASP A 1116 -20.99 -19.11 -8.29
CA ASP A 1116 -22.24 -19.78 -8.68
C ASP A 1116 -22.83 -20.54 -7.48
N PHE A 1117 -23.74 -19.89 -6.75
CA PHE A 1117 -24.58 -20.58 -5.78
C PHE A 1117 -25.44 -21.65 -6.50
N PHE A 1118 -25.63 -22.81 -5.83
CA PHE A 1118 -26.40 -23.98 -6.28
C PHE A 1118 -25.70 -25.06 -7.16
N GLY A 1119 -24.41 -25.33 -6.92
CA GLY A 1119 -23.70 -26.55 -7.37
C GLY A 1119 -23.17 -27.39 -6.20
N ASN A 1120 -23.00 -28.72 -6.36
CA ASN A 1120 -22.38 -29.53 -5.30
C ASN A 1120 -20.87 -29.30 -5.27
N ALA A 1121 -20.25 -29.34 -4.08
CA ALA A 1121 -18.82 -29.09 -3.82
C ALA A 1121 -17.80 -30.07 -4.47
N ARG A 1122 -18.15 -30.73 -5.57
CA ARG A 1122 -17.21 -31.43 -6.47
C ARG A 1122 -16.93 -30.66 -7.75
N ASP A 1123 -17.81 -29.74 -8.16
CA ASP A 1123 -17.57 -28.86 -9.31
C ASP A 1123 -16.72 -27.65 -8.88
N PHE A 1124 -16.82 -27.23 -7.61
CA PHE A 1124 -15.94 -26.23 -6.96
C PHE A 1124 -14.44 -26.52 -7.14
N LEU A 1125 -13.99 -27.78 -7.12
CA LEU A 1125 -12.57 -28.13 -7.31
C LEU A 1125 -12.08 -28.04 -8.77
N ARG A 1126 -12.97 -27.75 -9.72
CA ARG A 1126 -12.63 -27.68 -11.16
C ARG A 1126 -12.69 -26.24 -11.70
N ASP A 1127 -13.55 -25.40 -11.13
CA ASP A 1127 -13.74 -24.01 -11.57
C ASP A 1127 -12.91 -22.98 -10.75
N ILE A 1128 -12.27 -23.37 -9.65
CA ILE A 1128 -11.37 -22.49 -8.86
C ILE A 1128 -9.89 -22.52 -9.27
N GLY A 1129 -9.56 -23.14 -10.42
CA GLY A 1129 -8.21 -23.10 -10.97
C GLY A 1129 -7.13 -23.62 -10.02
N TYR A 1130 -7.09 -24.94 -9.80
CA TYR A 1130 -5.83 -25.59 -9.39
C TYR A 1130 -4.87 -25.61 -10.59
N HIS A 1131 -4.40 -24.42 -10.94
CA HIS A 1131 -3.24 -24.17 -11.78
C HIS A 1131 -2.25 -23.36 -10.94
N GLU A 1132 -0.98 -23.61 -11.19
CA GLU A 1132 0.12 -22.96 -10.49
C GLU A 1132 0.09 -21.43 -10.69
N VAL A 1133 0.74 -20.73 -9.76
CA VAL A 1133 1.09 -19.30 -9.73
C VAL A 1133 0.71 -18.49 -10.99
N SER A 1134 -0.15 -17.49 -10.82
CA SER A 1134 -0.60 -16.59 -11.90
C SER A 1134 0.54 -16.02 -12.74
N GLU A 1135 0.45 -16.20 -14.07
CA GLU A 1135 1.45 -15.75 -15.04
C GLU A 1135 1.84 -14.27 -14.87
N GLY A 1136 3.15 -14.00 -14.75
CA GLY A 1136 3.73 -12.67 -15.02
C GLY A 1136 3.47 -11.55 -14.01
N GLY A 1137 2.78 -11.81 -12.89
CA GLY A 1137 2.46 -10.82 -11.86
C GLY A 1137 3.62 -10.49 -10.91
N PHE A 1138 3.68 -9.24 -10.41
CA PHE A 1138 4.58 -8.88 -9.31
C PHE A 1138 3.94 -9.17 -7.94
N PRO A 1139 4.71 -9.63 -6.93
CA PRO A 1139 6.11 -10.03 -7.00
C PRO A 1139 6.28 -11.38 -7.71
N PHE A 1140 7.20 -11.42 -8.68
CA PHE A 1140 7.58 -12.66 -9.37
C PHE A 1140 8.86 -13.23 -8.75
N SER A 1141 8.92 -14.55 -8.60
CA SER A 1141 10.12 -15.29 -8.21
C SER A 1141 10.17 -16.61 -8.98
N GLU A 1142 11.37 -16.98 -9.42
CA GLU A 1142 11.67 -18.23 -10.12
C GLU A 1142 12.96 -18.79 -9.55
N ASP A 1143 12.95 -20.07 -9.20
CA ASP A 1143 14.13 -20.80 -8.73
C ASP A 1143 14.50 -21.97 -9.65
N PHE A 1144 13.68 -22.23 -10.69
CA PHE A 1144 13.83 -23.29 -11.69
C PHE A 1144 13.79 -24.71 -11.13
N ASN A 1145 13.47 -24.90 -9.83
CA ASN A 1145 13.57 -26.20 -9.15
C ASN A 1145 12.51 -27.23 -9.57
N ASP A 1146 11.48 -26.78 -10.30
CA ASP A 1146 10.54 -27.64 -11.03
C ASP A 1146 11.18 -28.33 -12.26
N GLY A 1147 12.42 -27.96 -12.63
CA GLY A 1147 13.14 -28.44 -13.81
C GLY A 1147 12.75 -27.73 -15.10
N ALA A 1148 11.96 -26.66 -15.02
CA ALA A 1148 11.53 -25.84 -16.14
C ALA A 1148 11.95 -24.37 -15.95
N ALA A 1149 11.67 -23.56 -16.95
CA ALA A 1149 11.92 -22.12 -16.95
C ALA A 1149 10.70 -21.44 -17.58
N GLN A 1150 9.53 -21.73 -17.00
CA GLN A 1150 8.23 -21.68 -17.69
C GLN A 1150 7.91 -20.30 -18.26
N PHE A 1151 8.43 -19.25 -17.63
CA PHE A 1151 8.19 -17.85 -17.97
C PHE A 1151 9.39 -17.15 -18.64
N PHE A 1152 10.51 -17.85 -18.84
CA PHE A 1152 11.71 -17.32 -19.47
C PHE A 1152 11.79 -17.76 -20.94
N VAL A 1153 11.75 -16.80 -21.85
CA VAL A 1153 11.77 -17.02 -23.30
C VAL A 1153 13.20 -16.85 -23.85
N PRO A 1154 13.94 -17.95 -24.11
CA PRO A 1154 15.30 -17.87 -24.66
C PRO A 1154 15.28 -17.45 -26.12
N THR A 1155 16.12 -16.47 -26.49
CA THR A 1155 16.27 -16.02 -27.89
C THR A 1155 16.77 -17.12 -28.83
N ASN A 1156 17.40 -18.16 -28.27
CA ASN A 1156 17.64 -19.45 -28.90
C ASN A 1156 17.55 -20.54 -27.82
N PRO A 1157 16.50 -21.40 -27.84
CA PRO A 1157 16.35 -22.47 -26.85
C PRO A 1157 17.52 -23.45 -26.76
N ASN A 1158 18.34 -23.58 -27.82
CA ASN A 1158 19.49 -24.50 -27.81
C ASN A 1158 20.72 -23.95 -27.04
N ASP A 1159 20.75 -22.64 -26.74
CA ASP A 1159 21.82 -22.02 -25.94
C ASP A 1159 21.46 -21.95 -24.44
N TRP A 1160 20.29 -22.46 -24.01
CA TRP A 1160 19.83 -22.46 -22.62
C TRP A 1160 19.31 -23.84 -22.18
N THR A 1161 19.65 -24.27 -20.98
CA THR A 1161 19.09 -25.48 -20.35
C THR A 1161 18.80 -25.24 -18.87
N VAL A 1162 17.83 -25.97 -18.31
CA VAL A 1162 17.62 -26.05 -16.87
C VAL A 1162 18.39 -27.28 -16.39
N ASP A 1163 19.60 -27.05 -15.87
CA ASP A 1163 20.54 -28.11 -15.48
C ASP A 1163 20.59 -28.24 -13.95
N LEU A 1164 20.54 -29.47 -13.45
CA LEU A 1164 20.78 -29.76 -12.02
C LEU A 1164 22.25 -29.48 -11.67
N GLN A 1165 22.51 -28.42 -10.89
CA GLN A 1165 23.85 -27.94 -10.52
C GLN A 1165 23.96 -27.89 -8.98
N GLY A 1166 24.57 -28.91 -8.38
CA GLY A 1166 24.88 -28.92 -6.95
C GLY A 1166 23.70 -29.17 -6.00
N GLY A 1167 22.56 -29.64 -6.52
CA GLY A 1167 21.36 -30.00 -5.75
C GLY A 1167 20.09 -29.26 -6.19
N ASN A 1168 20.27 -28.05 -6.75
CA ASN A 1168 19.19 -27.23 -7.27
C ASN A 1168 19.29 -27.20 -8.79
N TYR A 1169 18.16 -26.99 -9.45
CA TYR A 1169 18.18 -26.68 -10.88
C TYR A 1169 18.66 -25.24 -11.08
N SER A 1170 19.25 -24.97 -12.24
CA SER A 1170 19.75 -23.64 -12.57
C SER A 1170 19.61 -23.40 -14.07
N TYR A 1171 19.07 -22.23 -14.41
CA TYR A 1171 18.90 -21.82 -15.80
C TYR A 1171 20.24 -21.38 -16.41
N LEU A 1172 20.86 -22.30 -17.14
CA LEU A 1172 22.24 -22.24 -17.60
C LEU A 1172 22.33 -21.81 -19.06
N ALA A 1173 23.01 -20.69 -19.30
CA ALA A 1173 23.43 -20.26 -20.64
C ALA A 1173 24.69 -21.03 -21.10
N ASN A 1174 24.65 -21.67 -22.27
CA ASN A 1174 25.74 -22.46 -22.83
C ASN A 1174 25.91 -22.27 -24.35
N THR A 1175 26.70 -21.27 -24.75
CA THR A 1175 26.98 -20.93 -26.17
C THR A 1175 28.20 -21.64 -26.76
N VAL A 1176 28.61 -22.78 -26.19
CA VAL A 1176 29.83 -23.51 -26.60
C VAL A 1176 29.69 -24.03 -28.03
N GLY A 1177 30.37 -23.35 -28.96
CA GLY A 1177 30.39 -23.67 -30.39
C GLY A 1177 29.53 -22.77 -31.27
N THR A 1178 28.58 -22.01 -30.70
CA THR A 1178 27.77 -21.02 -31.44
C THR A 1178 28.48 -19.67 -31.55
N GLY A 1179 29.23 -19.27 -30.52
CA GLY A 1179 30.02 -18.03 -30.52
C GLY A 1179 29.21 -16.74 -30.40
N ASN A 1180 27.92 -16.88 -30.07
CA ASN A 1180 26.97 -15.79 -29.87
C ASN A 1180 26.80 -15.46 -28.38
N VAL A 1181 26.01 -14.43 -28.07
CA VAL A 1181 25.49 -14.16 -26.72
C VAL A 1181 24.16 -14.90 -26.57
N ALA A 1182 24.02 -15.68 -25.50
CA ALA A 1182 22.74 -16.23 -25.08
C ALA A 1182 21.97 -15.16 -24.30
N VAL A 1183 20.73 -14.89 -24.70
CA VAL A 1183 19.81 -14.02 -23.98
C VAL A 1183 18.53 -14.81 -23.74
N SER A 1184 17.92 -14.63 -22.58
CA SER A 1184 16.56 -15.07 -22.29
C SER A 1184 15.84 -13.91 -21.62
N VAL A 1185 14.56 -13.76 -21.92
CA VAL A 1185 13.75 -12.61 -21.50
C VAL A 1185 12.50 -13.09 -20.77
N PHE A 1186 12.14 -12.37 -19.71
CA PHE A 1186 10.89 -12.57 -19.00
C PHE A 1186 9.86 -11.55 -19.50
N GLY A 1187 8.62 -11.98 -19.72
CA GLY A 1187 7.52 -11.13 -20.17
C GLY A 1187 6.67 -10.61 -18.99
N PHE A 1188 6.59 -9.28 -18.83
CA PHE A 1188 5.66 -8.64 -17.90
C PHE A 1188 4.52 -7.97 -18.68
N ASN A 1189 3.27 -8.14 -18.23
CA ASN A 1189 2.12 -7.48 -18.84
C ASN A 1189 2.08 -5.97 -18.53
N GLN A 1190 2.52 -5.58 -17.33
CA GLN A 1190 2.93 -4.22 -16.97
C GLN A 1190 4.12 -4.26 -16.01
N LEU A 1191 5.07 -3.34 -16.17
CA LEU A 1191 6.11 -3.06 -15.16
C LEU A 1191 5.60 -1.91 -14.28
N PRO A 1192 5.64 -2.03 -12.93
CA PRO A 1192 5.33 -0.89 -12.06
C PRO A 1192 6.39 0.21 -12.22
N GLN A 1193 6.03 1.44 -11.82
CA GLN A 1193 6.89 2.62 -12.00
C GLN A 1193 8.25 2.47 -11.29
N ASP A 1194 8.24 1.85 -10.12
CA ASP A 1194 9.42 1.45 -9.35
C ASP A 1194 9.37 -0.07 -9.15
N PHE A 1195 10.50 -0.76 -9.38
CA PHE A 1195 10.67 -2.20 -9.17
C PHE A 1195 12.13 -2.52 -8.84
N ASP A 1196 12.33 -3.51 -7.97
CA ASP A 1196 13.65 -4.10 -7.71
C ASP A 1196 13.82 -5.39 -8.52
N ILE A 1197 15.04 -5.63 -9.02
CA ILE A 1197 15.45 -6.91 -9.58
C ILE A 1197 16.70 -7.37 -8.85
N SER A 1198 16.63 -8.56 -8.26
CA SER A 1198 17.78 -9.32 -7.78
C SER A 1198 17.94 -10.58 -8.62
N VAL A 1199 19.18 -11.07 -8.78
CA VAL A 1199 19.44 -12.41 -9.32
C VAL A 1199 20.70 -12.96 -8.69
N GLU A 1200 20.67 -14.20 -8.24
CA GLU A 1200 21.90 -14.88 -7.82
C GLU A 1200 22.58 -15.47 -9.07
N MET A 1201 23.74 -14.92 -9.45
CA MET A 1201 24.49 -15.33 -10.63
C MET A 1201 25.81 -16.04 -10.27
N THR A 1202 26.12 -17.12 -10.98
CA THR A 1202 27.39 -17.85 -10.85
C THR A 1202 28.06 -18.03 -12.21
N ALA A 1203 29.27 -17.49 -12.37
CA ALA A 1203 30.06 -17.70 -13.59
C ALA A 1203 30.82 -19.04 -13.53
N VAL A 1204 30.37 -20.05 -14.26
CA VAL A 1204 30.88 -21.44 -14.17
C VAL A 1204 32.16 -21.67 -14.98
N THR A 1205 33.20 -22.23 -14.38
CA THR A 1205 34.50 -22.49 -15.04
C THR A 1205 34.43 -23.60 -16.09
N GLY A 1206 35.25 -23.51 -17.15
CA GLY A 1206 35.33 -24.56 -18.17
C GLY A 1206 36.19 -24.19 -19.39
N PRO A 1207 36.63 -25.17 -20.18
CA PRO A 1207 37.55 -24.94 -21.29
C PRO A 1207 36.89 -24.18 -22.46
N ASN A 1208 37.60 -23.19 -23.02
CA ASN A 1208 37.25 -22.44 -24.22
C ASN A 1208 35.94 -21.61 -24.16
N ARG A 1209 35.49 -21.19 -22.97
CA ARG A 1209 34.36 -20.25 -22.80
C ARG A 1209 34.80 -18.95 -22.11
N TRP A 1210 33.99 -17.89 -22.27
CA TRP A 1210 34.06 -16.68 -21.43
C TRP A 1210 33.18 -16.88 -20.18
N TYR A 1211 33.40 -16.09 -19.14
CA TYR A 1211 32.90 -16.34 -17.78
C TYR A 1211 32.05 -15.16 -17.28
N ASP A 1212 31.14 -14.68 -18.10
CA ASP A 1212 30.50 -13.39 -17.89
C ASP A 1212 29.01 -13.60 -17.55
N GLY A 1213 28.48 -12.79 -16.63
CA GLY A 1213 27.10 -12.90 -16.13
C GLY A 1213 26.46 -11.52 -16.05
N PHE A 1214 25.22 -11.38 -16.54
CA PHE A 1214 24.55 -10.10 -16.71
C PHE A 1214 23.04 -10.20 -16.45
N ILE A 1215 22.50 -9.21 -15.74
CA ILE A 1215 21.07 -8.84 -15.83
C ILE A 1215 20.89 -8.02 -17.11
N VAL A 1216 19.85 -8.34 -17.88
CA VAL A 1216 19.45 -7.60 -19.10
C VAL A 1216 18.22 -6.78 -18.81
N PHE A 1217 18.21 -5.52 -19.26
CA PHE A 1217 17.06 -4.62 -19.14
C PHE A 1217 16.97 -3.70 -20.38
N ASP A 1218 15.80 -3.09 -20.61
CA ASP A 1218 15.51 -2.33 -21.83
C ASP A 1218 15.88 -3.10 -23.11
N TYR A 1219 15.48 -4.38 -23.16
CA TYR A 1219 15.73 -5.27 -24.29
C TYR A 1219 14.92 -4.83 -25.53
N LYS A 1220 15.59 -4.65 -26.67
CA LYS A 1220 14.97 -4.35 -27.96
C LYS A 1220 15.18 -5.45 -29.00
N SER A 1221 16.33 -6.12 -28.99
CA SER A 1221 16.66 -7.25 -29.87
C SER A 1221 17.87 -8.03 -29.34
N PRO A 1222 18.20 -9.23 -29.88
CA PRO A 1222 19.43 -9.95 -29.52
C PRO A 1222 20.74 -9.17 -29.81
N THR A 1223 20.64 -8.03 -30.48
CA THR A 1223 21.77 -7.14 -30.78
C THR A 1223 21.63 -5.74 -30.18
N ASP A 1224 20.57 -5.44 -29.43
CA ASP A 1224 20.30 -4.11 -28.85
C ASP A 1224 19.58 -4.26 -27.50
N PHE A 1225 20.33 -4.11 -26.40
CA PHE A 1225 19.83 -4.18 -25.02
C PHE A 1225 20.80 -3.52 -24.03
N LYS A 1226 20.30 -3.07 -22.86
CA LYS A 1226 21.15 -2.62 -21.74
C LYS A 1226 21.43 -3.77 -20.77
N TYR A 1227 22.54 -3.66 -20.05
CA TYR A 1227 22.98 -4.72 -19.15
C TYR A 1227 23.73 -4.18 -17.92
N ALA A 1228 23.68 -4.94 -16.83
CA ALA A 1228 24.50 -4.77 -15.64
C ALA A 1228 25.05 -6.13 -15.18
N GLY A 1229 26.32 -6.21 -14.81
CA GLY A 1229 26.92 -7.47 -14.35
C GLY A 1229 28.44 -7.50 -14.44
N MET A 1230 29.02 -8.69 -14.57
CA MET A 1230 30.46 -8.92 -14.44
C MET A 1230 31.12 -9.52 -15.69
N PHE A 1231 32.25 -8.93 -16.09
CA PHE A 1231 33.23 -9.56 -16.97
C PHE A 1231 34.30 -10.24 -16.11
N THR A 1232 34.06 -11.48 -15.68
CA THR A 1232 34.97 -12.18 -14.74
C THR A 1232 36.35 -12.40 -15.35
N GLY A 1233 36.44 -12.57 -16.67
CA GLY A 1233 37.71 -12.64 -17.40
C GLY A 1233 38.52 -11.33 -17.43
N GLN A 1234 37.91 -10.20 -17.05
CA GLN A 1234 38.51 -8.86 -16.99
C GLN A 1234 38.54 -8.29 -15.57
N ASN A 1235 38.07 -9.03 -14.56
CA ASN A 1235 37.93 -8.58 -13.16
C ASN A 1235 37.13 -7.28 -12.99
N GLN A 1236 36.09 -7.08 -13.82
CA GLN A 1236 35.36 -5.81 -13.94
C GLN A 1236 33.85 -5.98 -13.78
N TRP A 1237 33.24 -5.11 -12.98
CA TRP A 1237 31.78 -4.91 -12.93
C TRP A 1237 31.38 -3.75 -13.84
N VAL A 1238 30.36 -3.94 -14.67
CA VAL A 1238 30.02 -3.02 -15.77
C VAL A 1238 28.51 -2.83 -15.88
N VAL A 1239 28.10 -1.57 -16.09
CA VAL A 1239 26.77 -1.22 -16.63
C VAL A 1239 26.98 -0.64 -18.03
N GLY A 1240 26.23 -1.10 -19.02
CA GLY A 1240 26.44 -0.72 -20.41
C GLY A 1240 25.28 -0.97 -21.36
N HIS A 1241 25.54 -0.81 -22.65
CA HIS A 1241 24.59 -0.98 -23.74
C HIS A 1241 25.24 -1.83 -24.82
N TYR A 1242 24.69 -3.03 -25.04
CA TYR A 1242 25.13 -3.93 -26.08
C TYR A 1242 24.45 -3.53 -27.40
N GLN A 1243 25.22 -3.04 -28.36
CA GLN A 1243 24.76 -2.74 -29.72
C GLN A 1243 25.56 -3.56 -30.74
N GLY A 1244 25.37 -4.89 -30.69
CA GLY A 1244 26.17 -5.89 -31.40
C GLY A 1244 27.63 -6.02 -30.92
N GLN A 1245 28.01 -5.30 -29.86
CA GLN A 1245 29.33 -5.33 -29.23
C GLN A 1245 29.28 -4.69 -27.83
N PHE A 1246 30.09 -5.20 -26.89
CA PHE A 1246 30.23 -4.69 -25.52
C PHE A 1246 31.10 -3.41 -25.39
N GLY A 1247 31.15 -2.59 -26.45
CA GLY A 1247 32.01 -1.41 -26.53
C GLY A 1247 31.48 -0.17 -25.80
N GLN A 1248 30.17 -0.09 -25.55
CA GLN A 1248 29.54 1.04 -24.84
C GLN A 1248 29.30 0.68 -23.37
N ARG A 1249 30.19 1.18 -22.50
CA ARG A 1249 30.11 1.01 -21.05
C ARG A 1249 29.82 2.37 -20.41
N TYR A 1250 28.76 2.46 -19.62
CA TYR A 1250 28.37 3.69 -18.91
C TYR A 1250 29.08 3.79 -17.56
N VAL A 1251 29.20 2.67 -16.84
CA VAL A 1251 29.91 2.54 -15.57
C VAL A 1251 30.82 1.32 -15.66
N ASN A 1252 32.05 1.42 -15.16
CA ASN A 1252 33.00 0.32 -15.07
C ASN A 1252 33.77 0.41 -13.74
N VAL A 1253 33.69 -0.62 -12.91
CA VAL A 1253 34.42 -0.75 -11.66
C VAL A 1253 35.39 -1.92 -11.80
N ASP A 1254 36.66 -1.59 -12.03
CA ASP A 1254 37.74 -2.55 -12.14
C ASP A 1254 38.29 -2.91 -10.75
N TRP A 1255 38.12 -4.18 -10.37
CA TRP A 1255 38.49 -4.66 -9.04
C TRP A 1255 40.00 -4.82 -8.84
N ASP A 1256 40.81 -4.88 -9.92
CA ASP A 1256 42.28 -4.86 -9.84
C ASP A 1256 42.76 -3.59 -9.13
N ASN A 1257 42.08 -2.45 -9.34
CA ASN A 1257 42.40 -1.17 -8.69
C ASN A 1257 42.14 -1.17 -7.16
N SER A 1258 41.40 -2.15 -6.64
CA SER A 1258 41.08 -2.27 -5.21
C SER A 1258 41.66 -3.52 -4.55
N GLY A 1259 42.44 -4.32 -5.29
CA GLY A 1259 42.99 -5.59 -4.82
C GLY A 1259 41.96 -6.70 -4.59
N ARG A 1260 40.73 -6.52 -5.11
CA ARG A 1260 39.65 -7.52 -5.06
C ARG A 1260 39.67 -8.39 -6.32
N LYS A 1261 38.98 -9.52 -6.26
CA LYS A 1261 38.86 -10.43 -7.40
C LYS A 1261 37.46 -11.02 -7.50
N ILE A 1262 36.91 -11.02 -8.71
CA ILE A 1262 35.72 -11.80 -9.09
C ILE A 1262 36.19 -13.25 -9.31
N ASN A 1263 35.61 -14.19 -8.56
CA ASN A 1263 35.93 -15.61 -8.67
C ASN A 1263 34.86 -16.30 -9.50
N ALA A 1264 35.29 -17.14 -10.45
CA ALA A 1264 34.39 -18.09 -11.07
C ALA A 1264 34.06 -19.22 -10.07
N ASP A 1265 32.92 -19.89 -10.28
CA ASP A 1265 32.30 -20.87 -9.38
C ASP A 1265 31.93 -20.29 -7.98
N GLN A 1266 31.79 -18.96 -7.88
CA GLN A 1266 31.26 -18.26 -6.70
C GLN A 1266 29.94 -17.57 -7.06
N LYS A 1267 28.94 -17.70 -6.18
CA LYS A 1267 27.65 -16.98 -6.22
C LYS A 1267 27.85 -15.49 -5.92
N TYR A 1268 27.18 -14.64 -6.69
CA TYR A 1268 27.06 -13.20 -6.47
C TYR A 1268 25.59 -12.80 -6.60
N LEU A 1269 25.13 -11.95 -5.66
CA LEU A 1269 23.81 -11.33 -5.63
C LEU A 1269 23.95 -9.83 -5.90
#